data_AF-A0A835L0N6-F1
#
_entry.id   AF-A0A835L0N6-F1
#
_cell.length_a   1.000
_cell.length_b   1.000
_cell.length_c   1.000
_cell.angle_alpha   90.00
_cell.angle_beta   90.00
_cell.angle_gamma   90.00
#
_symmetry.space_group_name_H-M   'P 1'
#
loop_
_entity.id
_entity.type
_entity.pdbx_description
1 polymer ?
#
loop_
_entity_poly.entity_id
_entity_poly.type
_entity_poly.pdbx_seq_one_letter_code
_entity_poly.pdbx_strand_id
1 'polypeptide(L)'
;MKFTTNCREHWPHSDNHISNMATKLLVLLAVVSSATAAVKLQEMFSWNVMDWNYPDPYSRQQAIQSGALVQENALPVGIERWRNKLFVSVPRWKAGIPATLNYIPLDAPYDPSPKLNPYPSFAGNELGNCQSGLNTVYRIKVDKCDRLWVLDVGTYGYDANVTNLCPYSLNIYDLNTDQRIRRYVFRPEDIVSSTFIANIALDEGRTCDDTFAYFSDELGYGLIAYSWQQNRSWRFSHGFFMPDPLTGDFNIAGLNFQWSSEGIFGITTSPAGPDGYRTLYFSPLASHTQFAVSTRILRDETKVSGSYRDFQVVGERGANGHTTSKVMDEYTGIELFNLIDQNAIGCWRQDLPYKPQNIAVVDKDDAGLIFPSDVKIDAQRNVWVMSDRMPVFLESTLDYSDINFRVYTAPIDVLVQETVCQTASQLVQTPKPVQQTSIIPQQPTYSFYDTGLGVTGNPLAIQGGSLSLYSPVSSPQPEIASTFRPGAIIRNSIPTVQSYINFPKQTAIPYFAGRPKSYIHSSRNPWWHDKLKGEYNPYEHRKVEKPTSNIRSTANLIKASLGSGLLAGPLAFSNAGWGVGLFGTLLVGVICGHCIHILKRNRPLGYAETCKAAFMNGPKGARRFAKFASIFAEFALLLTYAGVCCIYTLNSWSIVMRHLPFLPVEYYCLMILVPIILLCQIKYLKFLAIFSGIANILLFTVYVVCLYYIFGGDITFEGKQAAGDPARYPAFLSTVIFAMEGVGVVMPIENTMKKPQNFLGCPSVLVVAMGAIVFLYGTLGMFGYLRYGDVLRGSITLNLPTDEWPAVLAKVSIALSIFLTYPLQFYVVIDIFTRYTQPHIKENYQQITQIVARTIGVCCCVIKDLRSLANLIKSSLGSGLLAMPLAFSNAGWGVGIVGTVIVAFICGHCVHIFVQTSRGCCRLERKPLLSYSETCRSAFANGPKCVRPLANFAHLFAEFSLCFTYLGVCCIFTVLIATSIKQLFDTYLTTTDIPVEQYCLILLAPLCLLCQIRHLKWLAPFSLLANILLFATFAICIYYIFREPLTISDKRIVGDLSRLPAFLSTVIFAMEGIGVVMPVENTMKKPQHFLGCPSVMVIAMSLVMCFYTILGVFGYLRYGEALKGTITPAICAKAFISVTIFLTYPLHFFVVIDIFTKYVQPRVQEKYHNVMQISARILIVCFCGGVGIALPFLEQIINLVGALFYSILGLIIPGIIETVFRWEDLGEFNWILYKNIIIVFCGMFSLVSGCTVTISDTIEMIHQKTE
;
A
#
# COMPACT_ATOMS: atom_id res chain seq x y z
N MET A 1 40.39 44.78 -39.02
CA MET A 1 40.60 46.25 -38.93
C MET A 1 39.30 46.95 -39.31
N LYS A 2 39.06 48.18 -38.82
CA LYS A 2 38.02 49.16 -39.23
C LYS A 2 36.55 48.69 -39.31
N PHE A 3 35.85 48.88 -38.19
CA PHE A 3 34.60 49.67 -38.01
C PHE A 3 33.62 49.98 -39.18
N THR A 4 32.33 50.08 -38.78
CA THR A 4 31.21 50.89 -39.36
C THR A 4 30.67 50.47 -40.75
N THR A 5 29.37 50.57 -41.07
CA THR A 5 28.18 51.12 -40.36
C THR A 5 26.88 50.40 -40.78
N ASN A 6 25.75 50.77 -40.16
CA ASN A 6 24.36 50.58 -40.62
C ASN A 6 23.83 49.15 -40.77
N CYS A 7 23.23 48.63 -39.69
CA CYS A 7 21.77 48.47 -39.63
C CYS A 7 21.34 48.18 -38.18
N ARG A 8 20.73 49.15 -37.50
CA ARG A 8 20.16 48.96 -36.15
C ARG A 8 18.90 49.81 -35.97
N GLU A 9 17.75 49.24 -36.31
CA GLU A 9 16.46 49.72 -35.85
C GLU A 9 15.45 48.55 -35.82
N HIS A 10 14.47 48.62 -34.90
CA HIS A 10 13.39 47.65 -34.72
C HIS A 10 13.76 46.21 -34.28
N TRP A 11 14.45 46.08 -33.12
CA TRP A 11 14.34 44.90 -32.25
C TRP A 11 14.62 45.26 -30.78
N PRO A 12 13.69 45.01 -29.84
CA PRO A 12 13.97 45.05 -28.40
C PRO A 12 13.75 43.68 -27.70
N HIS A 13 14.87 43.04 -27.36
CA HIS A 13 15.07 42.10 -26.24
C HIS A 13 14.30 40.76 -26.16
N SER A 14 15.00 39.64 -26.38
CA SER A 14 14.59 38.31 -25.88
C SER A 14 15.71 37.45 -25.26
N ASP A 15 16.95 37.93 -25.18
CA ASP A 15 18.13 37.09 -24.85
C ASP A 15 18.18 36.58 -23.39
N ASN A 16 17.49 37.24 -22.46
CA ASN A 16 17.54 36.90 -21.03
C ASN A 16 16.76 35.62 -20.63
N HIS A 17 16.05 34.97 -21.56
CA HIS A 17 15.20 33.81 -21.25
C HIS A 17 15.90 32.45 -21.34
N ILE A 18 16.87 32.28 -22.24
CA ILE A 18 17.46 30.95 -22.54
C ILE A 18 18.39 30.49 -21.40
N SER A 19 19.27 31.37 -20.90
CA SER A 19 20.12 31.09 -19.73
C SER A 19 19.27 30.82 -18.48
N ASN A 20 18.18 31.57 -18.29
CA ASN A 20 17.24 31.38 -17.19
C ASN A 20 16.56 30.00 -17.21
N MET A 21 16.28 29.41 -18.37
CA MET A 21 15.74 28.05 -18.46
C MET A 21 16.80 27.00 -18.08
N ALA A 22 18.04 27.12 -18.56
CA ALA A 22 19.11 26.18 -18.22
C ALA A 22 19.40 26.18 -16.70
N THR A 23 19.52 27.35 -16.08
CA THR A 23 19.75 27.47 -14.64
C THR A 23 18.57 26.94 -13.81
N LYS A 24 17.32 27.19 -14.26
CA LYS A 24 16.12 26.64 -13.57
C LYS A 24 16.01 25.12 -13.72
N LEU A 25 16.46 24.54 -14.85
CA LEU A 25 16.50 23.09 -15.03
C LEU A 25 17.57 22.44 -14.15
N LEU A 26 18.75 23.07 -13.99
CA LEU A 26 19.78 22.65 -13.03
C LEU A 26 19.30 22.73 -11.58
N VAL A 27 18.57 23.79 -11.20
CA VAL A 27 17.92 23.87 -9.88
C VAL A 27 16.85 22.78 -9.71
N LEU A 28 16.09 22.46 -10.75
CA LEU A 28 15.11 21.36 -10.70
C LEU A 28 15.79 20.00 -10.48
N LEU A 29 16.92 19.74 -11.15
CA LEU A 29 17.73 18.54 -10.94
C LEU A 29 18.34 18.49 -9.53
N ALA A 30 18.81 19.62 -9.00
CA ALA A 30 19.30 19.70 -7.63
C ALA A 30 18.21 19.42 -6.58
N VAL A 31 16.96 19.82 -6.83
CA VAL A 31 15.79 19.51 -5.97
C VAL A 31 15.36 18.05 -6.08
N VAL A 32 15.61 17.37 -7.21
CA VAL A 32 15.39 15.91 -7.31
C VAL A 32 16.43 15.13 -6.49
N SER A 33 17.66 15.61 -6.38
CA SER A 33 18.72 14.98 -5.56
C SER A 33 18.47 15.02 -4.05
N SER A 34 17.55 15.86 -3.56
CA SER A 34 17.16 15.94 -2.13
C SER A 34 15.87 15.19 -1.79
N ALA A 35 15.32 14.42 -2.73
CA ALA A 35 14.20 13.48 -2.49
C ALA A 35 14.70 12.07 -2.12
N THR A 36 15.77 11.96 -1.32
CA THR A 36 16.11 10.71 -0.64
C THR A 36 15.02 10.40 0.38
N ALA A 37 14.40 9.22 0.26
CA ALA A 37 13.74 8.63 1.41
C ALA A 37 14.82 8.35 2.46
N ALA A 38 14.76 9.03 3.60
CA ALA A 38 15.76 8.91 4.66
C ALA A 38 15.62 7.55 5.36
N VAL A 39 16.31 6.54 4.83
CA VAL A 39 16.62 5.31 5.58
C VAL A 39 17.45 5.74 6.79
N LYS A 40 17.04 5.35 8.00
CA LYS A 40 17.71 5.78 9.24
C LYS A 40 18.92 4.89 9.50
N LEU A 41 18.78 3.59 9.27
CA LEU A 41 19.87 2.62 9.29
C LEU A 41 20.68 2.68 7.99
N GLN A 42 21.97 2.95 8.09
CA GLN A 42 22.90 3.00 6.96
C GLN A 42 23.60 1.63 6.84
N GLU A 43 23.55 1.00 5.66
CA GLU A 43 24.33 -0.22 5.38
C GLU A 43 25.82 0.14 5.41
N MET A 44 26.55 -0.48 6.33
CA MET A 44 27.99 -0.26 6.54
C MET A 44 28.83 -1.36 5.86
N PHE A 45 28.37 -2.61 5.97
CA PHE A 45 29.01 -3.77 5.35
C PHE A 45 27.98 -4.75 4.83
N SER A 46 28.28 -5.45 3.74
CA SER A 46 27.44 -6.47 3.16
C SER A 46 28.23 -7.59 2.48
N TRP A 47 27.72 -8.82 2.56
CA TRP A 47 28.34 -10.01 1.99
C TRP A 47 27.29 -10.89 1.30
N ASN A 48 27.61 -11.36 0.10
CA ASN A 48 26.97 -12.54 -0.47
C ASN A 48 27.51 -13.82 0.18
N VAL A 49 28.83 -13.89 0.40
CA VAL A 49 29.54 -14.96 1.11
C VAL A 49 30.65 -14.37 1.98
N MET A 50 30.95 -14.97 3.14
CA MET A 50 32.04 -14.49 4.02
C MET A 50 33.40 -15.10 3.65
N ASP A 51 34.47 -14.37 3.98
CA ASP A 51 35.87 -14.78 3.78
C ASP A 51 36.75 -14.30 4.93
N TRP A 52 37.89 -14.96 5.12
CA TRP A 52 38.84 -14.66 6.21
C TRP A 52 40.16 -14.10 5.69
N ASN A 53 40.80 -13.29 6.53
CA ASN A 53 42.10 -12.69 6.23
C ASN A 53 43.24 -13.67 6.56
N TYR A 54 43.60 -14.51 5.59
CA TYR A 54 44.74 -15.42 5.69
C TYR A 54 46.08 -14.67 5.51
N PRO A 55 47.19 -15.16 6.09
CA PRO A 55 48.51 -14.52 5.95
C PRO A 55 49.00 -14.40 4.49
N ASP A 56 48.56 -15.32 3.63
CA ASP A 56 48.97 -15.40 2.24
C ASP A 56 47.88 -16.10 1.37
N PRO A 57 47.91 -15.94 0.03
CA PRO A 57 46.91 -16.56 -0.85
C PRO A 57 47.00 -18.10 -0.94
N TYR A 58 48.16 -18.70 -0.69
CA TYR A 58 48.36 -20.15 -0.79
C TYR A 58 47.77 -20.87 0.42
N SER A 59 47.96 -20.37 1.65
CA SER A 59 47.31 -20.95 2.84
C SER A 59 45.79 -20.83 2.79
N ARG A 60 45.24 -19.74 2.22
CA ARG A 60 43.81 -19.63 1.89
C ARG A 60 43.36 -20.70 0.89
N GLN A 61 44.10 -20.88 -0.20
CA GLN A 61 43.75 -21.85 -1.24
C GLN A 61 43.85 -23.30 -0.72
N GLN A 62 44.84 -23.59 0.13
CA GLN A 62 44.99 -24.87 0.81
C GLN A 62 43.84 -25.14 1.78
N ALA A 63 43.37 -24.12 2.52
CA ALA A 63 42.21 -24.25 3.40
C ALA A 63 40.91 -24.55 2.65
N ILE A 64 40.74 -24.00 1.44
CA ILE A 64 39.60 -24.34 0.56
C ILE A 64 39.75 -25.78 0.03
N GLN A 65 40.94 -26.16 -0.43
CA GLN A 65 41.20 -27.53 -0.94
C GLN A 65 41.05 -28.63 0.12
N SER A 66 41.32 -28.33 1.40
CA SER A 66 41.13 -29.27 2.51
C SER A 66 39.73 -29.26 3.12
N GLY A 67 38.84 -28.35 2.69
CA GLY A 67 37.54 -28.13 3.31
C GLY A 67 37.58 -27.45 4.69
N ALA A 68 38.75 -26.95 5.12
CA ALA A 68 38.90 -26.14 6.33
C ALA A 68 38.28 -24.74 6.19
N LEU A 69 38.12 -24.24 4.96
CA LEU A 69 37.30 -23.09 4.60
C LEU A 69 36.24 -23.50 3.57
N VAL A 70 34.97 -23.44 3.96
CA VAL A 70 33.80 -23.56 3.08
C VAL A 70 32.95 -22.31 3.28
N GLN A 71 33.14 -21.32 2.41
CA GLN A 71 32.58 -19.97 2.58
C GLN A 71 31.05 -19.97 2.70
N GLU A 72 30.37 -20.82 1.93
CA GLU A 72 28.90 -20.98 1.93
C GLU A 72 28.34 -21.45 3.28
N ASN A 73 29.14 -22.16 4.08
CA ASN A 73 28.70 -22.65 5.39
C ASN A 73 28.74 -21.56 6.47
N ALA A 74 29.28 -20.37 6.18
CA ALA A 74 29.38 -19.26 7.13
C ALA A 74 28.06 -18.49 7.25
N LEU A 75 27.56 -18.39 8.49
CA LEU A 75 26.46 -17.52 8.88
C LEU A 75 26.92 -16.67 10.08
N PRO A 76 27.00 -15.34 9.97
CA PRO A 76 27.19 -14.49 11.14
C PRO A 76 25.90 -14.45 11.96
N VAL A 77 26.00 -14.39 13.29
CA VAL A 77 24.81 -14.39 14.18
C VAL A 77 24.86 -13.36 15.31
N GLY A 78 26.01 -12.74 15.55
CA GLY A 78 26.20 -11.78 16.63
C GLY A 78 27.32 -10.80 16.34
N ILE A 79 27.19 -9.60 16.88
CA ILE A 79 28.17 -8.51 16.71
C ILE A 79 28.42 -7.78 18.02
N GLU A 80 29.55 -7.08 18.13
CA GLU A 80 29.76 -6.11 19.21
C GLU A 80 30.84 -5.08 18.81
N ARG A 81 30.67 -3.81 19.17
CA ARG A 81 31.65 -2.76 18.80
C ARG A 81 32.46 -2.28 20.01
N TRP A 82 33.78 -2.24 19.83
CA TRP A 82 34.71 -1.59 20.76
C TRP A 82 35.73 -0.74 20.00
N ARG A 83 35.74 0.57 20.24
CA ARG A 83 36.67 1.54 19.61
C ARG A 83 36.72 1.38 18.07
N ASN A 84 37.81 0.86 17.53
CA ASN A 84 38.04 0.58 16.10
C ASN A 84 37.77 -0.88 15.69
N LYS A 85 37.43 -1.79 16.61
CA LYS A 85 37.09 -3.20 16.32
C LYS A 85 35.58 -3.39 16.32
N LEU A 86 35.02 -3.88 15.21
CA LEU A 86 33.69 -4.49 15.17
C LEU A 86 33.85 -6.01 15.20
N PHE A 87 33.53 -6.64 16.32
CA PHE A 87 33.54 -8.09 16.48
C PHE A 87 32.35 -8.74 15.78
N VAL A 88 32.56 -9.95 15.25
CA VAL A 88 31.55 -10.77 14.56
C VAL A 88 31.70 -12.23 15.00
N SER A 89 30.62 -12.86 15.46
CA SER A 89 30.56 -14.30 15.76
C SER A 89 29.96 -15.11 14.62
N VAL A 90 30.63 -16.22 14.28
CA VAL A 90 30.24 -17.19 13.23
C VAL A 90 30.28 -18.59 13.85
N PRO A 91 29.15 -19.17 14.27
CA PRO A 91 29.10 -20.48 14.92
C PRO A 91 29.42 -21.63 13.95
N ARG A 92 30.02 -22.71 14.45
CA ARG A 92 30.38 -23.90 13.64
C ARG A 92 29.22 -24.88 13.50
N TRP A 93 28.07 -24.38 13.05
CA TRP A 93 26.88 -25.18 12.75
C TRP A 93 27.03 -26.07 11.51
N LYS A 94 27.89 -25.67 10.58
CA LYS A 94 28.31 -26.46 9.40
C LYS A 94 29.84 -26.45 9.31
N ALA A 95 30.41 -27.37 8.53
CA ALA A 95 31.86 -27.56 8.42
C ALA A 95 32.56 -26.41 7.66
N GLY A 96 33.88 -26.26 7.83
CA GLY A 96 34.68 -25.29 7.06
C GLY A 96 34.65 -23.85 7.58
N ILE A 97 34.47 -23.65 8.89
CA ILE A 97 34.54 -22.34 9.56
C ILE A 97 35.89 -22.22 10.28
N PRO A 98 36.88 -21.48 9.72
CA PRO A 98 38.25 -21.51 10.23
C PRO A 98 38.39 -20.75 11.57
N ALA A 99 37.64 -19.67 11.78
CA ALA A 99 37.58 -18.95 13.05
C ALA A 99 36.15 -18.53 13.40
N THR A 100 35.75 -18.79 14.64
CA THR A 100 34.38 -18.59 15.12
C THR A 100 34.18 -17.22 15.79
N LEU A 101 35.24 -16.64 16.37
CA LEU A 101 35.27 -15.25 16.82
C LEU A 101 36.23 -14.44 15.96
N ASN A 102 35.74 -13.32 15.43
CA ASN A 102 36.43 -12.51 14.44
C ASN A 102 36.21 -11.01 14.71
N TYR A 103 36.97 -10.15 14.02
CA TYR A 103 36.71 -8.72 13.96
C TYR A 103 37.00 -8.08 12.59
N ILE A 104 36.40 -6.92 12.39
CA ILE A 104 36.60 -6.00 11.26
C ILE A 104 37.24 -4.71 11.82
N PRO A 105 38.39 -4.25 11.29
CA PRO A 105 38.97 -2.96 11.63
C PRO A 105 38.21 -1.82 10.94
N LEU A 106 37.65 -0.91 11.73
CA LEU A 106 36.87 0.25 11.29
C LEU A 106 37.75 1.47 10.91
N ASP A 107 39.05 1.37 11.16
CA ASP A 107 40.10 2.34 10.84
C ASP A 107 40.92 1.96 9.59
N ALA A 108 40.68 0.78 9.02
CA ALA A 108 41.21 0.38 7.72
C ALA A 108 40.54 1.15 6.57
N PRO A 109 41.14 1.18 5.37
CA PRO A 109 40.47 1.67 4.16
C PRO A 109 39.13 0.96 3.94
N TYR A 110 38.07 1.73 3.66
CA TYR A 110 36.72 1.18 3.54
C TYR A 110 36.59 0.15 2.42
N ASP A 111 36.18 -1.05 2.80
CA ASP A 111 35.78 -2.17 1.95
C ASP A 111 34.32 -2.50 2.33
N PRO A 112 33.37 -2.54 1.38
CA PRO A 112 31.97 -2.89 1.68
C PRO A 112 31.79 -4.37 2.06
N SER A 113 32.70 -5.27 1.69
CA SER A 113 32.62 -6.72 1.95
C SER A 113 33.88 -7.25 2.65
N PRO A 114 34.29 -6.65 3.80
CA PRO A 114 35.62 -6.84 4.34
C PRO A 114 35.83 -8.27 4.85
N LYS A 115 37.08 -8.73 4.77
CA LYS A 115 37.47 -10.06 5.28
C LYS A 115 37.54 -10.07 6.80
N LEU A 116 37.08 -11.16 7.39
CA LEU A 116 37.09 -11.39 8.83
C LEU A 116 38.52 -11.67 9.33
N ASN A 117 38.96 -10.96 10.37
CA ASN A 117 40.23 -11.21 11.04
C ASN A 117 39.95 -12.10 12.27
N PRO A 118 40.51 -13.32 12.36
CA PRO A 118 40.36 -14.19 13.53
C PRO A 118 40.82 -13.52 14.82
N TYR A 119 40.05 -13.68 15.90
CA TYR A 119 40.36 -13.09 17.20
C TYR A 119 40.49 -14.16 18.30
N PRO A 120 41.55 -14.15 19.12
CA PRO A 120 42.74 -13.29 19.00
C PRO A 120 43.66 -13.70 17.83
N SER A 121 43.49 -14.91 17.30
CA SER A 121 44.22 -15.45 16.14
C SER A 121 43.54 -16.72 15.60
N PHE A 122 44.01 -17.26 14.47
CA PHE A 122 43.60 -18.58 13.99
C PHE A 122 43.86 -19.68 15.03
N ALA A 123 45.03 -19.67 15.69
CA ALA A 123 45.37 -20.64 16.74
C ALA A 123 44.46 -20.51 17.98
N GLY A 124 44.04 -19.28 18.32
CA GLY A 124 43.03 -19.03 19.35
C GLY A 124 41.62 -19.51 19.00
N ASN A 125 41.40 -20.03 17.79
CA ASN A 125 40.12 -20.57 17.31
C ASN A 125 40.20 -22.08 16.94
N GLU A 126 41.27 -22.79 17.33
CA GLU A 126 41.45 -24.21 16.99
C GLU A 126 40.31 -25.08 17.55
N LEU A 127 39.64 -25.82 16.65
CA LEU A 127 38.48 -26.66 16.99
C LEU A 127 38.91 -27.89 17.81
N GLY A 128 38.20 -28.16 18.90
CA GLY A 128 38.51 -29.24 19.84
C GLY A 128 39.60 -28.88 20.85
N ASN A 129 40.31 -27.76 20.70
CA ASN A 129 41.27 -27.27 21.68
C ASN A 129 40.54 -26.59 22.86
N CYS A 130 39.90 -27.39 23.71
CA CYS A 130 39.11 -26.89 24.83
C CYS A 130 39.89 -26.05 25.86
N GLN A 131 41.23 -26.08 25.86
CA GLN A 131 42.04 -25.36 26.84
C GLN A 131 42.42 -23.96 26.35
N SER A 132 43.01 -23.81 25.17
CA SER A 132 43.46 -22.51 24.63
C SER A 132 42.64 -21.96 23.47
N GLY A 133 41.87 -22.79 22.77
CA GLY A 133 41.03 -22.39 21.64
C GLY A 133 39.60 -21.98 21.99
N LEU A 134 38.86 -21.59 20.95
CA LEU A 134 37.42 -21.33 20.92
C LEU A 134 36.75 -22.27 19.92
N ASN A 135 35.64 -22.90 20.30
CA ASN A 135 34.98 -23.93 19.50
C ASN A 135 33.83 -23.36 18.67
N THR A 136 32.77 -22.89 19.32
CA THR A 136 31.61 -22.28 18.68
C THR A 136 31.15 -21.11 19.52
N VAL A 137 31.48 -19.89 19.07
CA VAL A 137 31.05 -18.66 19.73
C VAL A 137 29.70 -18.24 19.16
N TYR A 138 28.68 -18.16 20.02
CA TYR A 138 27.33 -17.81 19.60
C TYR A 138 27.00 -16.32 19.83
N ARG A 139 27.23 -15.81 21.04
CA ARG A 139 27.09 -14.37 21.35
C ARG A 139 28.28 -13.83 22.11
N ILE A 140 28.43 -12.51 22.00
CA ILE A 140 29.51 -11.70 22.56
C ILE A 140 28.94 -10.43 23.17
N LYS A 141 29.61 -9.91 24.20
CA LYS A 141 29.28 -8.62 24.82
C LYS A 141 30.55 -7.95 25.33
N VAL A 142 30.66 -6.63 25.18
CA VAL A 142 31.72 -5.83 25.79
C VAL A 142 31.16 -5.05 26.98
N ASP A 143 31.98 -4.91 28.02
CA ASP A 143 31.67 -4.12 29.22
C ASP A 143 32.45 -2.78 29.28
N LYS A 144 32.09 -1.92 30.23
CA LYS A 144 32.71 -0.61 30.47
C LYS A 144 34.14 -0.71 31.03
N CYS A 145 34.62 -1.92 31.32
CA CYS A 145 35.96 -2.21 31.80
C CYS A 145 36.88 -2.72 30.67
N ASP A 146 36.50 -2.49 29.41
CA ASP A 146 37.18 -2.97 28.20
C ASP A 146 37.36 -4.50 28.14
N ARG A 147 36.48 -5.28 28.77
CA ARG A 147 36.51 -6.75 28.69
C ARG A 147 35.52 -7.25 27.64
N LEU A 148 35.97 -8.13 26.75
CA LEU A 148 35.13 -8.88 25.83
C LEU A 148 34.75 -10.22 26.45
N TRP A 149 33.45 -10.39 26.68
CA TRP A 149 32.83 -11.60 27.20
C TRP A 149 32.35 -12.46 26.02
N VAL A 150 32.90 -13.67 25.91
CA VAL A 150 32.74 -14.58 24.78
C VAL A 150 32.10 -15.89 25.26
N LEU A 151 30.87 -16.14 24.82
CA LEU A 151 30.16 -17.40 25.09
C LEU A 151 30.56 -18.45 24.05
N ASP A 152 31.43 -19.39 24.44
CA ASP A 152 31.71 -20.60 23.67
C ASP A 152 30.76 -21.72 24.13
N VAL A 153 29.85 -22.13 23.26
CA VAL A 153 28.89 -23.21 23.55
C VAL A 153 29.51 -24.61 23.44
N GLY A 154 30.74 -24.73 22.93
CA GLY A 154 31.52 -25.97 22.96
C GLY A 154 31.04 -27.11 22.02
N THR A 155 29.89 -26.91 21.38
CA THR A 155 29.29 -27.81 20.39
C THR A 155 29.83 -27.58 18.98
N TYR A 156 29.66 -28.56 18.11
CA TYR A 156 29.95 -28.50 16.67
C TYR A 156 28.83 -29.21 15.90
N GLY A 157 28.37 -28.62 14.79
CA GLY A 157 27.15 -29.04 14.11
C GLY A 157 25.88 -28.33 14.62
N TYR A 158 24.73 -28.72 14.09
CA TYR A 158 23.39 -28.22 14.45
C TYR A 158 22.37 -29.38 14.35
N ASP A 159 21.27 -29.26 15.12
CA ASP A 159 20.19 -30.26 15.24
C ASP A 159 20.72 -31.71 15.35
N ALA A 160 20.32 -32.63 14.47
CA ALA A 160 20.65 -34.06 14.54
C ALA A 160 22.16 -34.38 14.45
N ASN A 161 23.01 -33.42 14.09
CA ASN A 161 24.46 -33.60 13.94
C ASN A 161 25.27 -32.88 15.05
N VAL A 162 24.65 -32.40 16.12
CA VAL A 162 25.38 -31.77 17.24
C VAL A 162 26.30 -32.77 17.94
N THR A 163 27.59 -32.49 17.90
CA THR A 163 28.61 -33.14 18.75
C THR A 163 29.09 -32.16 19.82
N ASN A 164 29.24 -32.62 21.05
CA ASN A 164 29.73 -31.81 22.17
C ASN A 164 31.22 -32.10 22.37
N LEU A 165 32.07 -31.22 21.84
CA LEU A 165 33.53 -31.40 21.85
C LEU A 165 34.16 -30.88 23.15
N CYS A 166 33.63 -29.78 23.67
CA CYS A 166 34.15 -29.08 24.84
C CYS A 166 32.99 -28.63 25.74
N PRO A 167 33.16 -28.60 27.07
CA PRO A 167 32.10 -28.10 27.94
C PRO A 167 31.88 -26.59 27.73
N TYR A 168 30.60 -26.18 27.78
CA TYR A 168 30.15 -24.78 27.77
C TYR A 168 31.09 -23.90 28.60
N SER A 169 31.65 -22.85 27.99
CA SER A 169 32.61 -21.99 28.68
C SER A 169 32.55 -20.53 28.26
N LEU A 170 32.70 -19.68 29.27
CA LEU A 170 32.75 -18.23 29.16
C LEU A 170 34.21 -17.80 29.14
N ASN A 171 34.66 -17.28 28.01
CA ASN A 171 36.02 -16.79 27.82
C ASN A 171 35.99 -15.26 27.90
N ILE A 172 36.83 -14.66 28.75
CA ILE A 172 36.90 -13.20 28.93
C ILE A 172 38.29 -12.73 28.51
N TYR A 173 38.32 -11.75 27.60
CA TYR A 173 39.53 -11.12 27.08
C TYR A 173 39.60 -9.66 27.54
N ASP A 174 40.80 -9.18 27.88
CA ASP A 174 41.07 -7.74 27.98
C ASP A 174 41.37 -7.20 26.58
N LEU A 175 40.61 -6.20 26.13
CA LEU A 175 40.73 -5.62 24.79
C LEU A 175 41.91 -4.67 24.63
N ASN A 176 42.53 -4.23 25.73
CA ASN A 176 43.74 -3.40 25.69
C ASN A 176 45.02 -4.23 25.49
N THR A 177 45.01 -5.53 25.83
CA THR A 177 46.13 -6.47 25.60
C THR A 177 45.82 -7.59 24.60
N ASP A 178 44.57 -7.71 24.18
CA ASP A 178 44.01 -8.82 23.38
C ASP A 178 44.24 -10.23 23.99
N GLN A 179 44.52 -10.30 25.31
CA GLN A 179 44.78 -11.55 26.03
C GLN A 179 43.53 -12.08 26.75
N ARG A 180 43.39 -13.41 26.81
CA ARG A 180 42.32 -14.07 27.57
C ARG A 180 42.64 -14.10 29.07
N ILE A 181 42.13 -13.11 29.81
CA ILE A 181 42.32 -12.95 31.25
C ILE A 181 41.57 -13.99 32.10
N ARG A 182 40.52 -14.63 31.57
CA ARG A 182 39.79 -15.70 32.29
C ARG A 182 39.11 -16.67 31.31
N ARG A 183 39.07 -17.95 31.67
CA ARG A 183 38.09 -18.92 31.15
C ARG A 183 37.33 -19.51 32.34
N TYR A 184 36.02 -19.44 32.31
CA TYR A 184 35.13 -20.10 33.25
C TYR A 184 34.37 -21.22 32.54
N VAL A 185 34.28 -22.40 33.15
CA VAL A 185 33.47 -23.52 32.67
C VAL A 185 32.21 -23.58 33.53
N PHE A 186 31.04 -23.62 32.91
CA PHE A 186 29.77 -23.70 33.65
C PHE A 186 29.69 -25.01 34.45
N ARG A 187 29.04 -24.99 35.62
CA ARG A 187 28.91 -26.19 36.44
C ARG A 187 28.04 -27.22 35.72
N PRO A 188 28.31 -28.53 35.84
CA PRO A 188 27.39 -29.57 35.34
C PRO A 188 25.97 -29.50 35.94
N GLU A 189 25.82 -28.83 37.09
CA GLU A 189 24.54 -28.58 37.75
C GLU A 189 23.69 -27.49 37.07
N ASP A 190 24.32 -26.59 36.30
CA ASP A 190 23.65 -25.45 35.65
C ASP A 190 23.31 -25.71 34.17
N ILE A 191 23.84 -26.81 33.61
CA ILE A 191 23.70 -27.21 32.20
C ILE A 191 22.84 -28.48 32.14
N VAL A 192 21.77 -28.46 31.34
CA VAL A 192 20.91 -29.64 31.11
C VAL A 192 21.20 -30.26 29.75
N SER A 193 20.71 -31.48 29.50
CA SER A 193 20.97 -32.21 28.24
C SER A 193 20.42 -31.52 26.98
N SER A 194 19.43 -30.63 27.14
CA SER A 194 18.90 -29.77 26.07
C SER A 194 19.41 -28.33 26.12
N THR A 195 20.43 -28.01 26.91
CA THR A 195 20.93 -26.63 27.00
C THR A 195 21.44 -26.13 25.66
N PHE A 196 20.95 -24.96 25.25
CA PHE A 196 21.50 -24.15 24.18
C PHE A 196 21.43 -22.67 24.61
N ILE A 197 22.59 -22.06 24.83
CA ILE A 197 22.66 -20.71 25.38
C ILE A 197 22.64 -19.67 24.25
N ALA A 198 21.51 -18.97 24.12
CA ALA A 198 21.19 -18.13 22.98
C ALA A 198 21.70 -16.68 23.10
N ASN A 199 21.68 -16.09 24.30
CA ASN A 199 22.05 -14.68 24.47
C ASN A 199 22.68 -14.35 25.84
N ILE A 200 23.40 -13.23 25.90
CA ILE A 200 24.16 -12.75 27.08
C ILE A 200 23.82 -11.29 27.38
N ALA A 201 23.51 -11.01 28.65
CA ALA A 201 23.40 -9.64 29.19
C ALA A 201 24.37 -9.47 30.37
N LEU A 202 24.87 -8.25 30.57
CA LEU A 202 25.78 -7.91 31.67
C LEU A 202 25.11 -6.94 32.65
N ASP A 203 25.36 -7.16 33.93
CA ASP A 203 24.92 -6.35 35.06
C ASP A 203 26.16 -5.87 35.81
N GLU A 204 26.66 -4.75 35.31
CA GLU A 204 27.78 -4.01 35.85
C GLU A 204 27.28 -3.17 37.04
N GLY A 205 27.78 -3.51 38.23
CA GLY A 205 27.57 -2.75 39.45
C GLY A 205 28.59 -1.62 39.62
N ARG A 206 29.10 -1.43 40.85
CA ARG A 206 29.95 -0.25 41.16
C ARG A 206 31.42 -0.39 40.79
N THR A 207 31.90 -1.61 40.56
CA THR A 207 33.29 -1.90 40.18
C THR A 207 33.33 -3.00 39.12
N CYS A 208 34.45 -3.12 38.41
CA CYS A 208 34.67 -4.19 37.44
C CYS A 208 34.62 -5.59 38.07
N ASP A 209 34.80 -5.72 39.39
CA ASP A 209 34.66 -7.01 40.07
C ASP A 209 33.20 -7.33 40.45
N ASP A 210 32.39 -6.30 40.73
CA ASP A 210 30.94 -6.35 40.94
C ASP A 210 30.18 -6.45 39.59
N THR A 211 30.64 -7.37 38.72
CA THR A 211 30.03 -7.65 37.42
C THR A 211 29.36 -9.03 37.44
N PHE A 212 28.09 -9.06 37.04
CA PHE A 212 27.34 -10.28 36.81
C PHE A 212 27.05 -10.45 35.31
N ALA A 213 27.00 -11.69 34.86
CA ALA A 213 26.57 -12.05 33.50
C ALA A 213 25.35 -12.97 33.57
N TYR A 214 24.36 -12.72 32.72
CA TYR A 214 23.14 -13.51 32.61
C TYR A 214 23.04 -14.15 31.24
N PHE A 215 22.66 -15.41 31.21
CA PHE A 215 22.66 -16.27 30.03
C PHE A 215 21.29 -16.90 29.85
N SER A 216 20.67 -16.66 28.70
CA SER A 216 19.39 -17.27 28.32
C SER A 216 19.64 -18.64 27.70
N ASP A 217 19.09 -19.68 28.33
CA ASP A 217 19.11 -21.05 27.83
C ASP A 217 17.76 -21.37 27.18
N GLU A 218 17.73 -21.29 25.86
CA GLU A 218 16.56 -21.33 24.98
C GLU A 218 15.87 -22.70 25.04
N LEU A 219 16.62 -23.77 24.74
CA LEU A 219 16.14 -25.15 24.70
C LEU A 219 16.20 -25.86 26.06
N GLY A 220 16.91 -25.29 27.04
CA GLY A 220 16.88 -25.74 28.44
C GLY A 220 15.85 -25.02 29.32
N TYR A 221 15.15 -24.00 28.80
CA TYR A 221 14.16 -23.18 29.52
C TYR A 221 14.69 -22.58 30.83
N GLY A 222 15.89 -22.00 30.79
CA GLY A 222 16.61 -21.55 31.99
C GLY A 222 17.29 -20.20 31.85
N LEU A 223 17.61 -19.59 32.99
CA LEU A 223 18.38 -18.37 33.08
C LEU A 223 19.58 -18.61 34.01
N ILE A 224 20.79 -18.70 33.45
CA ILE A 224 22.01 -18.92 34.24
C ILE A 224 22.61 -17.55 34.60
N ALA A 225 22.82 -17.31 35.89
CA ALA A 225 23.60 -16.16 36.38
C ALA A 225 25.06 -16.59 36.63
N TYR A 226 26.01 -15.68 36.41
CA TYR A 226 27.43 -15.84 36.76
C TYR A 226 27.93 -14.60 37.48
N SER A 227 28.64 -14.79 38.59
CA SER A 227 29.33 -13.73 39.34
C SER A 227 30.81 -13.73 39.00
N TRP A 228 31.34 -12.60 38.52
CA TRP A 228 32.78 -12.43 38.32
C TRP A 228 33.56 -12.52 39.65
N GLN A 229 33.08 -11.87 40.70
CA GLN A 229 33.74 -11.85 42.01
C GLN A 229 33.84 -13.24 42.64
N GLN A 230 32.78 -14.03 42.58
CA GLN A 230 32.75 -15.38 43.15
C GLN A 230 33.31 -16.45 42.20
N ASN A 231 33.50 -16.11 40.92
CA ASN A 231 33.83 -17.03 39.82
C ASN A 231 32.94 -18.29 39.80
N ARG A 232 31.63 -18.07 39.98
CA ARG A 232 30.60 -19.10 40.20
C ARG A 232 29.34 -18.73 39.43
N SER A 233 28.63 -19.73 38.93
CA SER A 233 27.32 -19.57 38.28
C SER A 233 26.21 -20.33 39.02
N TRP A 234 24.96 -20.01 38.71
CA TRP A 234 23.77 -20.74 39.16
C TRP A 234 22.57 -20.58 38.21
N ARG A 235 21.82 -21.66 37.99
CA ARG A 235 20.65 -21.72 37.11
C ARG A 235 19.32 -21.41 37.82
N PHE A 236 18.59 -20.41 37.35
CA PHE A 236 17.16 -20.21 37.64
C PHE A 236 16.29 -21.00 36.66
N SER A 237 15.13 -21.46 37.14
CA SER A 237 14.07 -22.07 36.31
C SER A 237 12.72 -21.44 36.64
N HIS A 238 11.96 -21.00 35.64
CA HIS A 238 10.67 -20.32 35.81
C HIS A 238 9.74 -20.59 34.62
N GLY A 239 8.43 -20.58 34.84
CA GLY A 239 7.44 -20.83 33.79
C GLY A 239 7.46 -19.77 32.66
N PHE A 240 7.96 -18.57 32.93
CA PHE A 240 8.13 -17.51 31.92
C PHE A 240 9.34 -17.75 30.97
N PHE A 241 10.13 -18.80 31.18
CA PHE A 241 11.23 -19.18 30.28
C PHE A 241 10.81 -20.18 29.19
N MET A 242 9.58 -20.71 29.27
CA MET A 242 9.03 -21.66 28.31
C MET A 242 8.40 -20.93 27.09
N PRO A 243 8.37 -21.55 25.90
CA PRO A 243 7.65 -21.03 24.74
C PRO A 243 6.14 -20.97 24.98
N ASP A 244 5.44 -20.06 24.29
CA ASP A 244 3.98 -20.11 24.16
C ASP A 244 3.63 -20.90 22.88
N PRO A 245 2.98 -22.08 23.00
CA PRO A 245 2.67 -22.94 21.86
C PRO A 245 1.63 -22.33 20.89
N LEU A 246 0.99 -21.22 21.25
CA LEU A 246 0.10 -20.46 20.35
C LEU A 246 0.85 -19.47 19.46
N THR A 247 2.15 -19.27 19.69
CA THR A 247 3.01 -18.33 18.96
C THR A 247 4.29 -19.00 18.44
N GLY A 248 4.18 -20.26 18.01
CA GLY A 248 5.27 -21.00 17.36
C GLY A 248 5.33 -20.87 15.83
N ASP A 249 4.36 -20.18 15.20
CA ASP A 249 4.29 -19.96 13.74
C ASP A 249 5.11 -18.73 13.31
N PHE A 250 6.10 -18.93 12.44
CA PHE A 250 6.95 -17.86 11.89
C PHE A 250 6.73 -17.67 10.38
N ASN A 251 6.87 -16.41 9.92
CA ASN A 251 6.65 -16.04 8.52
C ASN A 251 7.75 -15.06 8.07
N ILE A 252 8.92 -15.60 7.69
CA ILE A 252 10.15 -14.82 7.45
C ILE A 252 10.73 -15.18 6.09
N ALA A 253 11.26 -14.19 5.34
CA ALA A 253 11.83 -14.37 3.99
C ALA A 253 10.88 -15.01 2.94
N GLY A 254 9.56 -15.08 3.22
CA GLY A 254 8.59 -15.81 2.40
C GLY A 254 8.50 -17.32 2.71
N LEU A 255 9.27 -17.81 3.67
CA LEU A 255 9.11 -19.13 4.28
C LEU A 255 8.06 -19.07 5.40
N ASN A 256 7.33 -20.17 5.57
CA ASN A 256 6.43 -20.41 6.70
C ASN A 256 6.89 -21.70 7.37
N PHE A 257 7.22 -21.63 8.66
CA PHE A 257 7.83 -22.71 9.44
C PHE A 257 7.43 -22.57 10.91
N GLN A 258 7.67 -23.63 11.70
CA GLN A 258 7.30 -23.67 13.12
C GLN A 258 8.51 -23.97 13.99
N TRP A 259 8.86 -23.04 14.87
CA TRP A 259 9.83 -23.24 15.96
C TRP A 259 9.09 -23.08 17.29
N SER A 260 8.19 -24.02 17.59
CA SER A 260 7.32 -23.99 18.78
C SER A 260 8.03 -24.34 20.09
N SER A 261 9.31 -24.70 20.02
CA SER A 261 10.16 -25.08 21.15
C SER A 261 10.93 -23.90 21.77
N GLU A 262 10.97 -22.72 21.14
CA GLU A 262 12.01 -21.75 21.50
C GLU A 262 11.66 -20.89 22.72
N GLY A 263 12.29 -21.25 23.84
CA GLY A 263 12.18 -20.61 25.14
C GLY A 263 12.92 -19.27 25.23
N ILE A 264 13.30 -18.90 26.45
CA ILE A 264 13.96 -17.62 26.77
C ILE A 264 15.15 -17.33 25.84
N PHE A 265 15.12 -16.18 25.16
CA PHE A 265 16.11 -15.80 24.15
C PHE A 265 16.52 -14.33 24.31
N GLY A 266 15.67 -13.38 23.89
CA GLY A 266 16.00 -11.96 23.87
C GLY A 266 16.01 -11.35 25.27
N ILE A 267 17.20 -11.16 25.85
CA ILE A 267 17.43 -10.60 27.20
C ILE A 267 18.17 -9.25 27.15
N THR A 268 17.86 -8.34 28.07
CA THR A 268 18.62 -7.09 28.25
C THR A 268 18.48 -6.53 29.67
N THR A 269 19.49 -5.81 30.15
CA THR A 269 19.51 -5.16 31.48
C THR A 269 19.12 -3.69 31.38
N SER A 270 18.32 -3.21 32.34
CA SER A 270 18.00 -1.78 32.45
C SER A 270 19.19 -0.97 32.99
N PRO A 271 19.15 0.37 32.86
CA PRO A 271 19.87 1.27 33.76
C PRO A 271 19.65 0.91 35.23
N ALA A 272 20.62 1.24 36.10
CA ALA A 272 20.52 0.99 37.53
C ALA A 272 19.40 1.83 38.18
N GLY A 273 18.56 1.16 38.98
CA GLY A 273 17.45 1.77 39.71
C GLY A 273 17.87 2.46 41.02
N PRO A 274 16.93 3.12 41.72
CA PRO A 274 17.20 3.83 42.98
C PRO A 274 17.66 2.93 44.13
N ASP A 275 17.42 1.62 44.06
CA ASP A 275 17.90 0.61 45.01
C ASP A 275 19.33 0.12 44.71
N GLY A 276 19.94 0.59 43.60
CA GLY A 276 21.27 0.21 43.15
C GLY A 276 21.31 -1.08 42.31
N TYR A 277 20.17 -1.72 42.03
CA TYR A 277 20.08 -2.92 41.21
C TYR A 277 19.49 -2.61 39.83
N ARG A 278 19.57 -3.56 38.90
CA ARG A 278 18.98 -3.44 37.56
C ARG A 278 17.70 -4.29 37.47
N THR A 279 16.93 -4.07 36.43
CA THR A 279 15.89 -5.01 35.97
C THR A 279 16.43 -5.78 34.77
N LEU A 280 16.38 -7.11 34.79
CA LEU A 280 16.57 -7.91 33.60
C LEU A 280 15.22 -8.07 32.90
N TYR A 281 15.10 -7.51 31.70
CA TYR A 281 13.99 -7.75 30.79
C TYR A 281 14.29 -8.95 29.89
N PHE A 282 13.29 -9.79 29.66
CA PHE A 282 13.44 -10.99 28.82
C PHE A 282 12.14 -11.38 28.11
N SER A 283 12.26 -12.23 27.08
CA SER A 283 11.14 -13.02 26.56
C SER A 283 11.62 -14.36 26.01
N PRO A 284 10.72 -15.35 25.91
CA PRO A 284 10.85 -16.42 24.94
C PRO A 284 10.95 -15.87 23.50
N LEU A 285 11.52 -16.67 22.59
CA LEU A 285 11.49 -16.37 21.15
C LEU A 285 10.09 -16.64 20.59
N ALA A 286 9.52 -17.82 20.87
CA ALA A 286 8.13 -18.16 20.57
C ALA A 286 7.15 -17.49 21.58
N SER A 287 7.22 -16.16 21.72
CA SER A 287 6.28 -15.37 22.51
C SER A 287 6.26 -13.88 22.14
N HIS A 288 5.07 -13.27 22.21
CA HIS A 288 4.85 -11.82 22.10
C HIS A 288 5.03 -11.07 23.44
N THR A 289 5.21 -11.78 24.55
CA THR A 289 5.21 -11.23 25.92
C THR A 289 6.60 -10.71 26.32
N GLN A 290 6.65 -9.70 27.19
CA GLN A 290 7.84 -9.22 27.88
C GLN A 290 7.71 -9.50 29.37
N PHE A 291 8.74 -10.08 29.96
CA PHE A 291 8.86 -10.39 31.38
C PHE A 291 10.03 -9.62 31.99
N ALA A 292 10.00 -9.47 33.31
CA ALA A 292 11.01 -8.75 34.09
C ALA A 292 11.32 -9.45 35.41
N VAL A 293 12.56 -9.29 35.88
CA VAL A 293 12.99 -9.68 37.23
C VAL A 293 14.09 -8.72 37.72
N SER A 294 14.08 -8.37 39.01
CA SER A 294 15.14 -7.55 39.60
C SER A 294 16.44 -8.34 39.73
N THR A 295 17.57 -7.77 39.32
CA THR A 295 18.87 -8.44 39.45
C THR A 295 19.32 -8.64 40.89
N ARG A 296 18.71 -7.93 41.85
CA ARG A 296 18.81 -8.21 43.30
C ARG A 296 18.44 -9.66 43.64
N ILE A 297 17.53 -10.26 42.88
CA ILE A 297 17.10 -11.66 43.04
C ILE A 297 18.03 -12.60 42.28
N LEU A 298 18.49 -12.20 41.10
CA LEU A 298 19.41 -13.02 40.27
C LEU A 298 20.82 -13.13 40.87
N ARG A 299 21.28 -12.11 41.61
CA ARG A 299 22.59 -12.04 42.27
C ARG A 299 22.71 -12.90 43.54
N ASP A 300 21.63 -13.56 43.97
CA ASP A 300 21.56 -14.36 45.21
C ASP A 300 21.29 -15.84 44.88
N GLU A 301 22.29 -16.71 45.04
CA GLU A 301 22.16 -18.17 44.80
C GLU A 301 21.06 -18.81 45.67
N THR A 302 20.76 -18.25 46.85
CA THR A 302 19.68 -18.78 47.72
C THR A 302 18.29 -18.55 47.13
N LYS A 303 18.14 -17.56 46.23
CA LYS A 303 16.89 -17.21 45.55
C LYS A 303 16.58 -18.06 44.32
N VAL A 304 17.45 -18.99 43.93
CA VAL A 304 17.15 -20.00 42.88
C VAL A 304 15.87 -20.77 43.22
N SER A 305 15.58 -20.99 44.51
CA SER A 305 14.31 -21.53 44.99
C SER A 305 13.43 -20.45 45.64
N GLY A 306 12.11 -20.57 45.49
CA GLY A 306 11.13 -19.71 46.17
C GLY A 306 10.87 -18.31 45.57
N SER A 307 11.66 -17.87 44.59
CA SER A 307 11.53 -16.54 43.94
C SER A 307 10.42 -16.40 42.90
N TYR A 308 9.51 -17.38 42.77
CA TYR A 308 8.49 -17.42 41.71
C TYR A 308 7.63 -16.15 41.60
N ARG A 309 7.41 -15.43 42.72
CA ARG A 309 6.63 -14.17 42.77
C ARG A 309 7.43 -12.90 42.51
N ASP A 310 8.76 -12.98 42.43
CA ASP A 310 9.63 -11.86 42.11
C ASP A 310 9.74 -11.62 40.59
N PHE A 311 9.43 -12.64 39.78
CA PHE A 311 9.29 -12.56 38.32
C PHE A 311 7.93 -11.94 37.95
N GLN A 312 7.93 -11.01 36.99
CA GLN A 312 6.77 -10.18 36.64
C GLN A 312 6.50 -10.15 35.14
N VAL A 313 5.22 -10.01 34.77
CA VAL A 313 4.79 -9.78 33.38
C VAL A 313 4.72 -8.27 33.15
N VAL A 314 5.45 -7.76 32.15
CA VAL A 314 5.50 -6.33 31.84
C VAL A 314 4.39 -5.94 30.85
N GLY A 315 4.14 -6.81 29.86
CA GLY A 315 3.12 -6.63 28.84
C GLY A 315 3.42 -7.40 27.56
N GLU A 316 2.79 -7.01 26.45
CA GLU A 316 2.90 -7.69 25.15
C GLU A 316 3.25 -6.71 24.03
N ARG A 317 4.02 -7.17 23.03
CA ARG A 317 4.36 -6.44 21.80
C ARG A 317 3.18 -6.37 20.81
N GLY A 318 2.25 -7.32 20.91
CA GLY A 318 1.22 -7.56 19.89
C GLY A 318 1.65 -8.61 18.88
N ALA A 319 0.77 -8.94 17.92
CA ALA A 319 1.00 -9.98 16.92
C ALA A 319 2.17 -9.66 15.97
N ASN A 320 2.84 -10.71 15.48
CA ASN A 320 4.03 -10.64 14.64
C ASN A 320 5.17 -9.89 15.36
N GLY A 321 5.38 -10.24 16.63
CA GLY A 321 6.26 -9.52 17.55
C GLY A 321 7.35 -10.39 18.17
N HIS A 322 7.87 -11.39 17.45
CA HIS A 322 8.97 -12.22 17.95
C HIS A 322 10.30 -11.47 17.91
N THR A 323 11.19 -11.80 18.86
CA THR A 323 12.45 -11.05 19.11
C THR A 323 13.58 -12.01 19.54
N THR A 324 14.72 -11.98 18.88
CA THR A 324 15.93 -12.74 19.28
C THR A 324 16.97 -11.89 20.02
N SER A 325 16.98 -10.56 19.85
CA SER A 325 17.96 -9.70 20.52
C SER A 325 17.40 -8.34 20.91
N LYS A 326 17.91 -7.84 22.04
CA LYS A 326 17.44 -6.63 22.73
C LYS A 326 18.62 -5.91 23.37
N VAL A 327 18.57 -4.59 23.37
CA VAL A 327 19.58 -3.74 24.02
C VAL A 327 18.91 -2.47 24.55
N MET A 328 19.21 -2.07 25.78
CA MET A 328 18.71 -0.83 26.37
C MET A 328 19.82 0.23 26.43
N ASP A 329 19.49 1.47 26.08
CA ASP A 329 20.40 2.62 26.23
C ASP A 329 20.54 3.00 27.70
N GLU A 330 21.74 2.79 28.26
CA GLU A 330 22.10 3.08 29.67
C GLU A 330 21.74 4.51 30.10
N TYR A 331 21.73 5.46 29.15
CA TYR A 331 21.48 6.88 29.42
C TYR A 331 20.01 7.31 29.36
N THR A 332 19.18 6.65 28.56
CA THR A 332 17.78 7.08 28.32
C THR A 332 16.73 6.06 28.70
N GLY A 333 17.10 4.79 28.90
CA GLY A 333 16.14 3.71 29.13
C GLY A 333 15.27 3.37 27.92
N ILE A 334 15.73 3.72 26.70
CA ILE A 334 15.15 3.26 25.44
C ILE A 334 15.60 1.82 25.21
N GLU A 335 14.65 0.88 25.13
CA GLU A 335 14.90 -0.47 24.64
C GLU A 335 14.81 -0.46 23.11
N LEU A 336 15.80 -1.06 22.45
CA LEU A 336 15.75 -1.44 21.04
C LEU A 336 15.73 -2.96 20.92
N PHE A 337 14.89 -3.48 20.03
CA PHE A 337 14.75 -4.92 19.81
C PHE A 337 14.43 -5.22 18.35
N ASN A 338 14.86 -6.39 17.87
CA ASN A 338 14.51 -6.85 16.53
C ASN A 338 13.05 -7.34 16.46
N LEU A 339 12.38 -7.09 15.35
CA LEU A 339 11.02 -7.56 15.04
C LEU A 339 11.08 -8.45 13.80
N ILE A 340 11.39 -9.72 14.01
CA ILE A 340 11.82 -10.65 12.94
C ILE A 340 10.70 -10.99 11.96
N ASP A 341 9.44 -11.06 12.40
CA ASP A 341 8.26 -11.25 11.51
C ASP A 341 7.89 -9.99 10.71
N GLN A 342 8.54 -8.84 11.00
CA GLN A 342 8.22 -7.54 10.41
C GLN A 342 9.38 -6.97 9.58
N ASN A 343 10.51 -7.69 9.44
CA ASN A 343 11.71 -7.22 8.77
C ASN A 343 12.17 -5.83 9.29
N ALA A 344 12.19 -5.64 10.61
CA ALA A 344 12.22 -4.32 11.24
C ALA A 344 12.95 -4.28 12.59
N ILE A 345 13.30 -3.07 13.04
CA ILE A 345 13.72 -2.78 14.42
C ILE A 345 12.60 -2.03 15.14
N GLY A 346 12.25 -2.52 16.33
CA GLY A 346 11.32 -1.89 17.26
C GLY A 346 12.04 -1.12 18.37
N CYS A 347 11.33 -0.18 18.98
CA CYS A 347 11.74 0.52 20.20
C CYS A 347 10.62 0.54 21.25
N TRP A 348 11.03 0.67 22.50
CA TRP A 348 10.18 0.98 23.66
C TRP A 348 10.95 1.89 24.63
N ARG A 349 10.26 2.44 25.64
CA ARG A 349 10.83 3.29 26.69
C ARG A 349 10.40 2.78 28.05
N GLN A 350 11.36 2.52 28.94
CA GLN A 350 11.11 1.87 30.24
C GLN A 350 10.12 2.62 31.16
N ASP A 351 9.91 3.93 30.96
CA ASP A 351 8.97 4.75 31.72
C ASP A 351 7.52 4.69 31.17
N LEU A 352 7.30 4.08 30.00
CA LEU A 352 6.00 3.90 29.38
C LEU A 352 5.49 2.46 29.58
N PRO A 353 4.21 2.22 29.90
CA PRO A 353 3.67 0.86 30.01
C PRO A 353 3.91 0.03 28.74
N TYR A 354 4.46 -1.19 28.87
CA TYR A 354 4.82 -2.06 27.75
C TYR A 354 3.57 -2.56 27.00
N LYS A 355 3.19 -1.85 25.94
CA LYS A 355 1.95 -2.05 25.17
C LYS A 355 2.18 -1.64 23.71
N PRO A 356 1.42 -2.18 22.74
CA PRO A 356 1.56 -1.85 21.31
C PRO A 356 1.32 -0.37 20.95
N GLN A 357 0.85 0.45 21.89
CA GLN A 357 0.63 1.90 21.74
C GLN A 357 1.88 2.72 22.10
N ASN A 358 2.80 2.15 22.88
CA ASN A 358 4.04 2.77 23.37
C ASN A 358 5.29 2.11 22.75
N ILE A 359 5.09 1.27 21.74
CA ILE A 359 6.10 0.62 20.93
C ILE A 359 6.02 1.23 19.54
N ALA A 360 7.15 1.53 18.92
CA ALA A 360 7.22 1.97 17.53
C ALA A 360 8.25 1.17 16.75
N VAL A 361 8.01 0.99 15.45
CA VAL A 361 9.03 0.58 14.50
C VAL A 361 9.89 1.81 14.17
N VAL A 362 11.20 1.71 14.37
CA VAL A 362 12.13 2.82 14.13
C VAL A 362 12.71 2.82 12.72
N ASP A 363 12.93 1.64 12.15
CA ASP A 363 13.25 1.44 10.73
C ASP A 363 12.82 0.03 10.27
N LYS A 364 12.60 -0.15 8.97
CA LYS A 364 12.08 -1.38 8.35
C LYS A 364 12.52 -1.49 6.88
N ASP A 365 13.08 -2.63 6.50
CA ASP A 365 13.46 -2.95 5.12
C ASP A 365 13.17 -4.42 4.81
N ASP A 366 12.19 -4.68 3.93
CA ASP A 366 11.77 -6.02 3.51
C ASP A 366 12.79 -6.78 2.63
N ALA A 367 13.90 -6.15 2.23
CA ALA A 367 15.01 -6.79 1.52
C ALA A 367 16.35 -6.69 2.28
N GLY A 368 16.53 -5.62 3.04
CA GLY A 368 17.70 -5.35 3.88
C GLY A 368 17.71 -6.11 5.20
N LEU A 369 16.60 -6.00 5.95
CA LEU A 369 16.42 -6.50 7.31
C LEU A 369 15.59 -7.80 7.32
N ILE A 370 15.95 -8.80 6.50
CA ILE A 370 15.18 -10.06 6.37
C ILE A 370 15.20 -10.88 7.66
N PHE A 371 16.33 -10.96 8.35
CA PHE A 371 16.42 -11.50 9.70
C PHE A 371 17.43 -10.69 10.53
N PRO A 372 17.01 -9.58 11.16
CA PRO A 372 17.87 -8.84 12.08
C PRO A 372 18.16 -9.69 13.31
N SER A 373 19.31 -10.36 13.38
CA SER A 373 19.64 -11.39 14.38
C SER A 373 20.28 -10.86 15.66
N ASP A 374 20.91 -9.68 15.59
CA ASP A 374 21.50 -9.02 16.75
C ASP A 374 21.44 -7.50 16.66
N VAL A 375 21.25 -6.84 17.80
CA VAL A 375 21.16 -5.38 17.95
C VAL A 375 22.01 -4.97 19.14
N LYS A 376 22.93 -4.02 18.95
CA LYS A 376 23.80 -3.46 20.00
C LYS A 376 23.75 -1.93 20.00
N ILE A 377 24.15 -1.34 21.11
CA ILE A 377 24.42 0.10 21.25
C ILE A 377 25.88 0.23 21.72
N ASP A 378 26.66 1.06 21.03
CA ASP A 378 28.06 1.31 21.36
C ASP A 378 28.25 2.46 22.36
N ALA A 379 29.48 2.64 22.85
CA ALA A 379 29.84 3.69 23.80
C ALA A 379 29.78 5.13 23.23
N GLN A 380 29.43 5.31 21.94
CA GLN A 380 29.11 6.60 21.32
C GLN A 380 27.61 6.75 21.02
N ARG A 381 26.77 5.82 21.53
CA ARG A 381 25.32 5.74 21.32
C ARG A 381 24.91 5.57 19.85
N ASN A 382 25.76 4.93 19.02
CA ASN A 382 25.31 4.39 17.74
C ASN A 382 24.76 2.98 17.94
N VAL A 383 23.65 2.71 17.27
CA VAL A 383 23.01 1.40 17.17
C VAL A 383 23.68 0.64 16.05
N TRP A 384 24.03 -0.62 16.29
CA TRP A 384 24.55 -1.55 15.29
C TRP A 384 23.59 -2.73 15.17
N VAL A 385 23.27 -3.13 13.93
CA VAL A 385 22.34 -4.22 13.63
C VAL A 385 23.03 -5.21 12.69
N MET A 386 23.09 -6.48 13.08
CA MET A 386 23.38 -7.58 12.15
C MET A 386 22.06 -8.04 11.55
N SER A 387 22.02 -8.17 10.22
CA SER A 387 20.92 -8.79 9.50
C SER A 387 21.46 -9.89 8.59
N ASP A 388 20.88 -11.07 8.72
CA ASP A 388 21.23 -12.24 7.93
C ASP A 388 19.96 -12.87 7.32
N ARG A 389 20.05 -14.16 6.97
CA ARG A 389 18.94 -14.98 6.48
C ARG A 389 18.90 -16.33 7.20
N MET A 390 19.13 -16.37 8.52
CA MET A 390 19.22 -17.59 9.33
C MET A 390 18.07 -18.59 9.08
N PRO A 391 16.78 -18.20 9.03
CA PRO A 391 15.71 -19.14 8.67
C PRO A 391 15.90 -19.79 7.29
N VAL A 392 16.41 -19.05 6.31
CA VAL A 392 16.70 -19.58 4.96
C VAL A 392 17.95 -20.46 4.94
N PHE A 393 18.91 -20.24 5.84
CA PHE A 393 20.11 -21.08 5.99
C PHE A 393 19.86 -22.40 6.72
N LEU A 394 18.82 -22.46 7.57
CA LEU A 394 18.41 -23.63 8.35
C LEU A 394 17.32 -24.44 7.62
N GLU A 395 16.24 -23.80 7.18
CA GLU A 395 15.07 -24.44 6.56
C GLU A 395 15.20 -24.63 5.03
N SER A 396 16.25 -24.09 4.40
CA SER A 396 16.38 -23.99 2.94
C SER A 396 17.85 -23.82 2.49
N THR A 397 18.07 -23.31 1.28
CA THR A 397 19.37 -22.94 0.73
C THR A 397 19.43 -21.45 0.45
N LEU A 398 20.53 -20.78 0.86
CA LEU A 398 20.81 -19.39 0.49
C LEU A 398 21.15 -19.25 -1.00
N ASP A 399 20.88 -18.07 -1.55
CA ASP A 399 21.32 -17.68 -2.89
C ASP A 399 22.58 -16.79 -2.78
N TYR A 400 23.74 -17.36 -3.10
CA TYR A 400 25.03 -16.66 -3.03
C TYR A 400 25.29 -15.72 -4.21
N SER A 401 24.34 -15.56 -5.14
CA SER A 401 24.33 -14.48 -6.14
C SER A 401 23.68 -13.18 -5.63
N ASP A 402 23.04 -13.23 -4.45
CA ASP A 402 22.45 -12.09 -3.74
C ASP A 402 23.21 -11.84 -2.41
N ILE A 403 23.00 -10.67 -1.81
CA ILE A 403 23.60 -10.28 -0.52
C ILE A 403 22.82 -10.95 0.63
N ASN A 404 23.44 -11.93 1.28
CA ASN A 404 22.84 -12.70 2.36
C ASN A 404 23.01 -12.06 3.74
N PHE A 405 24.11 -11.36 3.98
CA PHE A 405 24.47 -10.81 5.30
C PHE A 405 24.78 -9.31 5.21
N ARG A 406 24.37 -8.55 6.22
CA ARG A 406 24.52 -7.08 6.27
C ARG A 406 24.74 -6.59 7.70
N VAL A 407 25.58 -5.57 7.85
CA VAL A 407 25.70 -4.77 9.07
C VAL A 407 25.19 -3.36 8.79
N TYR A 408 24.27 -2.88 9.63
CA TYR A 408 23.77 -1.51 9.60
C TYR A 408 24.24 -0.72 10.83
N THR A 409 24.34 0.60 10.69
CA THR A 409 24.62 1.54 11.79
C THR A 409 23.77 2.81 11.72
N ALA A 410 23.42 3.39 12.88
CA ALA A 410 22.78 4.70 13.00
C ALA A 410 22.93 5.29 14.42
N PRO A 411 23.04 6.63 14.61
CA PRO A 411 22.91 7.24 15.93
C PRO A 411 21.52 6.99 16.53
N ILE A 412 21.42 6.57 17.80
CA ILE A 412 20.13 6.22 18.40
C ILE A 412 19.11 7.38 18.39
N ASP A 413 19.58 8.61 18.62
CA ASP A 413 18.71 9.79 18.68
C ASP A 413 18.08 10.12 17.30
N VAL A 414 18.77 9.76 16.20
CA VAL A 414 18.22 9.83 14.82
C VAL A 414 17.26 8.66 14.57
N LEU A 415 17.63 7.46 15.04
CA LEU A 415 16.82 6.26 14.89
C LEU A 415 15.43 6.42 15.54
N VAL A 416 15.36 6.95 16.78
CA VAL A 416 14.08 7.18 17.48
C VAL A 416 13.37 8.49 17.13
N GLN A 417 13.96 9.36 16.29
CA GLN A 417 13.37 10.64 15.93
C GLN A 417 11.96 10.48 15.34
N GLU A 418 11.02 11.33 15.78
CA GLU A 418 9.59 11.32 15.41
C GLU A 418 8.79 10.09 15.89
N THR A 419 9.36 9.27 16.78
CA THR A 419 8.67 8.10 17.39
C THR A 419 8.26 8.35 18.84
N VAL A 420 7.39 7.50 19.38
CA VAL A 420 6.99 7.51 20.81
C VAL A 420 8.17 7.26 21.76
N CYS A 421 9.28 6.73 21.26
CA CYS A 421 10.50 6.47 22.02
C CYS A 421 11.41 7.70 22.15
N GLN A 422 11.12 8.80 21.44
CA GLN A 422 11.94 10.02 21.53
C GLN A 422 11.82 10.66 22.91
N THR A 423 12.96 11.01 23.52
CA THR A 423 13.02 11.67 24.83
C THR A 423 12.91 13.19 24.65
N ALA A 424 12.15 13.87 25.51
CA ALA A 424 11.82 15.30 25.37
C ALA A 424 12.99 16.28 25.63
N SER A 425 14.19 15.77 25.91
CA SER A 425 15.29 16.52 26.52
C SER A 425 16.24 17.25 25.55
N GLN A 426 16.05 17.13 24.22
CA GLN A 426 16.94 17.73 23.21
C GLN A 426 16.34 18.94 22.47
N LEU A 427 15.71 19.87 23.19
CA LEU A 427 15.55 21.25 22.73
C LEU A 427 16.76 22.11 23.16
N VAL A 428 17.96 21.68 22.78
CA VAL A 428 19.22 22.40 23.03
C VAL A 428 19.76 22.95 21.70
N GLN A 429 20.18 24.21 21.72
CA GLN A 429 20.45 24.99 20.53
C GLN A 429 21.78 24.60 19.86
N THR A 430 21.77 24.35 18.55
CA THR A 430 22.98 24.36 17.74
C THR A 430 23.45 25.81 17.53
N PRO A 431 24.70 26.17 17.90
CA PRO A 431 25.17 27.55 17.77
C PRO A 431 25.29 28.01 16.31
N LYS A 432 24.88 29.25 16.03
CA LYS A 432 25.32 29.95 14.81
C LYS A 432 26.77 30.43 15.00
N PRO A 433 27.63 30.37 13.96
CA PRO A 433 28.98 30.90 14.06
C PRO A 433 28.96 32.42 14.22
N VAL A 434 29.67 32.93 15.23
CA VAL A 434 29.81 34.36 15.52
C VAL A 434 31.23 34.80 15.13
N GLN A 435 31.35 35.80 14.26
CA GLN A 435 32.63 36.44 13.97
C GLN A 435 33.06 37.35 15.13
N GLN A 436 34.37 37.43 15.38
CA GLN A 436 34.92 38.01 16.60
C GLN A 436 34.97 39.55 16.58
N THR A 437 34.49 40.15 17.66
CA THR A 437 35.04 41.36 18.33
C THR A 437 34.41 41.45 19.73
N SER A 438 35.06 41.88 20.81
CA SER A 438 36.47 41.96 21.23
C SER A 438 36.51 42.59 22.64
N ILE A 439 37.60 42.44 23.40
CA ILE A 439 37.90 43.14 24.69
C ILE A 439 37.31 42.49 25.97
N ILE A 440 38.06 42.66 27.07
CA ILE A 440 38.03 42.03 28.41
C ILE A 440 38.57 43.11 29.40
N PRO A 441 38.38 43.11 30.75
CA PRO A 441 37.44 42.40 31.66
C PRO A 441 36.27 43.36 32.08
N GLN A 442 35.68 43.55 33.30
CA GLN A 442 35.90 43.20 34.72
C GLN A 442 34.57 43.00 35.53
N GLN A 443 34.74 42.65 36.82
CA GLN A 443 33.79 42.58 37.95
C GLN A 443 33.29 43.97 38.43
N PRO A 444 32.42 44.12 39.47
CA PRO A 444 31.23 43.33 39.86
C PRO A 444 29.99 44.17 40.36
N THR A 445 28.86 43.48 40.64
CA THR A 445 27.85 43.74 41.72
C THR A 445 26.97 45.02 41.83
N TYR A 446 25.65 44.77 42.09
CA TYR A 446 24.61 45.62 42.72
C TYR A 446 24.25 46.97 42.03
N SER A 447 23.10 47.65 42.22
CA SER A 447 21.98 47.62 43.22
C SER A 447 20.62 47.88 42.47
N PHE A 448 19.43 47.44 42.92
CA PHE A 448 18.50 48.05 43.91
C PHE A 448 18.40 49.60 43.85
N TYR A 449 17.25 50.30 43.98
CA TYR A 449 15.85 50.01 44.42
C TYR A 449 14.83 50.55 43.35
N ASP A 450 13.49 50.73 43.50
CA ASP A 450 12.59 50.80 44.67
C ASP A 450 11.10 50.50 44.33
N THR A 451 10.22 50.52 45.35
CA THR A 451 8.80 50.10 45.29
C THR A 451 7.83 50.97 46.12
N GLY A 452 6.55 51.05 45.72
CA GLY A 452 5.45 51.65 46.50
C GLY A 452 4.23 51.97 45.63
N LEU A 453 2.98 51.94 46.10
CA LEU A 453 2.43 51.69 47.45
C LEU A 453 1.28 50.65 47.36
N GLY A 454 0.87 49.95 48.42
CA GLY A 454 1.41 49.88 49.80
C GLY A 454 0.35 49.41 50.83
N VAL A 455 0.73 49.46 52.12
CA VAL A 455 -0.14 49.33 53.34
C VAL A 455 -0.76 47.94 53.60
N THR A 456 -0.73 47.30 54.78
CA THR A 456 0.12 47.29 56.01
C THR A 456 -0.25 46.00 56.80
N GLY A 457 0.55 45.43 57.71
CA GLY A 457 1.92 45.73 58.12
C GLY A 457 2.23 45.32 59.58
N ASN A 458 3.45 44.79 59.81
CA ASN A 458 4.18 44.70 61.11
C ASN A 458 3.66 43.77 62.25
N PRO A 459 4.51 43.37 63.23
CA PRO A 459 5.99 43.19 63.18
C PRO A 459 6.55 42.00 64.04
N LEU A 460 7.90 41.94 64.17
CA LEU A 460 8.73 41.32 65.24
C LEU A 460 8.90 39.78 65.33
N ALA A 461 9.98 39.29 64.67
CA ALA A 461 11.26 38.84 65.27
C ALA A 461 11.36 37.90 66.51
N ILE A 462 12.53 37.24 66.57
CA ILE A 462 13.28 36.63 67.70
C ILE A 462 13.42 35.09 67.73
N GLN A 463 14.67 34.72 68.04
CA GLN A 463 15.35 33.44 68.26
C GLN A 463 14.54 32.27 68.87
N GLY A 464 14.82 31.06 68.34
CA GLY A 464 15.64 30.03 69.02
C GLY A 464 15.10 29.35 70.30
N GLY A 465 15.59 28.13 70.56
CA GLY A 465 15.27 27.39 71.79
C GLY A 465 15.01 25.91 71.56
N SER A 466 16.07 25.11 71.55
CA SER A 466 15.99 23.66 71.65
C SER A 466 15.45 23.22 73.02
N LEU A 467 14.80 22.06 73.07
CA LEU A 467 15.19 21.04 74.06
C LEU A 467 14.91 19.63 73.52
N SER A 468 15.53 18.63 74.14
CA SER A 468 15.58 17.24 73.70
C SER A 468 15.20 16.28 74.84
N LEU A 469 15.20 14.96 74.53
CA LEU A 469 15.40 13.77 75.40
C LEU A 469 14.19 12.82 75.62
N TYR A 470 14.58 11.58 75.93
CA TYR A 470 13.82 10.46 76.54
C TYR A 470 12.75 9.68 75.72
N SER A 471 13.23 8.64 75.03
CA SER A 471 12.97 7.19 75.30
C SER A 471 12.36 6.80 76.68
N PRO A 472 11.80 5.57 76.91
CA PRO A 472 11.60 4.40 76.01
C PRO A 472 10.26 3.60 76.23
N VAL A 473 10.16 2.40 75.62
CA VAL A 473 9.60 1.12 76.17
C VAL A 473 8.15 1.03 76.68
N SER A 474 7.34 0.12 76.10
CA SER A 474 6.84 -1.12 76.76
C SER A 474 5.76 -1.88 75.95
N SER A 475 5.60 -3.18 76.23
CA SER A 475 4.49 -4.07 75.82
C SER A 475 3.77 -4.60 77.08
N PRO A 476 2.53 -5.12 76.96
CA PRO A 476 2.36 -6.59 77.08
C PRO A 476 1.14 -7.22 76.31
N GLN A 477 0.97 -8.54 76.46
CA GLN A 477 -0.19 -9.40 76.07
C GLN A 477 -1.13 -9.65 77.30
N PRO A 478 -2.09 -10.64 77.41
CA PRO A 478 -2.65 -11.71 76.53
C PRO A 478 -4.20 -11.59 76.34
N GLU A 479 -5.14 -12.55 76.12
CA GLU A 479 -5.36 -14.02 76.28
C GLU A 479 -6.22 -14.63 75.12
N ILE A 480 -6.29 -15.94 74.79
CA ILE A 480 -6.91 -17.18 75.40
C ILE A 480 -8.47 -17.13 75.43
N ALA A 481 -9.30 -18.13 75.04
CA ALA A 481 -9.19 -19.61 74.88
C ALA A 481 -9.87 -20.17 73.58
N SER A 482 -9.43 -21.29 72.96
CA SER A 482 -9.88 -22.71 73.09
C SER A 482 -11.32 -23.02 72.58
N THR A 483 -11.73 -24.16 71.97
CA THR A 483 -11.38 -25.62 71.89
C THR A 483 -11.93 -26.18 70.54
N PHE A 484 -11.76 -27.39 69.98
CA PHE A 484 -10.83 -28.55 69.96
C PHE A 484 -11.29 -29.52 68.80
N ARG A 485 -10.69 -30.71 68.60
CA ARG A 485 -10.88 -31.70 67.48
C ARG A 485 -11.90 -32.84 67.80
N PRO A 486 -12.29 -33.84 66.93
CA PRO A 486 -11.67 -34.53 65.75
C PRO A 486 -12.59 -34.60 64.47
N GLY A 487 -12.44 -35.37 63.37
CA GLY A 487 -11.67 -36.57 62.96
C GLY A 487 -12.52 -37.87 62.97
N ALA A 488 -12.38 -38.89 62.10
CA ALA A 488 -11.56 -39.09 60.89
C ALA A 488 -11.93 -40.38 60.07
N ILE A 489 -11.42 -40.54 58.83
CA ILE A 489 -11.21 -41.79 58.03
C ILE A 489 -12.44 -42.61 57.51
N ILE A 490 -12.50 -42.89 56.19
CA ILE A 490 -12.54 -44.23 55.50
C ILE A 490 -12.64 -44.05 53.95
N ARG A 491 -12.32 -45.11 53.19
CA ARG A 491 -11.97 -45.11 51.74
C ARG A 491 -13.14 -45.37 50.75
N ASN A 492 -12.84 -45.07 49.48
CA ASN A 492 -13.28 -45.70 48.22
C ASN A 492 -14.62 -45.28 47.53
N SER A 493 -14.50 -45.16 46.20
CA SER A 493 -15.52 -45.33 45.14
C SER A 493 -16.84 -44.53 45.17
N ILE A 494 -16.86 -43.42 44.41
CA ILE A 494 -17.82 -43.07 43.33
C ILE A 494 -19.27 -43.56 43.56
N PRO A 495 -20.26 -42.65 43.75
CA PRO A 495 -20.77 -41.90 42.59
C PRO A 495 -21.22 -40.43 42.81
N THR A 496 -21.45 -39.76 41.68
CA THR A 496 -22.16 -38.49 41.41
C THR A 496 -22.85 -37.75 42.57
N VAL A 497 -22.48 -36.48 42.77
CA VAL A 497 -23.32 -35.45 43.41
C VAL A 497 -23.50 -34.28 42.44
N GLN A 498 -24.71 -33.72 42.38
CA GLN A 498 -25.15 -32.78 41.36
C GLN A 498 -25.79 -31.53 42.00
N SER A 499 -25.05 -30.44 42.08
CA SER A 499 -25.56 -29.11 42.49
C SER A 499 -24.77 -27.99 41.80
N TYR A 500 -25.39 -26.82 41.68
CA TYR A 500 -24.87 -25.63 40.96
C TYR A 500 -24.64 -25.77 39.44
N ILE A 501 -25.65 -26.28 38.72
CA ILE A 501 -25.91 -25.87 37.33
C ILE A 501 -27.18 -25.01 37.30
N ASN A 502 -27.02 -23.69 37.22
CA ASN A 502 -28.13 -22.75 37.07
C ASN A 502 -28.48 -22.53 35.59
N PHE A 503 -29.35 -23.38 35.03
CA PHE A 503 -30.05 -23.10 33.77
C PHE A 503 -31.48 -22.63 34.04
N PRO A 504 -31.79 -21.32 33.97
CA PRO A 504 -33.17 -20.85 33.98
C PRO A 504 -33.87 -21.25 32.68
N LYS A 505 -34.67 -22.33 32.74
CA LYS A 505 -35.61 -22.69 31.65
C LYS A 505 -36.71 -21.63 31.52
N GLN A 506 -37.27 -21.54 30.31
CA GLN A 506 -38.36 -20.63 29.96
C GLN A 506 -39.61 -20.87 30.83
N THR A 507 -40.21 -19.78 31.33
CA THR A 507 -41.61 -19.78 31.76
C THR A 507 -42.51 -19.38 30.60
N ALA A 508 -43.58 -20.14 30.37
CA ALA A 508 -44.59 -19.89 29.34
C ALA A 508 -45.98 -19.81 29.97
N ILE A 509 -46.82 -18.88 29.52
CA ILE A 509 -48.20 -18.68 29.97
C ILE A 509 -49.01 -18.08 28.80
N PRO A 510 -50.28 -18.47 28.57
CA PRO A 510 -50.76 -19.84 28.44
C PRO A 510 -51.46 -20.06 27.07
N TYR A 511 -51.87 -21.30 26.78
CA TYR A 511 -52.91 -21.55 25.78
C TYR A 511 -54.30 -21.29 26.39
N PHE A 512 -55.20 -20.66 25.64
CA PHE A 512 -56.64 -20.79 25.83
C PHE A 512 -57.25 -21.39 24.56
N ALA A 513 -58.08 -22.42 24.72
CA ALA A 513 -58.78 -23.08 23.61
C ALA A 513 -60.26 -22.65 23.62
N GLY A 514 -60.80 -22.29 22.44
CA GLY A 514 -62.19 -21.88 22.30
C GLY A 514 -62.61 -21.65 20.84
N ARG A 515 -63.64 -22.37 20.42
CA ARG A 515 -64.53 -22.12 19.27
C ARG A 515 -65.98 -22.24 19.80
N PRO A 516 -67.05 -21.83 19.09
CA PRO A 516 -67.12 -21.14 17.78
C PRO A 516 -68.04 -19.89 17.76
N LYS A 517 -68.03 -19.14 16.64
CA LYS A 517 -69.20 -18.72 15.81
C LYS A 517 -69.01 -17.34 15.13
N SER A 518 -69.64 -17.20 13.95
CA SER A 518 -70.08 -16.00 13.20
C SER A 518 -69.65 -14.60 13.71
N TYR A 519 -69.23 -13.66 12.84
CA TYR A 519 -69.95 -13.29 11.62
C TYR A 519 -69.09 -13.06 10.36
N ILE A 520 -69.78 -13.09 9.21
CA ILE A 520 -69.27 -12.80 7.88
C ILE A 520 -69.20 -11.28 7.65
N HIS A 521 -68.10 -10.77 7.10
CA HIS A 521 -68.17 -9.87 5.94
C HIS A 521 -66.86 -9.87 5.15
N SER A 522 -66.97 -9.99 3.83
CA SER A 522 -65.83 -10.08 2.91
C SER A 522 -65.45 -8.71 2.34
N SER A 523 -64.30 -8.18 2.76
CA SER A 523 -63.49 -7.27 1.94
C SER A 523 -62.01 -7.53 2.23
N ARG A 524 -61.17 -7.53 1.19
CA ARG A 524 -59.76 -7.97 1.28
C ARG A 524 -58.87 -6.93 1.98
N ASN A 525 -58.82 -6.96 3.31
CA ASN A 525 -57.78 -6.27 4.07
C ASN A 525 -56.57 -7.19 4.35
N PRO A 526 -55.32 -6.69 4.22
CA PRO A 526 -54.13 -7.49 4.46
C PRO A 526 -53.87 -7.73 5.96
N TRP A 527 -53.15 -8.81 6.27
CA TRP A 527 -53.09 -9.50 7.59
C TRP A 527 -52.59 -8.69 8.80
N TRP A 528 -52.16 -7.44 8.61
CA TRP A 528 -51.44 -6.66 9.61
C TRP A 528 -52.32 -5.69 10.42
N HIS A 529 -53.54 -5.38 9.97
CA HIS A 529 -54.37 -4.35 10.60
C HIS A 529 -54.97 -4.73 11.96
N ASP A 530 -55.32 -5.99 12.21
CA ASP A 530 -55.93 -6.41 13.48
C ASP A 530 -54.99 -6.36 14.69
N LYS A 531 -53.67 -6.20 14.47
CA LYS A 531 -52.64 -6.33 15.51
C LYS A 531 -52.28 -5.04 16.25
N LEU A 532 -53.06 -3.97 16.08
CA LEU A 532 -52.74 -2.61 16.58
C LEU A 532 -53.77 -2.00 17.55
N LYS A 533 -54.79 -2.74 18.01
CA LYS A 533 -55.72 -2.22 19.03
C LYS A 533 -55.09 -2.22 20.44
N GLY A 534 -54.29 -1.18 20.72
CA GLY A 534 -53.63 -0.96 22.02
C GLY A 534 -52.30 -0.21 21.86
N GLU A 535 -52.30 0.94 21.19
CA GLU A 535 -51.06 1.57 20.71
C GLU A 535 -50.27 2.31 21.81
N TYR A 536 -49.08 1.79 22.15
CA TYR A 536 -48.00 2.60 22.70
C TYR A 536 -47.52 3.58 21.61
N ASN A 537 -47.76 4.88 21.80
CA ASN A 537 -47.27 5.91 20.87
C ASN A 537 -45.78 6.22 21.14
N PRO A 538 -44.84 5.82 20.25
CA PRO A 538 -43.41 6.06 20.46
C PRO A 538 -43.03 7.55 20.33
N TYR A 539 -43.90 8.39 19.79
CA TYR A 539 -43.63 9.82 19.61
C TYR A 539 -43.95 10.66 20.86
N GLU A 540 -44.82 10.17 21.75
CA GLU A 540 -45.17 10.83 23.02
C GLU A 540 -44.14 10.54 24.13
N HIS A 541 -43.62 9.31 24.16
CA HIS A 541 -42.69 8.84 25.19
C HIS A 541 -41.23 9.25 24.94
N ARG A 542 -40.97 10.13 23.96
CA ARG A 542 -39.64 10.41 23.43
C ARG A 542 -39.04 11.70 23.97
N LYS A 543 -37.97 11.59 24.77
CA LYS A 543 -37.13 12.72 25.18
C LYS A 543 -36.11 13.05 24.08
N VAL A 544 -36.19 14.27 23.53
CA VAL A 544 -35.23 14.81 22.56
C VAL A 544 -34.61 16.07 23.16
N GLU A 545 -33.30 16.08 23.42
CA GLU A 545 -32.67 17.20 24.14
C GLU A 545 -32.90 18.57 23.49
N LYS A 546 -32.77 18.64 22.15
CA LYS A 546 -32.70 19.90 21.38
C LYS A 546 -33.42 19.73 20.03
N PRO A 547 -34.77 19.73 20.01
CA PRO A 547 -35.55 19.39 18.83
C PRO A 547 -35.53 20.48 17.74
N THR A 548 -35.66 20.09 16.48
CA THR A 548 -35.67 20.97 15.29
C THR A 548 -37.09 21.43 14.93
N SER A 549 -37.20 22.62 14.33
CA SER A 549 -38.47 23.12 13.78
C SER A 549 -38.79 22.51 12.42
N ASN A 550 -40.06 22.53 12.02
CA ASN A 550 -40.50 22.04 10.70
C ASN A 550 -39.72 22.73 9.57
N ILE A 551 -39.64 24.08 9.58
CA ILE A 551 -38.92 24.88 8.58
C ILE A 551 -37.43 24.49 8.48
N ARG A 552 -36.74 24.31 9.62
CA ARG A 552 -35.34 23.85 9.65
C ARG A 552 -35.19 22.42 9.11
N SER A 553 -36.22 21.58 9.28
CA SER A 553 -36.23 20.21 8.79
C SER A 553 -36.49 20.14 7.28
N THR A 554 -37.41 20.97 6.77
CA THR A 554 -37.61 21.18 5.33
C THR A 554 -36.32 21.66 4.66
N ALA A 555 -35.63 22.65 5.23
CA ALA A 555 -34.36 23.16 4.71
C ALA A 555 -33.23 22.12 4.70
N ASN A 556 -33.23 21.17 5.65
CA ASN A 556 -32.28 20.06 5.69
C ASN A 556 -32.59 18.98 4.64
N LEU A 557 -33.87 18.66 4.40
CA LEU A 557 -34.28 17.74 3.31
C LEU A 557 -33.95 18.33 1.95
N ILE A 558 -34.35 19.59 1.72
CA ILE A 558 -34.07 20.38 0.52
C ILE A 558 -32.58 20.27 0.20
N LYS A 559 -31.69 20.63 1.13
CA LYS A 559 -30.24 20.56 0.94
C LYS A 559 -29.73 19.18 0.53
N ALA A 560 -30.17 18.12 1.21
CA ALA A 560 -29.60 16.79 1.00
C ALA A 560 -29.82 16.26 -0.42
N SER A 561 -30.89 16.71 -1.07
CA SER A 561 -31.24 16.47 -2.47
C SER A 561 -31.03 17.68 -3.39
N LEU A 562 -30.26 18.69 -2.95
CA LEU A 562 -29.84 19.84 -3.75
C LEU A 562 -28.33 20.00 -3.61
N GLY A 563 -27.62 19.12 -4.32
CA GLY A 563 -26.17 19.16 -4.50
C GLY A 563 -25.79 19.60 -5.92
N SER A 564 -24.62 19.15 -6.38
CA SER A 564 -24.13 19.43 -7.75
C SER A 564 -25.06 18.94 -8.86
N GLY A 565 -25.91 17.95 -8.59
CA GLY A 565 -26.93 17.46 -9.53
C GLY A 565 -27.90 18.53 -10.03
N LEU A 566 -28.17 19.59 -9.26
CA LEU A 566 -29.01 20.73 -9.70
C LEU A 566 -28.53 21.32 -11.01
N LEU A 567 -27.21 21.44 -11.17
CA LEU A 567 -26.58 22.08 -12.30
C LEU A 567 -26.49 21.17 -13.53
N ALA A 568 -26.66 19.86 -13.35
CA ALA A 568 -26.78 18.88 -14.43
C ALA A 568 -28.22 18.72 -14.95
N GLY A 569 -29.23 19.26 -14.23
CA GLY A 569 -30.64 19.25 -14.63
C GLY A 569 -30.88 19.68 -16.09
N PRO A 570 -30.29 20.78 -16.59
CA PRO A 570 -30.43 21.18 -17.99
C PRO A 570 -29.95 20.13 -19.00
N LEU A 571 -28.82 19.47 -18.72
CA LEU A 571 -28.29 18.39 -19.56
C LEU A 571 -29.17 17.13 -19.48
N ALA A 572 -29.86 16.89 -18.36
CA ALA A 572 -30.91 15.88 -18.31
C ALA A 572 -32.07 16.26 -19.26
N PHE A 573 -32.51 17.52 -19.26
CA PHE A 573 -33.59 18.01 -20.12
C PHE A 573 -33.21 18.03 -21.60
N SER A 574 -31.95 18.25 -21.98
CA SER A 574 -31.51 18.09 -23.38
C SER A 574 -31.46 16.63 -23.84
N ASN A 575 -31.35 15.67 -22.92
CA ASN A 575 -31.47 14.25 -23.22
C ASN A 575 -32.92 13.76 -23.33
N ALA A 576 -33.88 14.42 -22.69
CA ALA A 576 -35.30 14.04 -22.70
C ALA A 576 -36.21 14.94 -23.55
N GLY A 577 -35.77 16.13 -23.96
CA GLY A 577 -36.65 17.19 -24.45
C GLY A 577 -37.35 17.93 -23.30
N TRP A 578 -37.86 19.14 -23.56
CA TRP A 578 -38.35 20.02 -22.49
C TRP A 578 -39.64 19.54 -21.81
N GLY A 579 -40.56 18.93 -22.57
CA GLY A 579 -41.85 18.45 -22.08
C GLY A 579 -41.75 17.12 -21.34
N VAL A 580 -41.08 16.12 -21.93
CA VAL A 580 -40.81 14.83 -21.28
C VAL A 580 -39.82 15.00 -20.13
N GLY A 581 -38.86 15.94 -20.23
CA GLY A 581 -38.00 16.33 -19.11
C GLY A 581 -38.80 16.88 -17.92
N LEU A 582 -39.73 17.81 -18.16
CA LEU A 582 -40.57 18.39 -17.10
C LEU A 582 -41.51 17.36 -16.48
N PHE A 583 -42.24 16.60 -17.30
CA PHE A 583 -43.14 15.54 -16.84
C PHE A 583 -42.39 14.41 -16.13
N GLY A 584 -41.26 13.98 -16.67
CA GLY A 584 -40.40 12.97 -16.07
C GLY A 584 -39.79 13.41 -14.74
N THR A 585 -39.42 14.68 -14.60
CA THR A 585 -38.89 15.24 -13.34
C THR A 585 -39.97 15.30 -12.26
N LEU A 586 -41.20 15.68 -12.64
CA LEU A 586 -42.37 15.60 -11.75
C LEU A 586 -42.69 14.14 -11.36
N LEU A 587 -42.69 13.22 -12.32
CA LEU A 587 -42.96 11.80 -12.10
C LEU A 587 -41.93 11.14 -11.18
N VAL A 588 -40.64 11.36 -11.41
CA VAL A 588 -39.55 10.87 -10.54
C VAL A 588 -39.66 11.47 -9.14
N GLY A 589 -39.94 12.78 -9.03
CA GLY A 589 -40.18 13.41 -7.73
C GLY A 589 -41.36 12.82 -6.95
N VAL A 590 -42.47 12.52 -7.64
CA VAL A 590 -43.62 11.81 -7.06
C VAL A 590 -43.26 10.39 -6.66
N ILE A 591 -42.53 9.64 -7.49
CA ILE A 591 -42.07 8.27 -7.18
C ILE A 591 -41.14 8.27 -5.97
N CYS A 592 -40.10 9.11 -5.93
CA CYS A 592 -39.16 9.22 -4.82
C CYS A 592 -39.88 9.64 -3.53
N GLY A 593 -40.74 10.66 -3.58
CA GLY A 593 -41.58 11.07 -2.46
C GLY A 593 -42.51 9.96 -1.97
N HIS A 594 -43.10 9.18 -2.88
CA HIS A 594 -43.96 8.04 -2.56
C HIS A 594 -43.17 6.87 -1.94
N CYS A 595 -41.99 6.54 -2.44
CA CYS A 595 -41.10 5.54 -1.85
C CYS A 595 -40.69 5.92 -0.42
N ILE A 596 -40.34 7.19 -0.18
CA ILE A 596 -40.05 7.71 1.18
C ILE A 596 -41.31 7.64 2.08
N HIS A 597 -42.48 7.96 1.54
CA HIS A 597 -43.75 7.86 2.26
C HIS A 597 -44.11 6.39 2.61
N ILE A 598 -43.85 5.42 1.72
CA ILE A 598 -44.05 3.98 1.99
C ILE A 598 -43.11 3.53 3.11
N LEU A 599 -41.82 3.90 3.03
CA LEU A 599 -40.81 3.55 4.03
C LEU A 599 -41.27 4.00 5.44
N LYS A 600 -41.59 5.29 5.58
CA LYS A 600 -41.99 5.88 6.86
C LYS A 600 -43.35 5.40 7.40
N ARG A 601 -44.22 4.85 6.54
CA ARG A 601 -45.52 4.28 6.98
C ARG A 601 -45.36 3.08 7.92
N ASN A 602 -44.18 2.48 8.01
CA ASN A 602 -43.93 1.18 8.66
C ASN A 602 -43.04 1.24 9.93
N ARG A 603 -43.25 2.25 10.79
CA ARG A 603 -42.62 2.50 12.13
C ARG A 603 -41.30 3.30 12.12
N PRO A 604 -40.97 4.02 13.23
CA PRO A 604 -39.72 4.77 13.36
C PRO A 604 -38.52 3.85 13.66
N LEU A 605 -38.04 3.16 12.62
CA LEU A 605 -36.83 2.33 12.62
C LEU A 605 -35.83 2.86 11.57
N GLY A 606 -34.54 2.55 11.70
CA GLY A 606 -33.56 2.85 10.66
C GLY A 606 -33.89 2.13 9.35
N TYR A 607 -33.36 2.61 8.22
CA TYR A 607 -33.66 2.05 6.88
C TYR A 607 -33.47 0.52 6.82
N ALA A 608 -32.29 0.06 7.25
CA ALA A 608 -31.92 -1.36 7.29
C ALA A 608 -32.74 -2.17 8.30
N GLU A 609 -33.01 -1.60 9.47
CA GLU A 609 -33.84 -2.19 10.52
C GLU A 609 -35.28 -2.37 10.06
N THR A 610 -35.78 -1.44 9.23
CA THR A 610 -37.09 -1.49 8.57
C THR A 610 -37.11 -2.61 7.53
N CYS A 611 -36.08 -2.74 6.68
CA CYS A 611 -35.93 -3.88 5.76
C CYS A 611 -35.91 -5.21 6.52
N LYS A 612 -35.11 -5.32 7.58
CA LYS A 612 -35.01 -6.49 8.46
C LYS A 612 -36.37 -6.84 9.09
N ALA A 613 -37.07 -5.85 9.64
CA ALA A 613 -38.37 -6.02 10.26
C ALA A 613 -39.45 -6.42 9.24
N ALA A 614 -39.45 -5.84 8.04
CA ALA A 614 -40.38 -6.20 6.97
C ALA A 614 -40.20 -7.67 6.54
N PHE A 615 -38.97 -8.11 6.29
CA PHE A 615 -38.69 -9.49 5.92
C PHE A 615 -38.96 -10.48 7.07
N MET A 616 -38.65 -10.13 8.34
CA MET A 616 -38.96 -10.97 9.51
C MET A 616 -40.47 -11.17 9.72
N ASN A 617 -41.29 -10.13 9.46
CA ASN A 617 -42.74 -10.21 9.59
C ASN A 617 -43.44 -10.76 8.32
N GLY A 618 -42.73 -10.87 7.21
CA GLY A 618 -43.23 -11.38 5.93
C GLY A 618 -43.53 -12.89 5.89
N PRO A 619 -43.80 -13.43 4.68
CA PRO A 619 -44.03 -14.87 4.46
C PRO A 619 -42.88 -15.74 4.98
N LYS A 620 -43.17 -16.98 5.41
CA LYS A 620 -42.18 -17.90 6.02
C LYS A 620 -40.87 -17.99 5.21
N GLY A 621 -40.95 -18.10 3.87
CA GLY A 621 -39.80 -18.19 2.97
C GLY A 621 -38.98 -16.90 2.81
N ALA A 622 -39.52 -15.73 3.16
CA ALA A 622 -38.81 -14.45 3.13
C ALA A 622 -37.97 -14.22 4.39
N ARG A 623 -38.39 -14.74 5.55
CA ARG A 623 -37.76 -14.47 6.87
C ARG A 623 -36.29 -14.83 6.92
N ARG A 624 -35.88 -15.93 6.26
CA ARG A 624 -34.46 -16.35 6.14
C ARG A 624 -33.56 -15.29 5.51
N PHE A 625 -34.11 -14.42 4.64
CA PHE A 625 -33.38 -13.35 3.97
C PHE A 625 -33.35 -12.04 4.77
N ALA A 626 -34.00 -11.94 5.92
CA ALA A 626 -34.11 -10.67 6.65
C ALA A 626 -32.77 -10.07 7.10
N LYS A 627 -31.80 -10.90 7.51
CA LYS A 627 -30.44 -10.46 7.84
C LYS A 627 -29.69 -10.00 6.58
N PHE A 628 -29.86 -10.72 5.46
CA PHE A 628 -29.26 -10.38 4.17
C PHE A 628 -29.80 -9.06 3.61
N ALA A 629 -31.12 -8.86 3.61
CA ALA A 629 -31.76 -7.63 3.14
C ALA A 629 -31.32 -6.39 3.95
N SER A 630 -31.12 -6.54 5.28
CA SER A 630 -30.53 -5.50 6.14
C SER A 630 -29.12 -5.11 5.68
N ILE A 631 -28.23 -6.10 5.56
CA ILE A 631 -26.81 -5.88 5.19
C ILE A 631 -26.69 -5.32 3.77
N PHE A 632 -27.50 -5.82 2.83
CA PHE A 632 -27.53 -5.34 1.45
C PHE A 632 -27.96 -3.86 1.36
N ALA A 633 -28.98 -3.47 2.13
CA ALA A 633 -29.41 -2.07 2.19
C ALA A 633 -28.33 -1.14 2.77
N GLU A 634 -27.60 -1.58 3.80
CA GLU A 634 -26.51 -0.81 4.40
C GLU A 634 -25.29 -0.72 3.49
N PHE A 635 -24.95 -1.80 2.78
CA PHE A 635 -23.88 -1.82 1.79
C PHE A 635 -24.20 -0.91 0.59
N ALA A 636 -25.44 -0.93 0.09
CA ALA A 636 -25.88 -0.04 -0.99
C ALA A 636 -25.78 1.44 -0.57
N LEU A 637 -26.28 1.80 0.62
CA LEU A 637 -26.17 3.16 1.16
C LEU A 637 -24.70 3.57 1.37
N LEU A 638 -23.85 2.68 1.88
CA LEU A 638 -22.42 2.93 2.05
C LEU A 638 -21.75 3.25 0.71
N LEU A 639 -22.03 2.46 -0.34
CA LEU A 639 -21.48 2.63 -1.67
C LEU A 639 -21.95 3.92 -2.34
N THR A 640 -23.25 4.24 -2.28
CA THR A 640 -23.81 5.48 -2.82
C THR A 640 -23.18 6.71 -2.17
N TYR A 641 -23.16 6.78 -0.83
CA TYR A 641 -22.69 8.00 -0.14
C TYR A 641 -21.16 8.16 -0.22
N ALA A 642 -20.39 7.08 -0.28
CA ALA A 642 -18.96 7.14 -0.60
C ALA A 642 -18.71 7.62 -2.05
N GLY A 643 -19.50 7.15 -3.02
CA GLY A 643 -19.45 7.62 -4.41
C GLY A 643 -19.78 9.11 -4.54
N VAL A 644 -20.81 9.59 -3.84
CA VAL A 644 -21.16 11.02 -3.75
C VAL A 644 -19.99 11.84 -3.20
N CYS A 645 -19.31 11.39 -2.14
CA CYS A 645 -18.11 12.04 -1.63
C CYS A 645 -16.98 12.14 -2.68
N CYS A 646 -16.74 11.10 -3.47
CA CYS A 646 -15.74 11.12 -4.54
C CYS A 646 -16.13 12.06 -5.69
N ILE A 647 -17.42 12.12 -6.05
CA ILE A 647 -17.95 13.06 -7.06
C ILE A 647 -17.82 14.52 -6.57
N TYR A 648 -18.00 14.77 -5.27
CA TYR A 648 -17.93 16.12 -4.71
C TYR A 648 -16.53 16.73 -4.81
N THR A 649 -15.46 15.97 -4.54
CA THR A 649 -14.07 16.46 -4.69
C THR A 649 -13.67 16.70 -6.15
N LEU A 650 -14.12 15.83 -7.08
CA LEU A 650 -13.89 15.99 -8.52
C LEU A 650 -14.66 17.20 -9.10
N ASN A 651 -15.90 17.41 -8.67
CA ASN A 651 -16.69 18.56 -9.10
C ASN A 651 -16.11 19.87 -8.56
N SER A 652 -15.77 19.95 -7.27
CA SER A 652 -15.15 21.17 -6.72
C SER A 652 -13.79 21.47 -7.37
N TRP A 653 -13.01 20.44 -7.73
CA TRP A 653 -11.79 20.58 -8.51
C TRP A 653 -12.01 21.26 -9.86
N SER A 654 -12.91 20.71 -10.70
CA SER A 654 -13.15 21.21 -12.06
C SER A 654 -13.56 22.68 -12.14
N ILE A 655 -14.11 23.21 -11.05
CA ILE A 655 -14.55 24.59 -10.91
C ILE A 655 -13.39 25.50 -10.48
N VAL A 656 -12.54 25.04 -9.55
CA VAL A 656 -11.36 25.79 -9.08
C VAL A 656 -10.25 25.84 -10.13
N MET A 657 -10.01 24.75 -10.86
CA MET A 657 -9.05 24.71 -11.98
C MET A 657 -9.29 25.84 -13.00
N ARG A 658 -10.55 26.22 -13.23
CA ARG A 658 -10.93 27.25 -14.20
C ARG A 658 -10.52 28.68 -13.80
N HIS A 659 -10.12 28.89 -12.55
CA HIS A 659 -9.61 30.17 -12.03
C HIS A 659 -8.15 30.06 -11.52
N LEU A 660 -7.68 28.88 -11.17
CA LEU A 660 -6.29 28.57 -10.81
C LEU A 660 -5.74 27.43 -11.69
N PRO A 661 -5.51 27.67 -13.00
CA PRO A 661 -5.12 26.62 -13.96
C PRO A 661 -3.70 26.07 -13.75
N PHE A 662 -2.94 26.63 -12.81
CA PHE A 662 -1.58 26.22 -12.45
C PHE A 662 -1.56 25.12 -11.37
N LEU A 663 -2.67 24.87 -10.67
CA LEU A 663 -2.82 23.73 -9.78
C LEU A 663 -3.02 22.45 -10.61
N PRO A 664 -2.47 21.30 -10.18
CA PRO A 664 -2.95 19.99 -10.62
C PRO A 664 -4.00 19.41 -9.65
N VAL A 665 -4.76 18.40 -10.09
CA VAL A 665 -5.85 17.79 -9.31
C VAL A 665 -5.33 17.12 -8.04
N GLU A 666 -4.14 16.53 -8.10
CA GLU A 666 -3.48 15.83 -7.00
C GLU A 666 -3.17 16.80 -5.86
N TYR A 667 -2.61 17.98 -6.19
CA TYR A 667 -2.29 19.03 -5.24
C TYR A 667 -3.56 19.69 -4.70
N TYR A 668 -4.58 19.91 -5.53
CA TYR A 668 -5.89 20.37 -5.05
C TYR A 668 -6.51 19.40 -4.05
N CYS A 669 -6.53 18.10 -4.38
CA CYS A 669 -7.03 17.05 -3.50
C CYS A 669 -6.26 17.02 -2.17
N LEU A 670 -4.93 17.16 -2.18
CA LEU A 670 -4.11 17.27 -0.98
C LEU A 670 -4.40 18.57 -0.17
N MET A 671 -4.59 19.70 -0.85
CA MET A 671 -4.91 20.99 -0.21
C MET A 671 -6.30 20.98 0.46
N ILE A 672 -7.30 20.31 -0.12
CA ILE A 672 -8.62 20.15 0.51
C ILE A 672 -8.69 18.98 1.50
N LEU A 673 -7.77 18.01 1.44
CA LEU A 673 -7.77 16.82 2.29
C LEU A 673 -7.73 17.19 3.79
N VAL A 674 -6.79 18.03 4.21
CA VAL A 674 -6.66 18.42 5.63
C VAL A 674 -7.89 19.22 6.11
N PRO A 675 -8.38 20.26 5.41
CA PRO A 675 -9.64 20.91 5.76
C PRO A 675 -10.87 19.98 5.77
N ILE A 676 -11.00 19.04 4.84
CA ILE A 676 -12.11 18.06 4.80
C ILE A 676 -12.02 17.10 5.99
N ILE A 677 -10.83 16.59 6.34
CA ILE A 677 -10.64 15.77 7.54
C ILE A 677 -11.12 16.52 8.78
N LEU A 678 -10.68 17.77 8.97
CA LEU A 678 -11.07 18.60 10.12
C LEU A 678 -12.60 18.82 10.19
N LEU A 679 -13.24 19.15 9.06
CA LEU A 679 -14.71 19.29 9.00
C LEU A 679 -15.45 17.96 9.23
N CYS A 680 -14.90 16.84 8.79
CA CYS A 680 -15.47 15.51 9.02
C CYS A 680 -15.33 15.01 10.47
N GLN A 681 -14.49 15.64 11.30
CA GLN A 681 -14.46 15.36 12.75
C GLN A 681 -15.65 15.96 13.52
N ILE A 682 -16.45 16.84 12.90
CA ILE A 682 -17.65 17.42 13.54
C ILE A 682 -18.68 16.30 13.79
N LYS A 683 -18.84 15.89 15.06
CA LYS A 683 -19.70 14.75 15.44
C LYS A 683 -21.19 15.06 15.48
N TYR A 684 -21.59 16.32 15.74
CA TYR A 684 -22.99 16.69 15.93
C TYR A 684 -23.58 17.40 14.70
N LEU A 685 -24.67 16.86 14.16
CA LEU A 685 -25.46 17.45 13.07
C LEU A 685 -25.87 18.91 13.33
N LYS A 686 -26.02 19.34 14.59
CA LYS A 686 -26.30 20.74 14.96
C LYS A 686 -25.20 21.72 14.49
N PHE A 687 -23.93 21.35 14.59
CA PHE A 687 -22.83 22.23 14.15
C PHE A 687 -22.65 22.17 12.63
N LEU A 688 -22.80 20.98 12.04
CA LEU A 688 -22.90 20.84 10.58
C LEU A 688 -24.05 21.69 10.00
N ALA A 689 -25.16 21.86 10.73
CA ALA A 689 -26.29 22.71 10.33
C ALA A 689 -25.95 24.22 10.18
N ILE A 690 -24.81 24.70 10.70
CA ILE A 690 -24.35 26.09 10.50
C ILE A 690 -23.68 26.22 9.13
N PHE A 691 -22.66 25.39 8.85
CA PHE A 691 -22.04 25.28 7.53
C PHE A 691 -23.07 24.92 6.45
N SER A 692 -24.09 24.13 6.81
CA SER A 692 -25.27 23.83 6.01
C SER A 692 -26.10 25.06 5.62
N GLY A 693 -26.31 25.99 6.55
CA GLY A 693 -27.04 27.24 6.26
C GLY A 693 -26.28 28.12 5.28
N ILE A 694 -24.95 28.23 5.48
CA ILE A 694 -24.05 28.96 4.57
C ILE A 694 -24.07 28.31 3.16
N ALA A 695 -23.93 26.99 3.09
CA ALA A 695 -23.98 26.23 1.83
C ALA A 695 -25.31 26.41 1.08
N ASN A 696 -26.44 26.47 1.79
CA ASN A 696 -27.76 26.72 1.20
C ASN A 696 -27.89 28.16 0.65
N ILE A 697 -27.37 29.17 1.36
CA ILE A 697 -27.34 30.56 0.88
C ILE A 697 -26.51 30.64 -0.40
N LEU A 698 -25.30 30.07 -0.39
CA LEU A 698 -24.41 30.01 -1.56
C LEU A 698 -25.08 29.31 -2.75
N LEU A 699 -25.78 28.19 -2.54
CA LEU A 699 -26.48 27.47 -3.61
C LEU A 699 -27.69 28.25 -4.14
N PHE A 700 -28.42 28.98 -3.28
CA PHE A 700 -29.50 29.86 -3.71
C PHE A 700 -28.97 31.03 -4.55
N THR A 701 -27.83 31.64 -4.16
CA THR A 701 -27.13 32.64 -4.97
C THR A 701 -26.73 32.06 -6.34
N VAL A 702 -26.21 30.84 -6.40
CA VAL A 702 -25.90 30.14 -7.66
C VAL A 702 -27.15 30.00 -8.53
N TYR A 703 -28.27 29.53 -7.98
CA TYR A 703 -29.53 29.38 -8.70
C TYR A 703 -30.05 30.72 -9.24
N VAL A 704 -30.07 31.78 -8.41
CA VAL A 704 -30.52 33.12 -8.83
C VAL A 704 -29.62 33.70 -9.93
N VAL A 705 -28.30 33.55 -9.83
CA VAL A 705 -27.38 33.99 -10.90
C VAL A 705 -27.57 33.17 -12.18
N CYS A 706 -27.79 31.85 -12.08
CA CYS A 706 -28.09 31.05 -13.26
C CYS A 706 -29.39 31.52 -13.94
N LEU A 707 -30.46 31.81 -13.17
CA LEU A 707 -31.68 32.37 -13.74
C LEU A 707 -31.45 33.75 -14.38
N TYR A 708 -30.65 34.62 -13.77
CA TYR A 708 -30.30 35.93 -14.34
C TYR A 708 -29.66 35.79 -15.74
N TYR A 709 -28.69 34.89 -15.91
CA TYR A 709 -28.09 34.64 -17.23
C TYR A 709 -28.99 33.86 -18.21
N ILE A 710 -29.94 33.07 -17.71
CA ILE A 710 -30.92 32.37 -18.53
C ILE A 710 -31.95 33.36 -19.11
N PHE A 711 -32.52 34.24 -18.28
CA PHE A 711 -33.54 35.21 -18.69
C PHE A 711 -32.97 36.53 -19.24
N GLY A 712 -31.66 36.78 -19.09
CA GLY A 712 -30.96 37.94 -19.65
C GLY A 712 -30.69 37.88 -21.16
N GLY A 713 -31.35 36.99 -21.89
CA GLY A 713 -31.30 36.90 -23.34
C GLY A 713 -32.38 35.95 -23.86
N ASP A 714 -32.57 35.90 -25.17
CA ASP A 714 -33.76 35.28 -25.78
C ASP A 714 -33.93 33.79 -25.44
N ILE A 715 -35.15 33.42 -25.08
CA ILE A 715 -35.59 32.04 -24.81
C ILE A 715 -36.56 31.65 -25.91
N THR A 716 -36.10 30.82 -26.85
CA THR A 716 -36.90 30.35 -27.98
C THR A 716 -37.27 28.88 -27.83
N PHE A 717 -38.45 28.51 -28.35
CA PHE A 717 -38.90 27.12 -28.47
C PHE A 717 -38.60 26.53 -29.86
N GLU A 718 -38.21 27.36 -30.84
CA GLU A 718 -37.80 26.90 -32.16
C GLU A 718 -36.56 26.00 -32.09
N GLY A 719 -36.61 24.87 -32.78
CA GLY A 719 -35.54 23.88 -32.75
C GLY A 719 -35.30 23.26 -31.36
N LYS A 720 -36.29 23.23 -30.45
CA LYS A 720 -36.21 22.57 -29.14
C LYS A 720 -37.30 21.53 -28.99
N GLN A 721 -36.91 20.26 -28.90
CA GLN A 721 -37.84 19.13 -28.91
C GLN A 721 -38.60 19.02 -27.58
N ALA A 722 -39.93 18.82 -27.66
CA ALA A 722 -40.77 18.59 -26.48
C ALA A 722 -40.57 17.16 -25.92
N ALA A 723 -40.32 16.19 -26.78
CA ALA A 723 -39.88 14.84 -26.46
C ALA A 723 -38.62 14.55 -27.28
N GLY A 724 -37.54 14.18 -26.60
CA GLY A 724 -36.25 13.84 -27.21
C GLY A 724 -36.13 12.35 -27.56
N ASP A 725 -34.92 11.94 -27.89
CA ASP A 725 -34.56 10.56 -28.24
C ASP A 725 -34.80 9.58 -27.06
N PRO A 726 -35.70 8.57 -27.19
CA PRO A 726 -35.94 7.58 -26.16
C PRO A 726 -34.70 6.77 -25.74
N ALA A 727 -33.68 6.63 -26.60
CA ALA A 727 -32.43 5.97 -26.25
C ALA A 727 -31.63 6.75 -25.18
N ARG A 728 -31.91 8.05 -25.01
CA ARG A 728 -31.29 8.94 -24.01
C ARG A 728 -32.11 9.09 -22.74
N TYR A 729 -33.36 8.62 -22.72
CA TYR A 729 -34.20 8.64 -21.52
C TYR A 729 -33.57 7.92 -20.30
N PRO A 730 -32.79 6.82 -20.43
CA PRO A 730 -32.04 6.25 -19.31
C PRO A 730 -31.00 7.21 -18.70
N ALA A 731 -30.36 8.06 -19.52
CA ALA A 731 -29.38 9.06 -19.05
C ALA A 731 -30.06 10.26 -18.37
N PHE A 732 -31.22 10.69 -18.88
CA PHE A 732 -32.09 11.62 -18.16
C PHE A 732 -32.52 11.05 -16.81
N LEU A 733 -33.07 9.83 -16.80
CA LEU A 733 -33.61 9.18 -15.62
C LEU A 733 -32.54 8.96 -14.54
N SER A 734 -31.35 8.50 -14.92
CA SER A 734 -30.23 8.34 -13.97
C SER A 734 -29.77 9.69 -13.40
N THR A 735 -29.70 10.74 -14.22
CA THR A 735 -29.32 12.09 -13.78
C THR A 735 -30.34 12.68 -12.80
N VAL A 736 -31.64 12.53 -13.08
CA VAL A 736 -32.72 13.03 -12.20
C VAL A 736 -32.84 12.20 -10.91
N ILE A 737 -32.68 10.87 -10.96
CA ILE A 737 -32.67 10.03 -9.76
C ILE A 737 -31.45 10.33 -8.87
N PHE A 738 -30.25 10.49 -9.46
CA PHE A 738 -29.05 10.91 -8.73
C PHE A 738 -29.23 12.29 -8.10
N ALA A 739 -29.80 13.24 -8.85
CA ALA A 739 -30.13 14.57 -8.38
C ALA A 739 -31.10 14.57 -7.18
N MET A 740 -32.11 13.70 -7.19
CA MET A 740 -33.13 13.60 -6.14
C MET A 740 -32.79 12.61 -5.03
N GLU A 741 -31.55 12.12 -4.96
CA GLU A 741 -31.07 11.28 -3.86
C GLU A 741 -30.97 12.09 -2.56
N GLY A 742 -31.06 11.42 -1.41
CA GLY A 742 -31.08 12.03 -0.08
C GLY A 742 -31.70 11.10 0.99
N VAL A 743 -31.92 9.82 0.67
CA VAL A 743 -32.70 8.90 1.52
C VAL A 743 -31.98 8.56 2.83
N GLY A 744 -30.64 8.61 2.84
CA GLY A 744 -29.81 8.34 4.02
C GLY A 744 -30.03 9.33 5.17
N VAL A 745 -30.43 10.58 4.88
CA VAL A 745 -30.67 11.61 5.91
C VAL A 745 -32.13 11.75 6.34
N VAL A 746 -33.09 11.16 5.60
CA VAL A 746 -34.53 11.29 5.88
C VAL A 746 -34.87 10.86 7.31
N MET A 747 -34.46 9.65 7.69
CA MET A 747 -34.76 9.11 9.02
C MET A 747 -34.05 9.90 10.14
N PRO A 748 -32.74 10.26 10.03
CA PRO A 748 -32.11 11.21 10.93
C PRO A 748 -32.84 12.56 11.08
N ILE A 749 -33.34 13.15 9.98
CA ILE A 749 -34.03 14.44 10.02
C ILE A 749 -35.37 14.33 10.76
N GLU A 750 -36.23 13.38 10.43
CA GLU A 750 -37.47 13.14 11.20
C GLU A 750 -37.15 12.90 12.68
N ASN A 751 -36.13 12.09 12.95
CA ASN A 751 -35.68 11.79 14.31
C ASN A 751 -35.09 12.99 15.07
N THR A 752 -35.00 14.19 14.49
CA THR A 752 -34.70 15.43 15.25
C THR A 752 -35.91 16.35 15.47
N MET A 753 -37.04 16.14 14.79
CA MET A 753 -38.17 17.08 14.77
C MET A 753 -38.87 17.25 16.11
N LYS A 754 -39.32 18.49 16.40
CA LYS A 754 -40.22 18.83 17.52
C LYS A 754 -41.64 18.24 17.33
N LYS A 755 -42.08 18.03 16.09
CA LYS A 755 -43.35 17.37 15.73
C LYS A 755 -43.15 16.43 14.53
N PRO A 756 -42.62 15.21 14.70
CA PRO A 756 -42.39 14.27 13.58
C PRO A 756 -43.67 13.82 12.88
N GLN A 757 -44.84 14.00 13.52
CA GLN A 757 -46.15 13.85 12.91
C GLN A 757 -46.29 14.73 11.65
N ASN A 758 -45.81 15.99 11.69
CA ASN A 758 -45.79 16.93 10.57
C ASN A 758 -44.79 16.57 9.45
N PHE A 759 -44.06 15.45 9.55
CA PHE A 759 -43.29 14.95 8.41
C PHE A 759 -44.21 14.56 7.24
N LEU A 760 -45.35 13.92 7.55
CA LEU A 760 -46.41 13.59 6.58
C LEU A 760 -47.76 14.31 6.86
N GLY A 761 -48.06 14.66 8.11
CA GLY A 761 -49.27 15.41 8.45
C GLY A 761 -49.23 16.84 7.90
N CYS A 762 -50.40 17.41 7.58
CA CYS A 762 -50.49 18.72 6.95
C CYS A 762 -50.04 19.87 7.89
N PRO A 763 -49.24 20.85 7.42
CA PRO A 763 -48.49 20.87 6.16
C PRO A 763 -47.27 19.93 6.23
N SER A 764 -47.14 19.03 5.25
CA SER A 764 -46.11 17.98 5.24
C SER A 764 -44.73 18.55 4.90
N VAL A 765 -43.78 18.38 5.83
CA VAL A 765 -42.37 18.74 5.63
C VAL A 765 -41.75 17.99 4.44
N LEU A 766 -42.11 16.71 4.23
CA LEU A 766 -41.63 15.93 3.08
C LEU A 766 -42.18 16.47 1.75
N VAL A 767 -43.50 16.69 1.64
CA VAL A 767 -44.13 17.14 0.38
C VAL A 767 -43.69 18.57 0.04
N VAL A 768 -43.57 19.47 1.04
CA VAL A 768 -43.05 20.83 0.81
C VAL A 768 -41.57 20.80 0.37
N ALA A 769 -40.75 19.93 0.95
CA ALA A 769 -39.35 19.78 0.51
C ALA A 769 -39.25 19.23 -0.92
N MET A 770 -39.94 18.13 -1.22
CA MET A 770 -39.91 17.49 -2.53
C MET A 770 -40.55 18.36 -3.62
N GLY A 771 -41.61 19.11 -3.30
CA GLY A 771 -42.20 20.10 -4.21
C GLY A 771 -41.22 21.23 -4.53
N ALA A 772 -40.49 21.75 -3.54
CA ALA A 772 -39.45 22.76 -3.75
C ALA A 772 -38.28 22.21 -4.57
N ILE A 773 -37.85 20.96 -4.34
CA ILE A 773 -36.84 20.26 -5.13
C ILE A 773 -37.30 20.14 -6.60
N VAL A 774 -38.45 19.49 -6.86
CA VAL A 774 -39.00 19.30 -8.21
C VAL A 774 -39.18 20.64 -8.94
N PHE A 775 -39.62 21.69 -8.24
CA PHE A 775 -39.70 23.03 -8.80
C PHE A 775 -38.33 23.57 -9.23
N LEU A 776 -37.33 23.61 -8.34
CA LEU A 776 -35.99 24.15 -8.63
C LEU A 776 -35.25 23.37 -9.72
N TYR A 777 -35.41 22.04 -9.75
CA TYR A 777 -34.87 21.19 -10.81
C TYR A 777 -35.61 21.37 -12.14
N GLY A 778 -36.95 21.48 -12.10
CA GLY A 778 -37.78 21.67 -13.27
C GLY A 778 -37.58 23.03 -13.95
N THR A 779 -37.54 24.11 -13.18
CA THR A 779 -37.31 25.47 -13.71
C THR A 779 -35.90 25.60 -14.31
N LEU A 780 -34.86 25.25 -13.55
CA LEU A 780 -33.49 25.38 -14.03
C LEU A 780 -33.23 24.45 -15.21
N GLY A 781 -33.72 23.21 -15.14
CA GLY A 781 -33.63 22.22 -16.22
C GLY A 781 -34.30 22.68 -17.52
N MET A 782 -35.58 23.06 -17.44
CA MET A 782 -36.35 23.51 -18.60
C MET A 782 -35.78 24.78 -19.23
N PHE A 783 -35.65 25.87 -18.47
CA PHE A 783 -35.22 27.14 -19.05
C PHE A 783 -33.72 27.12 -19.42
N GLY A 784 -32.89 26.34 -18.71
CA GLY A 784 -31.50 26.09 -19.10
C GLY A 784 -31.39 25.35 -20.44
N TYR A 785 -32.22 24.33 -20.69
CA TYR A 785 -32.26 23.65 -21.99
C TYR A 785 -32.84 24.54 -23.11
N LEU A 786 -33.89 25.30 -22.86
CA LEU A 786 -34.42 26.23 -23.86
C LEU A 786 -33.38 27.30 -24.24
N ARG A 787 -32.66 27.87 -23.26
CA ARG A 787 -31.67 28.94 -23.49
C ARG A 787 -30.37 28.50 -24.14
N TYR A 788 -29.83 27.33 -23.78
CA TYR A 788 -28.51 26.85 -24.21
C TYR A 788 -28.55 25.64 -25.15
N GLY A 789 -29.67 24.92 -25.23
CA GLY A 789 -29.85 23.76 -26.11
C GLY A 789 -28.73 22.73 -25.99
N ASP A 790 -28.21 22.36 -27.15
CA ASP A 790 -27.19 21.33 -27.35
C ASP A 790 -25.77 21.83 -27.01
N VAL A 791 -25.62 23.12 -26.68
CA VAL A 791 -24.38 23.75 -26.18
C VAL A 791 -24.23 23.57 -24.66
N LEU A 792 -25.20 22.93 -24.00
CA LEU A 792 -25.13 22.61 -22.57
C LEU A 792 -23.96 21.67 -22.23
N ARG A 793 -23.21 22.05 -21.19
CA ARG A 793 -22.12 21.26 -20.61
C ARG A 793 -22.63 20.48 -19.40
N GLY A 794 -21.78 19.59 -18.85
CA GLY A 794 -22.09 18.74 -17.68
C GLY A 794 -22.57 19.47 -16.41
N SER A 795 -22.40 20.78 -16.34
CA SER A 795 -22.99 21.66 -15.34
C SER A 795 -23.28 23.01 -15.99
N ILE A 796 -24.46 23.60 -15.79
CA ILE A 796 -24.83 24.91 -16.34
C ILE A 796 -23.91 26.05 -15.89
N THR A 797 -23.24 25.93 -14.73
CA THR A 797 -22.20 26.90 -14.32
C THR A 797 -21.00 26.95 -15.27
N LEU A 798 -20.82 25.94 -16.13
CA LEU A 798 -19.79 25.91 -17.18
C LEU A 798 -20.21 26.65 -18.46
N ASN A 799 -21.50 27.00 -18.59
CA ASN A 799 -22.10 27.81 -19.66
C ASN A 799 -22.19 29.30 -19.30
N LEU A 800 -22.04 29.67 -18.02
CA LEU A 800 -21.97 31.07 -17.59
C LEU A 800 -20.64 31.74 -18.03
N PRO A 801 -20.63 33.04 -18.38
CA PRO A 801 -19.44 33.77 -18.84
C PRO A 801 -18.29 33.72 -17.84
N THR A 802 -17.04 33.75 -18.31
CA THR A 802 -15.85 33.60 -17.46
C THR A 802 -15.45 34.87 -16.72
N ASP A 803 -15.74 36.03 -17.31
CA ASP A 803 -15.05 37.29 -16.99
C ASP A 803 -15.96 38.26 -16.21
N GLU A 804 -17.25 37.93 -16.07
CA GLU A 804 -18.24 38.71 -15.35
C GLU A 804 -18.35 38.29 -13.87
N TRP A 805 -18.29 39.29 -12.97
CA TRP A 805 -18.34 39.08 -11.53
C TRP A 805 -19.51 38.22 -11.00
N PRO A 806 -20.77 38.34 -11.48
CA PRO A 806 -21.85 37.47 -11.02
C PRO A 806 -21.60 35.99 -11.37
N ALA A 807 -21.12 35.70 -12.57
CA ALA A 807 -20.79 34.35 -13.00
C ALA A 807 -19.59 33.75 -12.25
N VAL A 808 -18.56 34.56 -11.95
CA VAL A 808 -17.43 34.16 -11.08
C VAL A 808 -17.92 33.88 -9.65
N LEU A 809 -18.75 34.77 -9.10
CA LEU A 809 -19.36 34.61 -7.77
C LEU A 809 -20.14 33.29 -7.69
N ALA A 810 -20.98 32.98 -8.67
CA ALA A 810 -21.68 31.70 -8.73
C ALA A 810 -20.71 30.51 -8.75
N LYS A 811 -19.67 30.53 -9.58
CA LYS A 811 -18.67 29.45 -9.67
C LYS A 811 -17.96 29.21 -8.33
N VAL A 812 -17.50 30.26 -7.65
CA VAL A 812 -16.89 30.15 -6.32
C VAL A 812 -17.89 29.68 -5.27
N SER A 813 -19.13 30.20 -5.30
CA SER A 813 -20.20 29.82 -4.37
C SER A 813 -20.58 28.34 -4.45
N ILE A 814 -20.66 27.74 -5.64
CA ILE A 814 -20.94 26.30 -5.75
C ILE A 814 -19.77 25.45 -5.25
N ALA A 815 -18.51 25.80 -5.56
CA ALA A 815 -17.35 25.05 -5.08
C ALA A 815 -17.25 25.06 -3.55
N LEU A 816 -17.48 26.23 -2.93
CA LEU A 816 -17.54 26.38 -1.47
C LEU A 816 -18.76 25.65 -0.87
N SER A 817 -19.92 25.67 -1.53
CA SER A 817 -21.10 24.91 -1.08
C SER A 817 -20.86 23.39 -1.11
N ILE A 818 -20.25 22.85 -2.17
CA ILE A 818 -19.87 21.43 -2.26
C ILE A 818 -18.91 21.04 -1.13
N PHE A 819 -17.88 21.86 -0.88
CA PHE A 819 -16.94 21.66 0.22
C PHE A 819 -17.63 21.68 1.61
N LEU A 820 -18.51 22.64 1.87
CA LEU A 820 -19.28 22.76 3.12
C LEU A 820 -20.41 21.72 3.27
N THR A 821 -20.78 21.01 2.19
CA THR A 821 -21.78 19.93 2.21
C THR A 821 -21.17 18.53 2.33
N TYR A 822 -19.91 18.33 1.92
CA TYR A 822 -19.21 17.03 2.00
C TYR A 822 -19.35 16.31 3.36
N PRO A 823 -19.19 16.95 4.54
CA PRO A 823 -19.26 16.25 5.82
C PRO A 823 -20.66 15.72 6.15
N LEU A 824 -21.72 16.26 5.53
CA LEU A 824 -23.09 15.75 5.71
C LEU A 824 -23.32 14.45 4.95
N GLN A 825 -22.72 14.28 3.77
CA GLN A 825 -22.79 13.02 3.03
C GLN A 825 -21.89 11.96 3.69
N PHE A 826 -20.67 12.35 4.09
CA PHE A 826 -19.74 11.47 4.80
C PHE A 826 -20.24 11.03 6.19
N TYR A 827 -21.13 11.81 6.82
CA TYR A 827 -21.80 11.41 8.07
C TYR A 827 -22.56 10.09 7.92
N VAL A 828 -23.23 9.83 6.78
CA VAL A 828 -23.98 8.58 6.55
C VAL A 828 -23.03 7.37 6.47
N VAL A 829 -21.90 7.53 5.77
CA VAL A 829 -20.83 6.51 5.65
C VAL A 829 -20.31 6.13 7.05
N ILE A 830 -20.03 7.13 7.89
CA ILE A 830 -19.47 6.93 9.24
C ILE A 830 -20.51 6.45 10.25
N ASP A 831 -21.78 6.83 10.13
CA ASP A 831 -22.85 6.34 11.01
C ASP A 831 -23.11 4.84 10.79
N ILE A 832 -23.16 4.39 9.52
CA ILE A 832 -23.25 2.96 9.17
C ILE A 832 -22.03 2.20 9.73
N PHE A 833 -20.81 2.70 9.48
CA PHE A 833 -19.58 2.08 10.03
C PHE A 833 -19.59 2.02 11.57
N THR A 834 -20.07 3.08 12.22
CA THR A 834 -20.16 3.16 13.68
C THR A 834 -21.14 2.13 14.24
N ARG A 835 -22.32 1.95 13.64
CA ARG A 835 -23.32 0.97 14.12
C ARG A 835 -22.81 -0.48 14.11
N TYR A 836 -21.92 -0.84 13.19
CA TYR A 836 -21.28 -2.16 13.17
C TYR A 836 -20.12 -2.29 14.17
N THR A 837 -19.32 -1.23 14.36
CA THR A 837 -18.09 -1.28 15.16
C THR A 837 -18.31 -0.99 16.63
N GLN A 838 -19.18 -0.03 16.98
CA GLN A 838 -19.44 0.40 18.36
C GLN A 838 -19.83 -0.73 19.33
N PRO A 839 -20.70 -1.71 19.01
CA PRO A 839 -21.02 -2.81 19.95
C PRO A 839 -19.85 -3.78 20.19
N HIS A 840 -18.76 -3.69 19.41
CA HIS A 840 -17.55 -4.49 19.57
C HIS A 840 -16.40 -3.70 20.24
N ILE A 841 -16.62 -2.44 20.64
CA ILE A 841 -15.59 -1.53 21.16
C ILE A 841 -15.96 -1.05 22.56
N LYS A 842 -15.06 -1.28 23.54
CA LYS A 842 -15.19 -0.75 24.92
C LYS A 842 -15.31 0.77 24.90
N GLU A 843 -16.23 1.32 25.69
CA GLU A 843 -16.68 2.73 25.60
C GLU A 843 -15.54 3.76 25.55
N ASN A 844 -14.50 3.59 26.38
CA ASN A 844 -13.32 4.46 26.43
C ASN A 844 -12.61 4.65 25.07
N TYR A 845 -12.67 3.66 24.18
CA TYR A 845 -12.02 3.72 22.86
C TYR A 845 -12.97 4.19 21.74
N GLN A 846 -14.29 4.24 21.96
CA GLN A 846 -15.27 4.56 20.91
C GLN A 846 -15.05 5.94 20.29
N GLN A 847 -14.58 6.93 21.06
CA GLN A 847 -14.26 8.26 20.52
C GLN A 847 -13.03 8.23 19.61
N ILE A 848 -11.95 7.57 20.03
CA ILE A 848 -10.70 7.45 19.27
C ILE A 848 -10.94 6.67 17.97
N THR A 849 -11.65 5.54 18.04
CA THR A 849 -11.97 4.76 16.83
C THR A 849 -12.86 5.54 15.86
N GLN A 850 -13.81 6.35 16.34
CA GLN A 850 -14.60 7.22 15.46
C GLN A 850 -13.74 8.29 14.77
N ILE A 851 -12.78 8.91 15.47
CA ILE A 851 -11.86 9.91 14.89
C ILE A 851 -10.97 9.26 13.82
N VAL A 852 -10.35 8.12 14.15
CA VAL A 852 -9.48 7.36 13.24
C VAL A 852 -10.25 6.87 12.01
N ALA A 853 -11.46 6.31 12.19
CA ALA A 853 -12.30 5.86 11.08
C ALA A 853 -12.73 7.00 10.15
N ARG A 854 -12.99 8.21 10.69
CA ARG A 854 -13.27 9.42 9.90
C ARG A 854 -12.06 9.79 9.03
N THR A 855 -10.87 9.90 9.62
CA THR A 855 -9.64 10.24 8.89
C THR A 855 -9.31 9.20 7.82
N ILE A 856 -9.31 7.91 8.18
CA ILE A 856 -9.03 6.81 7.24
C ILE A 856 -10.09 6.76 6.13
N GLY A 857 -11.37 6.96 6.45
CA GLY A 857 -12.46 6.97 5.47
C GLY A 857 -12.31 8.08 4.44
N VAL A 858 -12.01 9.31 4.86
CA VAL A 858 -11.73 10.44 3.94
C VAL A 858 -10.52 10.12 3.06
N CYS A 859 -9.39 9.68 3.64
CA CYS A 859 -8.20 9.33 2.85
C CYS A 859 -8.45 8.18 1.86
N CYS A 860 -9.26 7.19 2.23
CA CYS A 860 -9.64 6.10 1.33
C CYS A 860 -10.49 6.58 0.14
N CYS A 861 -11.39 7.55 0.36
CA CYS A 861 -12.19 8.17 -0.71
C CYS A 861 -11.37 9.09 -1.64
N VAL A 862 -10.08 9.31 -1.36
CA VAL A 862 -9.21 10.24 -2.11
C VAL A 862 -8.05 9.52 -2.83
N ILE A 863 -7.62 8.32 -2.39
CA ILE A 863 -6.28 7.79 -2.76
C ILE A 863 -6.27 6.40 -3.45
N LYS A 864 -7.24 5.51 -3.21
CA LYS A 864 -6.88 4.10 -2.94
C LYS A 864 -6.42 3.18 -4.09
N ASP A 865 -7.13 3.11 -5.22
CA ASP A 865 -6.96 1.98 -6.19
C ASP A 865 -6.29 2.35 -7.53
N LEU A 866 -5.98 3.62 -7.76
CA LEU A 866 -5.56 4.11 -9.09
C LEU A 866 -4.23 3.51 -9.59
N ARG A 867 -3.29 3.14 -8.72
CA ARG A 867 -1.91 2.78 -9.15
C ARG A 867 -1.81 1.46 -9.92
N SER A 868 -2.48 0.40 -9.46
CA SER A 868 -2.46 -0.90 -10.17
C SER A 868 -3.30 -0.84 -11.46
N LEU A 869 -4.42 -0.12 -11.41
CA LEU A 869 -5.25 0.17 -12.58
C LEU A 869 -4.47 0.97 -13.63
N ALA A 870 -3.76 2.03 -13.23
CA ALA A 870 -2.94 2.85 -14.12
C ALA A 870 -1.75 2.08 -14.72
N ASN A 871 -1.19 1.07 -14.04
CA ASN A 871 -0.15 0.22 -14.62
C ASN A 871 -0.69 -0.67 -15.75
N LEU A 872 -1.86 -1.32 -15.55
CA LEU A 872 -2.55 -2.12 -16.58
C LEU A 872 -3.06 -1.26 -17.75
N ILE A 873 -3.61 -0.08 -17.44
CA ILE A 873 -4.02 0.89 -18.45
C ILE A 873 -2.80 1.40 -19.23
N LYS A 874 -1.65 1.64 -18.58
CA LYS A 874 -0.42 2.06 -19.28
C LYS A 874 0.04 1.01 -20.29
N SER A 875 0.14 -0.26 -19.88
CA SER A 875 0.59 -1.33 -20.78
C SER A 875 -0.33 -1.54 -21.97
N SER A 876 -1.62 -1.24 -21.81
CA SER A 876 -2.66 -1.51 -22.80
C SER A 876 -3.26 -0.24 -23.44
N LEU A 877 -2.65 0.93 -23.26
CA LEU A 877 -2.91 2.18 -24.00
C LEU A 877 -1.62 2.73 -24.65
N GLY A 878 -0.69 1.85 -25.01
CA GLY A 878 0.57 2.22 -25.65
C GLY A 878 0.41 2.73 -27.09
N SER A 879 1.46 2.55 -27.90
CA SER A 879 1.50 2.99 -29.31
C SER A 879 0.30 2.54 -30.17
N GLY A 880 -0.33 1.41 -29.86
CA GLY A 880 -1.53 0.91 -30.53
C GLY A 880 -2.72 1.90 -30.54
N LEU A 881 -2.76 2.83 -29.58
CA LEU A 881 -3.70 3.95 -29.54
C LEU A 881 -3.74 4.78 -30.83
N LEU A 882 -2.58 4.95 -31.49
CA LEU A 882 -2.46 5.74 -32.71
C LEU A 882 -2.74 4.95 -33.99
N ALA A 883 -2.63 3.62 -33.92
CA ALA A 883 -2.87 2.70 -35.05
C ALA A 883 -4.33 2.26 -35.16
N MET A 884 -5.12 2.36 -34.08
CA MET A 884 -6.55 2.02 -34.08
C MET A 884 -7.35 2.63 -35.24
N PRO A 885 -7.22 3.91 -35.61
CA PRO A 885 -8.06 4.48 -36.66
C PRO A 885 -7.63 4.06 -38.07
N LEU A 886 -6.37 3.65 -38.24
CA LEU A 886 -5.85 3.00 -39.45
C LEU A 886 -6.41 1.57 -39.59
N ALA A 887 -6.54 0.85 -38.48
CA ALA A 887 -7.30 -0.41 -38.43
C ALA A 887 -8.77 -0.19 -38.88
N PHE A 888 -9.39 0.91 -38.45
CA PHE A 888 -10.77 1.25 -38.84
C PHE A 888 -10.88 1.72 -40.31
N SER A 889 -9.84 2.27 -40.95
CA SER A 889 -9.83 2.41 -42.42
C SER A 889 -9.71 1.06 -43.14
N ASN A 890 -8.93 0.12 -42.58
CA ASN A 890 -8.77 -1.22 -43.14
C ASN A 890 -10.05 -2.09 -43.02
N ALA A 891 -10.92 -1.84 -42.04
CA ALA A 891 -12.17 -2.60 -41.83
C ALA A 891 -13.49 -1.84 -42.09
N GLY A 892 -13.47 -0.52 -42.25
CA GLY A 892 -14.67 0.31 -42.21
C GLY A 892 -15.24 0.47 -40.80
N TRP A 893 -16.03 1.52 -40.55
CA TRP A 893 -16.38 1.91 -39.17
C TRP A 893 -17.34 0.95 -38.46
N GLY A 894 -18.24 0.30 -39.19
CA GLY A 894 -19.23 -0.63 -38.62
C GLY A 894 -18.60 -1.96 -38.20
N VAL A 895 -17.83 -2.58 -39.10
CA VAL A 895 -17.06 -3.79 -38.78
C VAL A 895 -15.96 -3.48 -37.77
N GLY A 896 -15.35 -2.28 -37.84
CA GLY A 896 -14.41 -1.79 -36.84
C GLY A 896 -14.96 -1.85 -35.41
N ILE A 897 -16.12 -1.26 -35.14
CA ILE A 897 -16.76 -1.29 -33.80
C ILE A 897 -16.98 -2.75 -33.35
N VAL A 898 -17.66 -3.55 -34.18
CA VAL A 898 -18.07 -4.91 -33.80
C VAL A 898 -16.84 -5.81 -33.60
N GLY A 899 -15.88 -5.76 -34.52
CA GLY A 899 -14.63 -6.51 -34.46
C GLY A 899 -13.76 -6.10 -33.26
N THR A 900 -13.63 -4.81 -32.95
CA THR A 900 -12.86 -4.33 -31.79
C THR A 900 -13.47 -4.81 -30.48
N VAL A 901 -14.79 -4.83 -30.34
CA VAL A 901 -15.46 -5.37 -29.14
C VAL A 901 -15.29 -6.90 -29.04
N ILE A 902 -15.42 -7.62 -30.15
CA ILE A 902 -15.21 -9.09 -30.17
C ILE A 902 -13.77 -9.44 -29.80
N VAL A 903 -12.77 -8.80 -30.41
CA VAL A 903 -11.35 -9.05 -30.12
C VAL A 903 -11.00 -8.66 -28.69
N ALA A 904 -11.49 -7.52 -28.18
CA ALA A 904 -11.29 -7.12 -26.79
C ALA A 904 -11.86 -8.15 -25.79
N PHE A 905 -13.03 -8.72 -26.08
CA PHE A 905 -13.63 -9.78 -25.26
C PHE A 905 -12.80 -11.07 -25.32
N ILE A 906 -12.32 -11.47 -26.50
CA ILE A 906 -11.47 -12.66 -26.67
C ILE A 906 -10.14 -12.49 -25.94
N CYS A 907 -9.38 -11.40 -26.15
CA CYS A 907 -8.14 -11.12 -25.44
C CYS A 907 -8.37 -11.05 -23.92
N GLY A 908 -9.38 -10.30 -23.46
CA GLY A 908 -9.71 -10.20 -22.04
C GLY A 908 -10.07 -11.55 -21.39
N HIS A 909 -10.73 -12.44 -22.14
CA HIS A 909 -11.00 -13.82 -21.71
C HIS A 909 -9.72 -14.69 -21.71
N CYS A 910 -8.83 -14.51 -22.68
CA CYS A 910 -7.55 -15.24 -22.74
C CYS A 910 -6.63 -14.87 -21.55
N VAL A 911 -6.57 -13.58 -21.19
CA VAL A 911 -5.89 -13.11 -19.97
C VAL A 911 -6.54 -13.72 -18.72
N HIS A 912 -7.88 -13.78 -18.66
CA HIS A 912 -8.61 -14.41 -17.54
C HIS A 912 -8.22 -15.88 -17.35
N ILE A 913 -8.30 -16.71 -18.40
CA ILE A 913 -8.00 -18.15 -18.31
C ILE A 913 -6.51 -18.41 -18.04
N PHE A 914 -5.60 -17.56 -18.54
CA PHE A 914 -4.18 -17.67 -18.25
C PHE A 914 -3.90 -17.45 -16.77
N VAL A 915 -4.39 -16.34 -16.18
CA VAL A 915 -4.25 -16.04 -14.74
C VAL A 915 -4.91 -17.12 -13.88
N GLN A 916 -6.11 -17.57 -14.26
CA GLN A 916 -6.80 -18.65 -13.55
C GLN A 916 -6.01 -19.97 -13.58
N THR A 917 -5.36 -20.29 -14.71
CA THR A 917 -4.52 -21.49 -14.85
C THR A 917 -3.20 -21.34 -14.08
N SER A 918 -2.56 -20.17 -14.10
CA SER A 918 -1.38 -19.86 -13.28
C SER A 918 -1.65 -20.06 -11.79
N ARG A 919 -2.77 -19.53 -11.27
CA ARG A 919 -3.24 -19.77 -9.89
C ARG A 919 -3.48 -21.25 -9.58
N GLY A 920 -3.81 -22.06 -10.59
CA GLY A 920 -3.90 -23.52 -10.49
C GLY A 920 -2.52 -24.17 -10.36
N CYS A 921 -1.61 -23.83 -11.28
CA CYS A 921 -0.21 -24.29 -11.29
C CYS A 921 0.53 -23.94 -9.99
N CYS A 922 0.38 -22.72 -9.46
CA CYS A 922 0.94 -22.31 -8.16
C CYS A 922 0.54 -23.26 -7.01
N ARG A 923 -0.71 -23.74 -7.01
CA ARG A 923 -1.21 -24.68 -5.98
C ARG A 923 -0.64 -26.08 -6.14
N LEU A 924 -0.41 -26.54 -7.37
CA LEU A 924 0.20 -27.86 -7.63
C LEU A 924 1.68 -27.87 -7.26
N GLU A 925 2.46 -26.86 -7.69
CA GLU A 925 3.88 -26.76 -7.37
C GLU A 925 4.19 -26.17 -5.98
N ARG A 926 3.16 -25.78 -5.22
CA ARG A 926 3.27 -25.12 -3.89
C ARG A 926 4.14 -23.84 -3.92
N LYS A 927 4.16 -23.13 -5.04
CA LYS A 927 4.87 -21.85 -5.21
C LYS A 927 3.94 -20.67 -4.97
N PRO A 928 4.39 -19.57 -4.33
CA PRO A 928 3.53 -18.41 -4.06
C PRO A 928 3.13 -17.65 -5.33
N LEU A 929 3.99 -17.69 -6.36
CA LEU A 929 3.80 -17.03 -7.65
C LEU A 929 4.53 -17.81 -8.75
N LEU A 930 4.14 -17.56 -10.01
CA LEU A 930 4.82 -18.03 -11.21
C LEU A 930 4.92 -16.87 -12.23
N SER A 931 5.97 -16.88 -13.05
CA SER A 931 6.02 -16.09 -14.27
C SER A 931 5.19 -16.72 -15.41
N TYR A 932 5.09 -16.02 -16.54
CA TYR A 932 4.37 -16.52 -17.72
C TYR A 932 5.00 -17.81 -18.27
N SER A 933 6.34 -17.86 -18.44
CA SER A 933 7.05 -19.04 -18.95
C SER A 933 7.05 -20.22 -17.97
N GLU A 934 7.13 -19.95 -16.67
CA GLU A 934 6.99 -21.00 -15.64
C GLU A 934 5.57 -21.56 -15.57
N THR A 935 4.55 -20.73 -15.80
CA THR A 935 3.16 -21.20 -15.95
C THR A 935 3.04 -22.17 -17.14
N CYS A 936 3.69 -21.84 -18.27
CA CYS A 936 3.77 -22.72 -19.44
C CYS A 936 4.44 -24.06 -19.10
N ARG A 937 5.57 -24.02 -18.37
CA ARG A 937 6.29 -25.21 -17.90
C ARG A 937 5.40 -26.07 -16.99
N SER A 938 4.77 -25.44 -16.01
CA SER A 938 4.00 -26.10 -14.96
C SER A 938 2.76 -26.81 -15.49
N ALA A 939 2.01 -26.14 -16.38
CA ALA A 939 0.83 -26.73 -17.01
C ALA A 939 1.20 -28.00 -17.80
N PHE A 940 2.26 -27.95 -18.62
CA PHE A 940 2.70 -29.11 -19.39
C PHE A 940 3.30 -30.22 -18.51
N ALA A 941 4.08 -29.89 -17.48
CA ALA A 941 4.68 -30.87 -16.58
C ALA A 941 3.62 -31.66 -15.78
N ASN A 942 2.54 -31.01 -15.38
CA ASN A 942 1.44 -31.62 -14.61
C ASN A 942 0.34 -32.24 -15.51
N GLY A 943 0.21 -31.81 -16.77
CA GLY A 943 -0.82 -32.25 -17.73
C GLY A 943 -0.72 -33.73 -18.17
N PRO A 944 -1.40 -34.15 -19.25
CA PRO A 944 -1.46 -35.56 -19.65
C PRO A 944 -0.08 -36.13 -20.02
N LYS A 945 0.14 -37.42 -19.73
CA LYS A 945 1.45 -38.11 -19.87
C LYS A 945 2.15 -37.87 -21.22
N CYS A 946 1.39 -37.74 -22.31
CA CYS A 946 1.92 -37.53 -23.66
C CYS A 946 2.57 -36.15 -23.89
N VAL A 947 2.17 -35.11 -23.14
CA VAL A 947 2.70 -33.74 -23.32
C VAL A 947 3.73 -33.32 -22.27
N ARG A 948 3.85 -34.06 -21.16
CA ARG A 948 4.88 -33.84 -20.11
C ARG A 948 6.31 -33.64 -20.62
N PRO A 949 6.85 -34.45 -21.57
CA PRO A 949 8.21 -34.20 -22.07
C PRO A 949 8.38 -32.86 -22.79
N LEU A 950 7.29 -32.24 -23.26
CA LEU A 950 7.30 -30.94 -23.94
C LEU A 950 7.36 -29.75 -22.96
N ALA A 951 7.32 -29.96 -21.64
CA ALA A 951 7.28 -28.87 -20.64
C ALA A 951 8.48 -27.90 -20.71
N ASN A 952 9.69 -28.42 -20.97
CA ASN A 952 10.87 -27.57 -21.14
C ASN A 952 10.84 -26.80 -22.48
N PHE A 953 10.26 -27.39 -23.53
CA PHE A 953 10.04 -26.70 -24.81
C PHE A 953 8.99 -25.59 -24.66
N ALA A 954 7.87 -25.85 -23.99
CA ALA A 954 6.83 -24.86 -23.73
C ALA A 954 7.35 -23.65 -22.92
N HIS A 955 8.20 -23.89 -21.91
CA HIS A 955 8.91 -22.83 -21.18
C HIS A 955 9.79 -21.99 -22.12
N LEU A 956 10.68 -22.64 -22.87
CA LEU A 956 11.67 -21.98 -23.72
C LEU A 956 11.02 -21.21 -24.88
N PHE A 957 9.98 -21.78 -25.49
CA PHE A 957 9.17 -21.16 -26.52
C PHE A 957 8.44 -19.91 -26.01
N ALA A 958 7.90 -19.95 -24.78
CA ALA A 958 7.28 -18.80 -24.15
C ALA A 958 8.27 -17.66 -23.85
N GLU A 959 9.48 -17.97 -23.34
CA GLU A 959 10.51 -16.95 -23.10
C GLU A 959 11.05 -16.31 -24.39
N PHE A 960 11.31 -17.11 -25.43
CA PHE A 960 11.68 -16.56 -26.73
C PHE A 960 10.55 -15.71 -27.33
N SER A 961 9.30 -16.18 -27.28
CA SER A 961 8.14 -15.43 -27.79
C SER A 961 7.98 -14.08 -27.08
N LEU A 962 8.11 -14.05 -25.74
CA LEU A 962 8.13 -12.80 -24.96
C LEU A 962 9.29 -11.88 -25.39
N CYS A 963 10.50 -12.41 -25.47
CA CYS A 963 11.69 -11.64 -25.86
C CYS A 963 11.52 -11.00 -27.24
N PHE A 964 11.11 -11.77 -28.25
CA PHE A 964 10.86 -11.26 -29.61
C PHE A 964 9.69 -10.27 -29.68
N THR A 965 8.65 -10.44 -28.85
CA THR A 965 7.55 -9.45 -28.76
C THR A 965 8.08 -8.10 -28.28
N TYR A 966 8.82 -8.07 -27.17
CA TYR A 966 9.33 -6.82 -26.61
C TYR A 966 10.44 -6.20 -27.47
N LEU A 967 11.24 -6.99 -28.18
CA LEU A 967 12.13 -6.51 -29.25
C LEU A 967 11.34 -5.81 -30.37
N GLY A 968 10.25 -6.43 -30.85
CA GLY A 968 9.36 -5.84 -31.86
C GLY A 968 8.75 -4.51 -31.39
N VAL A 969 8.31 -4.43 -30.13
CA VAL A 969 7.81 -3.19 -29.54
C VAL A 969 8.91 -2.11 -29.46
N CYS A 970 10.15 -2.46 -29.12
CA CYS A 970 11.28 -1.52 -29.18
C CYS A 970 11.58 -1.01 -30.60
N CYS A 971 11.44 -1.85 -31.63
CA CYS A 971 11.55 -1.41 -33.03
C CYS A 971 10.44 -0.40 -33.39
N ILE A 972 9.18 -0.73 -33.08
CA ILE A 972 8.01 0.14 -33.29
C ILE A 972 8.19 1.47 -32.58
N PHE A 973 8.63 1.45 -31.31
CA PHE A 973 8.86 2.67 -30.53
C PHE A 973 9.95 3.55 -31.16
N THR A 974 11.03 2.97 -31.69
CA THR A 974 12.11 3.74 -32.35
C THR A 974 11.58 4.47 -33.59
N VAL A 975 10.90 3.75 -34.49
CA VAL A 975 10.31 4.32 -35.72
C VAL A 975 9.24 5.36 -35.39
N LEU A 976 8.42 5.13 -34.37
CA LEU A 976 7.34 6.05 -33.96
C LEU A 976 7.87 7.34 -33.32
N ILE A 977 8.91 7.27 -32.48
CA ILE A 977 9.59 8.48 -31.95
C ILE A 977 10.26 9.23 -33.12
N ALA A 978 10.98 8.55 -34.01
CA ALA A 978 11.63 9.16 -35.18
C ALA A 978 10.63 9.87 -36.09
N THR A 979 9.51 9.21 -36.41
CA THR A 979 8.43 9.75 -37.24
C THR A 979 7.77 10.97 -36.58
N SER A 980 7.47 10.89 -35.27
CA SER A 980 6.83 11.99 -34.53
C SER A 980 7.76 13.20 -34.36
N ILE A 981 9.07 12.98 -34.25
CA ILE A 981 10.09 14.05 -34.23
C ILE A 981 10.30 14.64 -35.63
N LYS A 982 10.41 13.84 -36.69
CA LYS A 982 10.45 14.37 -38.07
C LYS A 982 9.24 15.26 -38.33
N GLN A 983 8.03 14.75 -38.09
CA GLN A 983 6.78 15.50 -38.25
C GLN A 983 6.67 16.76 -37.36
N LEU A 984 7.52 16.92 -36.34
CA LEU A 984 7.64 18.11 -35.52
C LEU A 984 8.65 19.10 -36.13
N PHE A 985 9.83 18.64 -36.52
CA PHE A 985 10.87 19.46 -37.15
C PHE A 985 10.45 20.01 -38.52
N ASP A 986 9.83 19.19 -39.38
CA ASP A 986 9.28 19.58 -40.68
C ASP A 986 8.26 20.73 -40.57
N THR A 987 7.65 20.93 -39.38
CA THR A 987 6.67 22.01 -39.13
C THR A 987 7.34 23.36 -38.78
N TYR A 988 8.61 23.36 -38.38
CA TYR A 988 9.34 24.56 -37.93
C TYR A 988 10.59 24.91 -38.77
N LEU A 989 11.16 23.94 -39.49
CA LEU A 989 12.41 24.08 -40.25
C LEU A 989 12.21 23.61 -41.70
N THR A 990 11.48 24.40 -42.49
CA THR A 990 11.08 24.10 -43.88
C THR A 990 12.23 24.04 -44.91
N THR A 991 13.49 24.23 -44.49
CA THR A 991 14.66 24.28 -45.38
C THR A 991 15.50 23.01 -45.43
N THR A 992 15.18 21.97 -44.65
CA THR A 992 15.99 20.74 -44.60
C THR A 992 15.12 19.48 -44.45
N ASP A 993 14.77 18.83 -45.57
CA ASP A 993 14.02 17.57 -45.54
C ASP A 993 14.95 16.38 -45.19
N ILE A 994 14.95 15.99 -43.91
CA ILE A 994 15.74 14.88 -43.39
C ILE A 994 14.87 13.60 -43.37
N PRO A 995 15.33 12.46 -43.94
CA PRO A 995 14.56 11.21 -43.96
C PRO A 995 14.44 10.56 -42.57
N VAL A 996 13.39 9.76 -42.35
CA VAL A 996 13.08 9.12 -41.05
C VAL A 996 14.22 8.24 -40.57
N GLU A 997 14.88 7.55 -41.51
CA GLU A 997 16.06 6.72 -41.32
C GLU A 997 17.19 7.46 -40.57
N GLN A 998 17.40 8.75 -40.85
CA GLN A 998 18.39 9.57 -40.15
C GLN A 998 17.92 10.01 -38.76
N TYR A 999 16.62 10.26 -38.55
CA TYR A 999 16.07 10.50 -37.21
C TYR A 999 16.18 9.25 -36.31
N CYS A 1000 15.95 8.04 -36.86
CA CYS A 1000 16.21 6.78 -36.15
C CYS A 1000 17.68 6.67 -35.72
N LEU A 1001 18.63 7.01 -36.60
CA LEU A 1001 20.07 7.01 -36.30
C LEU A 1001 20.44 8.00 -35.18
N ILE A 1002 19.89 9.22 -35.23
CA ILE A 1002 20.10 10.26 -34.19
C ILE A 1002 19.54 9.79 -32.83
N LEU A 1003 18.41 9.09 -32.82
CA LEU A 1003 17.75 8.59 -31.61
C LEU A 1003 18.48 7.43 -30.92
N LEU A 1004 19.35 6.69 -31.61
CA LEU A 1004 20.12 5.60 -31.00
C LEU A 1004 20.97 6.08 -29.82
N ALA A 1005 21.64 7.22 -29.91
CA ALA A 1005 22.48 7.74 -28.84
C ALA A 1005 21.69 8.01 -27.52
N PRO A 1006 20.62 8.83 -27.49
CA PRO A 1006 19.84 9.04 -26.28
C PRO A 1006 19.08 7.79 -25.81
N LEU A 1007 18.64 6.90 -26.71
CA LEU A 1007 18.02 5.62 -26.32
C LEU A 1007 19.04 4.69 -25.65
N CYS A 1008 20.26 4.55 -26.18
CA CYS A 1008 21.34 3.76 -25.59
C CYS A 1008 21.72 4.26 -24.20
N LEU A 1009 21.75 5.58 -23.98
CA LEU A 1009 21.99 6.19 -22.67
C LEU A 1009 20.83 5.91 -21.69
N LEU A 1010 19.59 6.15 -22.10
CA LEU A 1010 18.40 5.92 -21.27
C LEU A 1010 18.26 4.45 -20.85
N CYS A 1011 18.62 3.53 -21.74
CA CYS A 1011 18.58 2.08 -21.49
C CYS A 1011 19.69 1.56 -20.56
N GLN A 1012 20.66 2.41 -20.13
CA GLN A 1012 21.61 2.04 -19.08
C GLN A 1012 21.00 2.08 -17.67
N ILE A 1013 19.78 2.61 -17.49
CA ILE A 1013 19.09 2.56 -16.19
C ILE A 1013 18.83 1.08 -15.83
N ARG A 1014 19.52 0.60 -14.78
CA ARG A 1014 19.52 -0.83 -14.41
C ARG A 1014 18.35 -1.24 -13.52
N HIS A 1015 17.96 -0.40 -12.56
CA HIS A 1015 16.93 -0.74 -11.57
C HIS A 1015 15.59 -0.06 -11.87
N LEU A 1016 14.52 -0.86 -11.97
CA LEU A 1016 13.15 -0.41 -12.24
C LEU A 1016 12.64 0.70 -11.29
N LYS A 1017 13.14 0.76 -10.04
CA LYS A 1017 12.79 1.79 -9.04
C LYS A 1017 12.99 3.21 -9.57
N TRP A 1018 14.05 3.46 -10.35
CA TRP A 1018 14.35 4.77 -10.93
C TRP A 1018 13.48 5.13 -12.15
N LEU A 1019 12.81 4.14 -12.77
CA LEU A 1019 11.88 4.38 -13.88
C LEU A 1019 10.47 4.78 -13.42
N ALA A 1020 10.16 4.65 -12.12
CA ALA A 1020 8.85 5.02 -11.56
C ALA A 1020 8.42 6.49 -11.81
N PRO A 1021 9.24 7.54 -11.56
CA PRO A 1021 8.85 8.92 -11.83
C PRO A 1021 8.67 9.21 -13.33
N PHE A 1022 9.55 8.68 -14.19
CA PHE A 1022 9.40 8.79 -15.65
C PHE A 1022 8.13 8.09 -16.13
N SER A 1023 7.76 6.97 -15.51
CA SER A 1023 6.53 6.25 -15.82
C SER A 1023 5.26 7.05 -15.48
N LEU A 1024 5.26 7.78 -14.34
CA LEU A 1024 4.19 8.69 -13.95
C LEU A 1024 4.06 9.87 -14.93
N LEU A 1025 5.18 10.50 -15.29
CA LEU A 1025 5.20 11.60 -16.27
C LEU A 1025 4.68 11.15 -17.63
N ALA A 1026 5.11 9.97 -18.12
CA ALA A 1026 4.60 9.38 -19.36
C ALA A 1026 3.07 9.15 -19.32
N ASN A 1027 2.50 8.72 -18.19
CA ASN A 1027 1.05 8.55 -18.08
C ASN A 1027 0.29 9.88 -18.18
N ILE A 1028 0.80 10.95 -17.57
CA ILE A 1028 0.20 12.29 -17.67
C ILE A 1028 0.23 12.79 -19.12
N LEU A 1029 1.37 12.63 -19.80
CA LEU A 1029 1.54 13.02 -21.21
C LEU A 1029 0.70 12.15 -22.17
N LEU A 1030 0.48 10.87 -21.86
CA LEU A 1030 -0.40 9.98 -22.61
C LEU A 1030 -1.87 10.46 -22.55
N PHE A 1031 -2.40 10.73 -21.36
CA PHE A 1031 -3.76 11.24 -21.20
C PHE A 1031 -3.93 12.64 -21.81
N ALA A 1032 -2.91 13.51 -21.70
CA ALA A 1032 -2.90 14.80 -22.39
C ALA A 1032 -2.94 14.63 -23.92
N THR A 1033 -2.16 13.70 -24.48
CA THR A 1033 -2.18 13.37 -25.91
C THR A 1033 -3.55 12.89 -26.37
N PHE A 1034 -4.17 11.97 -25.61
CA PHE A 1034 -5.52 11.45 -25.88
C PHE A 1034 -6.57 12.58 -25.91
N ALA A 1035 -6.56 13.46 -24.91
CA ALA A 1035 -7.47 14.60 -24.83
C ALA A 1035 -7.28 15.59 -25.99
N ILE A 1036 -6.03 15.86 -26.41
CA ILE A 1036 -5.74 16.71 -27.57
C ILE A 1036 -6.23 16.05 -28.87
N CYS A 1037 -6.03 14.74 -29.05
CA CYS A 1037 -6.50 14.04 -30.25
C CYS A 1037 -8.02 14.08 -30.37
N ILE A 1038 -8.75 13.81 -29.28
CA ILE A 1038 -10.22 13.99 -29.24
C ILE A 1038 -10.61 15.44 -29.55
N TYR A 1039 -9.97 16.43 -28.95
CA TYR A 1039 -10.27 17.84 -29.20
C TYR A 1039 -10.12 18.22 -30.69
N TYR A 1040 -9.07 17.77 -31.37
CA TYR A 1040 -8.88 18.04 -32.81
C TYR A 1040 -9.81 17.23 -33.72
N ILE A 1041 -10.22 16.02 -33.31
CA ILE A 1041 -11.17 15.19 -34.05
C ILE A 1041 -12.57 15.84 -34.07
N PHE A 1042 -13.03 16.35 -32.92
CA PHE A 1042 -14.35 16.99 -32.77
C PHE A 1042 -14.37 18.51 -33.00
N ARG A 1043 -13.25 19.11 -33.46
CA ARG A 1043 -13.17 20.57 -33.72
C ARG A 1043 -14.01 21.01 -34.92
N GLU A 1044 -14.23 20.12 -35.87
CA GLU A 1044 -14.98 20.32 -37.10
C GLU A 1044 -16.09 19.26 -37.21
N PRO A 1045 -17.17 19.51 -37.97
CA PRO A 1045 -18.24 18.53 -38.16
C PRO A 1045 -17.72 17.26 -38.84
N LEU A 1046 -18.13 16.10 -38.31
CA LEU A 1046 -17.76 14.78 -38.83
C LEU A 1046 -18.58 14.43 -40.08
N THR A 1047 -17.92 14.11 -41.19
CA THR A 1047 -18.57 13.72 -42.45
C THR A 1047 -18.68 12.20 -42.58
N ILE A 1048 -19.89 11.68 -42.35
CA ILE A 1048 -20.19 10.24 -42.39
C ILE A 1048 -20.45 9.75 -43.83
N SER A 1049 -20.95 10.62 -44.72
CA SER A 1049 -21.39 10.29 -46.09
C SER A 1049 -20.33 9.55 -46.92
N ASP A 1050 -19.06 9.94 -46.76
CA ASP A 1050 -17.94 9.48 -47.59
C ASP A 1050 -17.05 8.48 -46.82
N LYS A 1051 -17.63 7.64 -45.95
CA LYS A 1051 -16.90 6.70 -45.07
C LYS A 1051 -17.52 5.31 -45.11
N ARG A 1052 -16.68 4.30 -45.37
CA ARG A 1052 -17.14 2.92 -45.58
C ARG A 1052 -17.66 2.31 -44.27
N ILE A 1053 -18.88 1.76 -44.27
CA ILE A 1053 -19.45 1.03 -43.12
C ILE A 1053 -18.75 -0.34 -42.98
N VAL A 1054 -18.47 -0.96 -44.12
CA VAL A 1054 -17.77 -2.24 -44.29
C VAL A 1054 -16.59 -1.98 -45.24
N GLY A 1055 -15.39 -2.31 -44.81
CA GLY A 1055 -14.17 -2.23 -45.61
C GLY A 1055 -13.90 -3.50 -46.42
N ASP A 1056 -12.78 -3.50 -47.14
CA ASP A 1056 -12.46 -4.57 -48.10
C ASP A 1056 -12.03 -5.86 -47.37
N LEU A 1057 -12.60 -7.00 -47.77
CA LEU A 1057 -12.43 -8.28 -47.06
C LEU A 1057 -10.95 -8.73 -46.98
N SER A 1058 -10.13 -8.32 -47.95
CA SER A 1058 -8.68 -8.54 -48.01
C SER A 1058 -7.87 -7.73 -46.99
N ARG A 1059 -8.42 -6.63 -46.45
CA ARG A 1059 -7.77 -5.76 -45.45
C ARG A 1059 -8.18 -6.08 -44.01
N LEU A 1060 -9.21 -6.91 -43.81
CA LEU A 1060 -9.61 -7.39 -42.48
C LEU A 1060 -8.50 -8.12 -41.68
N PRO A 1061 -7.58 -8.91 -42.28
CA PRO A 1061 -6.43 -9.48 -41.57
C PRO A 1061 -5.50 -8.43 -40.97
N ALA A 1062 -5.29 -7.31 -41.67
CA ALA A 1062 -4.50 -6.20 -41.15
C ALA A 1062 -5.20 -5.57 -39.93
N PHE A 1063 -6.50 -5.23 -40.05
CA PHE A 1063 -7.31 -4.75 -38.92
C PHE A 1063 -7.24 -5.68 -37.70
N LEU A 1064 -7.44 -6.99 -37.89
CA LEU A 1064 -7.38 -7.98 -36.81
C LEU A 1064 -6.01 -7.96 -36.12
N SER A 1065 -4.93 -7.88 -36.90
CA SER A 1065 -3.56 -7.80 -36.40
C SER A 1065 -3.28 -6.51 -35.62
N THR A 1066 -3.73 -5.35 -36.13
CA THR A 1066 -3.58 -4.05 -35.46
C THR A 1066 -4.37 -4.00 -34.14
N VAL A 1067 -5.59 -4.55 -34.11
CA VAL A 1067 -6.43 -4.56 -32.92
C VAL A 1067 -5.87 -5.50 -31.85
N ILE A 1068 -5.39 -6.69 -32.23
CA ILE A 1068 -4.70 -7.60 -31.30
C ILE A 1068 -3.43 -6.94 -30.74
N PHE A 1069 -2.56 -6.37 -31.58
CA PHE A 1069 -1.37 -5.64 -31.13
C PHE A 1069 -1.68 -4.58 -30.08
N ALA A 1070 -2.74 -3.78 -30.28
CA ALA A 1070 -3.08 -2.68 -29.40
C ALA A 1070 -3.71 -3.13 -28.07
N MET A 1071 -4.55 -4.18 -28.10
CA MET A 1071 -5.24 -4.69 -26.91
C MET A 1071 -4.32 -5.47 -25.96
N GLU A 1072 -3.22 -6.04 -26.47
CA GLU A 1072 -2.53 -7.14 -25.79
C GLU A 1072 -1.43 -6.70 -24.80
N GLY A 1073 -1.75 -6.80 -23.49
CA GLY A 1073 -0.87 -6.43 -22.38
C GLY A 1073 -0.15 -7.59 -21.68
N ILE A 1074 -0.26 -8.81 -22.21
CA ILE A 1074 0.03 -10.07 -21.51
C ILE A 1074 1.33 -10.13 -20.68
N GLY A 1075 2.44 -9.60 -21.18
CA GLY A 1075 3.73 -9.69 -20.50
C GLY A 1075 3.85 -8.90 -19.19
N VAL A 1076 2.93 -7.96 -18.90
CA VAL A 1076 2.86 -7.30 -17.58
C VAL A 1076 1.78 -7.86 -16.65
N VAL A 1077 0.89 -8.72 -17.16
CA VAL A 1077 -0.25 -9.27 -16.40
C VAL A 1077 0.25 -9.99 -15.14
N MET A 1078 1.15 -10.96 -15.30
CA MET A 1078 1.69 -11.72 -14.17
C MET A 1078 2.51 -10.84 -13.22
N PRO A 1079 3.46 -9.97 -13.68
CA PRO A 1079 4.12 -8.99 -12.80
C PRO A 1079 3.17 -8.08 -12.01
N VAL A 1080 2.08 -7.58 -12.61
CA VAL A 1080 1.11 -6.73 -11.89
C VAL A 1080 0.30 -7.53 -10.88
N GLU A 1081 -0.19 -8.72 -11.23
CA GLU A 1081 -0.88 -9.58 -10.26
C GLU A 1081 0.04 -9.96 -9.09
N ASN A 1082 1.24 -10.44 -9.38
CA ASN A 1082 2.22 -10.88 -8.40
C ASN A 1082 2.69 -9.75 -7.45
N THR A 1083 2.50 -8.48 -7.84
CA THR A 1083 2.82 -7.30 -7.01
C THR A 1083 1.58 -6.66 -6.34
N MET A 1084 0.37 -7.17 -6.57
CA MET A 1084 -0.82 -6.70 -5.84
C MET A 1084 -0.85 -7.22 -4.40
N LYS A 1085 -1.02 -6.32 -3.43
CA LYS A 1085 -1.22 -6.66 -1.99
C LYS A 1085 -2.43 -7.58 -1.71
N LYS A 1086 -3.33 -7.75 -2.70
CA LYS A 1086 -4.35 -8.80 -2.72
C LYS A 1086 -4.55 -9.30 -4.16
N PRO A 1087 -3.79 -10.28 -4.68
CA PRO A 1087 -3.90 -10.73 -6.07
C PRO A 1087 -5.30 -11.28 -6.38
N GLN A 1088 -6.00 -11.79 -5.37
CA GLN A 1088 -7.40 -12.24 -5.45
C GLN A 1088 -8.34 -11.22 -6.14
N HIS A 1089 -8.14 -9.91 -5.95
CA HIS A 1089 -8.95 -8.85 -6.57
C HIS A 1089 -8.65 -8.59 -8.07
N PHE A 1090 -7.59 -9.18 -8.64
CA PHE A 1090 -7.31 -9.07 -10.07
C PHE A 1090 -8.46 -9.66 -10.91
N LEU A 1091 -8.91 -10.88 -10.55
CA LEU A 1091 -10.10 -11.55 -11.11
C LEU A 1091 -11.35 -11.49 -10.20
N GLY A 1092 -11.22 -11.04 -8.95
CA GLY A 1092 -12.34 -10.96 -7.99
C GLY A 1092 -13.34 -9.84 -8.34
N CYS A 1093 -14.32 -9.57 -7.47
CA CYS A 1093 -15.27 -8.47 -7.66
C CYS A 1093 -14.99 -7.30 -6.69
N PRO A 1094 -14.81 -6.06 -7.16
CA PRO A 1094 -14.63 -5.66 -8.56
C PRO A 1094 -13.29 -6.14 -9.15
N SER A 1095 -13.27 -6.51 -10.43
CA SER A 1095 -12.07 -7.02 -11.10
C SER A 1095 -11.26 -5.88 -11.69
N VAL A 1096 -10.02 -5.72 -11.23
CA VAL A 1096 -9.09 -4.72 -11.76
C VAL A 1096 -8.82 -4.96 -13.25
N MET A 1097 -8.70 -6.23 -13.66
CA MET A 1097 -8.47 -6.63 -15.05
C MET A 1097 -9.66 -6.29 -15.97
N VAL A 1098 -10.89 -6.65 -15.59
CA VAL A 1098 -12.09 -6.36 -16.40
C VAL A 1098 -12.32 -4.86 -16.51
N ILE A 1099 -12.10 -4.10 -15.44
CA ILE A 1099 -12.21 -2.62 -15.47
C ILE A 1099 -11.15 -2.02 -16.39
N ALA A 1100 -9.88 -2.46 -16.31
CA ALA A 1100 -8.81 -1.98 -17.18
C ALA A 1100 -9.12 -2.25 -18.66
N MET A 1101 -9.47 -3.49 -19.02
CA MET A 1101 -9.73 -3.88 -20.41
C MET A 1101 -10.99 -3.21 -20.97
N SER A 1102 -12.02 -2.99 -20.14
CA SER A 1102 -13.22 -2.25 -20.55
C SER A 1102 -12.93 -0.78 -20.86
N LEU A 1103 -12.04 -0.13 -20.09
CA LEU A 1103 -11.60 1.25 -20.35
C LEU A 1103 -10.73 1.33 -21.61
N VAL A 1104 -9.81 0.38 -21.80
CA VAL A 1104 -8.97 0.25 -23.00
C VAL A 1104 -9.83 0.10 -24.25
N MET A 1105 -10.76 -0.88 -24.26
CA MET A 1105 -11.71 -1.11 -25.35
C MET A 1105 -12.53 0.15 -25.68
N CYS A 1106 -12.98 0.88 -24.67
CA CYS A 1106 -13.73 2.13 -24.85
C CYS A 1106 -12.89 3.20 -25.55
N PHE A 1107 -11.70 3.51 -25.03
CA PHE A 1107 -10.82 4.53 -25.62
C PHE A 1107 -10.35 4.19 -27.04
N TYR A 1108 -10.05 2.92 -27.31
CA TYR A 1108 -9.69 2.44 -28.64
C TYR A 1108 -10.85 2.49 -29.63
N THR A 1109 -12.06 2.10 -29.22
CA THR A 1109 -13.24 2.21 -30.11
C THR A 1109 -13.57 3.67 -30.41
N ILE A 1110 -13.46 4.56 -29.41
CA ILE A 1110 -13.69 6.01 -29.58
C ILE A 1110 -12.69 6.60 -30.59
N LEU A 1111 -11.38 6.43 -30.40
CA LEU A 1111 -10.41 6.96 -31.36
C LEU A 1111 -10.51 6.27 -32.72
N GLY A 1112 -10.69 4.95 -32.76
CA GLY A 1112 -10.85 4.16 -33.99
C GLY A 1112 -11.96 4.71 -34.89
N VAL A 1113 -13.18 4.81 -34.36
CA VAL A 1113 -14.33 5.36 -35.07
C VAL A 1113 -14.12 6.82 -35.46
N PHE A 1114 -13.91 7.71 -34.49
CA PHE A 1114 -13.97 9.15 -34.77
C PHE A 1114 -12.72 9.66 -35.49
N GLY A 1115 -11.56 9.00 -35.33
CA GLY A 1115 -10.36 9.23 -36.11
C GLY A 1115 -10.55 8.85 -37.59
N TYR A 1116 -11.11 7.67 -37.88
CA TYR A 1116 -11.41 7.27 -39.26
C TYR A 1116 -12.49 8.16 -39.89
N LEU A 1117 -13.58 8.47 -39.17
CA LEU A 1117 -14.63 9.37 -39.67
C LEU A 1117 -14.07 10.77 -40.00
N ARG A 1118 -13.11 11.28 -39.23
CA ARG A 1118 -12.49 12.59 -39.45
C ARG A 1118 -11.46 12.61 -40.59
N TYR A 1119 -10.56 11.63 -40.64
CA TYR A 1119 -9.39 11.65 -41.53
C TYR A 1119 -9.51 10.72 -42.76
N GLY A 1120 -10.47 9.79 -42.76
CA GLY A 1120 -10.72 8.88 -43.87
C GLY A 1120 -9.49 8.04 -44.24
N GLU A 1121 -9.22 7.94 -45.53
CA GLU A 1121 -8.12 7.14 -46.09
C GLU A 1121 -6.81 7.96 -46.21
N ALA A 1122 -6.79 9.23 -45.78
CA ALA A 1122 -5.58 10.07 -45.74
C ALA A 1122 -4.67 9.81 -44.51
N LEU A 1123 -4.81 8.63 -43.87
CA LEU A 1123 -4.17 8.28 -42.61
C LEU A 1123 -2.73 7.78 -42.80
N LYS A 1124 -1.75 8.69 -42.73
CA LYS A 1124 -0.32 8.35 -42.70
C LYS A 1124 0.12 7.80 -41.34
N GLY A 1125 -0.31 6.57 -41.00
CA GLY A 1125 0.19 5.75 -39.89
C GLY A 1125 -0.23 6.16 -38.47
N THR A 1126 -0.42 7.46 -38.18
CA THR A 1126 -0.75 7.96 -36.84
C THR A 1126 -1.59 9.24 -36.87
N ILE A 1127 -2.50 9.41 -35.91
CA ILE A 1127 -3.24 10.67 -35.70
C ILE A 1127 -2.64 11.47 -34.54
N THR A 1128 -1.76 12.41 -34.87
CA THR A 1128 -1.31 13.49 -33.96
C THR A 1128 -1.31 14.82 -34.74
N PRO A 1129 -2.48 15.41 -35.02
CA PRO A 1129 -2.61 16.63 -35.83
C PRO A 1129 -1.98 17.86 -35.14
N ALA A 1130 -1.90 17.86 -33.81
CA ALA A 1130 -1.36 18.94 -33.02
C ALA A 1130 0.14 18.76 -32.78
N ILE A 1131 0.91 19.83 -32.97
CA ILE A 1131 2.33 19.95 -32.62
C ILE A 1131 2.60 19.46 -31.18
N CYS A 1132 1.78 19.89 -30.22
CA CYS A 1132 1.89 19.47 -28.82
C CYS A 1132 1.63 17.96 -28.63
N ALA A 1133 0.71 17.36 -29.39
CA ALA A 1133 0.44 15.92 -29.32
C ALA A 1133 1.61 15.10 -29.90
N LYS A 1134 2.22 15.53 -31.01
CA LYS A 1134 3.45 14.94 -31.56
C LYS A 1134 4.59 14.96 -30.55
N ALA A 1135 4.79 16.11 -29.88
CA ALA A 1135 5.80 16.24 -28.84
C ALA A 1135 5.51 15.38 -27.60
N PHE A 1136 4.27 15.41 -27.09
CA PHE A 1136 3.87 14.65 -25.90
C PHE A 1136 3.93 13.13 -26.13
N ILE A 1137 3.52 12.61 -27.30
CA ILE A 1137 3.66 11.17 -27.57
C ILE A 1137 5.13 10.77 -27.73
N SER A 1138 5.96 11.59 -28.41
CA SER A 1138 7.40 11.32 -28.55
C SER A 1138 8.06 11.15 -27.18
N VAL A 1139 7.80 12.08 -26.25
CA VAL A 1139 8.32 12.02 -24.88
C VAL A 1139 7.70 10.85 -24.10
N THR A 1140 6.39 10.60 -24.23
CA THR A 1140 5.68 9.47 -23.57
C THR A 1140 6.33 8.13 -23.92
N ILE A 1141 6.59 7.89 -25.21
CA ILE A 1141 7.14 6.63 -25.70
C ILE A 1141 8.63 6.55 -25.36
N PHE A 1142 9.40 7.63 -25.51
CA PHE A 1142 10.80 7.68 -25.10
C PHE A 1142 10.99 7.34 -23.61
N LEU A 1143 10.19 7.94 -22.71
CA LEU A 1143 10.20 7.64 -21.27
C LEU A 1143 9.66 6.25 -20.91
N THR A 1144 8.97 5.57 -21.83
CA THR A 1144 8.39 4.23 -21.61
C THR A 1144 9.25 3.13 -22.25
N TYR A 1145 10.09 3.44 -23.23
CA TYR A 1145 11.02 2.50 -23.88
C TYR A 1145 11.82 1.64 -22.90
N PRO A 1146 12.43 2.17 -21.81
CA PRO A 1146 13.23 1.35 -20.89
C PRO A 1146 12.44 0.28 -20.14
N LEU A 1147 11.12 0.45 -19.99
CA LEU A 1147 10.25 -0.51 -19.30
C LEU A 1147 9.97 -1.75 -20.16
N HIS A 1148 9.77 -1.56 -21.47
CA HIS A 1148 9.64 -2.67 -22.43
C HIS A 1148 11.00 -3.34 -22.67
N PHE A 1149 12.04 -2.53 -22.80
CA PHE A 1149 13.41 -3.00 -22.95
C PHE A 1149 13.92 -3.81 -21.75
N PHE A 1150 13.45 -3.52 -20.52
CA PHE A 1150 13.82 -4.29 -19.32
C PHE A 1150 13.52 -5.78 -19.48
N VAL A 1151 12.36 -6.14 -20.05
CA VAL A 1151 11.97 -7.56 -20.26
C VAL A 1151 12.94 -8.27 -21.21
N VAL A 1152 13.41 -7.58 -22.25
CA VAL A 1152 14.37 -8.13 -23.22
C VAL A 1152 15.72 -8.39 -22.56
N ILE A 1153 16.27 -7.41 -21.83
CA ILE A 1153 17.59 -7.55 -21.21
C ILE A 1153 17.58 -8.53 -20.03
N ASP A 1154 16.47 -8.65 -19.29
CA ASP A 1154 16.32 -9.64 -18.20
C ASP A 1154 16.41 -11.06 -18.75
N ILE A 1155 15.58 -11.39 -19.76
CA ILE A 1155 15.61 -12.69 -20.45
C ILE A 1155 16.98 -12.94 -21.10
N PHE A 1156 17.59 -11.96 -21.76
CA PHE A 1156 18.92 -12.11 -22.35
C PHE A 1156 19.99 -12.40 -21.29
N THR A 1157 19.98 -11.66 -20.18
CA THR A 1157 20.96 -11.80 -19.09
C THR A 1157 20.85 -13.18 -18.43
N LYS A 1158 19.62 -13.69 -18.21
CA LYS A 1158 19.33 -15.03 -17.69
C LYS A 1158 20.03 -16.16 -18.49
N TYR A 1159 20.17 -16.01 -19.81
CA TYR A 1159 20.82 -17.01 -20.67
C TYR A 1159 22.31 -16.75 -20.96
N VAL A 1160 22.80 -15.53 -20.80
CA VAL A 1160 24.19 -15.17 -21.16
C VAL A 1160 25.10 -14.99 -19.94
N GLN A 1161 24.59 -14.47 -18.82
CA GLN A 1161 25.37 -14.27 -17.59
C GLN A 1161 26.02 -15.57 -17.06
N PRO A 1162 25.35 -16.75 -17.05
CA PRO A 1162 25.97 -18.01 -16.63
C PRO A 1162 27.07 -18.54 -17.57
N ARG A 1163 27.23 -17.93 -18.77
CA ARG A 1163 28.23 -18.31 -19.78
C ARG A 1163 29.43 -17.34 -19.82
N VAL A 1164 29.41 -16.27 -19.04
CA VAL A 1164 30.43 -15.22 -19.00
C VAL A 1164 31.07 -15.21 -17.62
N GLN A 1165 32.39 -15.02 -17.56
CA GLN A 1165 33.11 -14.90 -16.29
C GLN A 1165 32.67 -13.63 -15.53
N GLU A 1166 32.51 -13.74 -14.22
CA GLU A 1166 31.96 -12.71 -13.32
C GLU A 1166 32.59 -11.31 -13.49
N LYS A 1167 33.93 -11.26 -13.62
CA LYS A 1167 34.71 -10.04 -13.92
C LYS A 1167 34.16 -9.24 -15.11
N TYR A 1168 33.54 -9.90 -16.09
CA TYR A 1168 32.99 -9.30 -17.30
C TYR A 1168 31.47 -9.11 -17.26
N HIS A 1169 30.75 -9.52 -16.21
CA HIS A 1169 29.28 -9.35 -16.13
C HIS A 1169 28.84 -7.90 -16.29
N ASN A 1170 29.54 -6.96 -15.64
CA ASN A 1170 29.28 -5.52 -15.81
C ASN A 1170 29.49 -5.04 -17.26
N VAL A 1171 30.54 -5.51 -17.93
CA VAL A 1171 30.86 -5.15 -19.32
C VAL A 1171 29.84 -5.78 -20.28
N MET A 1172 29.49 -7.05 -20.06
CA MET A 1172 28.47 -7.80 -20.78
C MET A 1172 27.10 -7.13 -20.69
N GLN A 1173 26.65 -6.71 -19.50
CA GLN A 1173 25.37 -6.03 -19.35
C GLN A 1173 25.34 -4.68 -20.09
N ILE A 1174 26.43 -3.89 -20.06
CA ILE A 1174 26.51 -2.63 -20.80
C ILE A 1174 26.53 -2.88 -22.32
N SER A 1175 27.40 -3.79 -22.78
CA SER A 1175 27.56 -4.07 -24.21
C SER A 1175 26.31 -4.72 -24.81
N ALA A 1176 25.69 -5.69 -24.13
CA ALA A 1176 24.42 -6.27 -24.54
C ALA A 1176 23.31 -5.21 -24.60
N ARG A 1177 23.22 -4.30 -23.63
CA ARG A 1177 22.23 -3.22 -23.66
C ARG A 1177 22.40 -2.33 -24.89
N ILE A 1178 23.64 -1.92 -25.20
CA ILE A 1178 23.94 -1.09 -26.38
C ILE A 1178 23.66 -1.89 -27.68
N LEU A 1179 24.16 -3.12 -27.80
CA LEU A 1179 23.98 -3.96 -28.99
C LEU A 1179 22.50 -4.24 -29.30
N ILE A 1180 21.68 -4.51 -28.29
CA ILE A 1180 20.24 -4.77 -28.49
C ILE A 1180 19.49 -3.50 -28.89
N VAL A 1181 19.81 -2.32 -28.32
CA VAL A 1181 19.21 -1.05 -28.76
C VAL A 1181 19.64 -0.70 -30.19
N CYS A 1182 20.92 -0.86 -30.52
CA CYS A 1182 21.44 -0.67 -31.88
C CYS A 1182 20.80 -1.64 -32.88
N PHE A 1183 20.53 -2.90 -32.50
CA PHE A 1183 19.80 -3.85 -33.32
C PHE A 1183 18.35 -3.40 -33.57
N CYS A 1184 17.62 -2.98 -32.53
CA CYS A 1184 16.23 -2.52 -32.67
C CYS A 1184 16.13 -1.26 -33.56
N GLY A 1185 17.05 -0.30 -33.39
CA GLY A 1185 17.12 0.87 -34.27
C GLY A 1185 17.60 0.54 -35.68
N GLY A 1186 18.51 -0.42 -35.86
CA GLY A 1186 18.92 -0.92 -37.16
C GLY A 1186 17.76 -1.54 -37.96
N VAL A 1187 16.91 -2.34 -37.29
CA VAL A 1187 15.65 -2.84 -37.88
C VAL A 1187 14.71 -1.69 -38.24
N GLY A 1188 14.57 -0.68 -37.37
CA GLY A 1188 13.77 0.52 -37.66
C GLY A 1188 14.33 1.45 -38.74
N ILE A 1189 15.63 1.35 -39.08
CA ILE A 1189 16.27 2.04 -40.21
C ILE A 1189 16.06 1.23 -41.50
N ALA A 1190 16.17 -0.10 -41.45
CA ALA A 1190 15.96 -0.98 -42.60
C ALA A 1190 14.49 -1.03 -43.04
N LEU A 1191 13.55 -0.95 -42.09
CA LEU A 1191 12.10 -1.00 -42.31
C LEU A 1191 11.42 0.18 -41.59
N PRO A 1192 11.47 1.42 -42.11
CA PRO A 1192 10.81 2.60 -41.52
C PRO A 1192 9.27 2.58 -41.68
N PHE A 1193 8.68 1.41 -41.95
CA PHE A 1193 7.28 1.20 -42.29
C PHE A 1193 6.46 0.84 -41.04
N LEU A 1194 5.96 1.86 -40.34
CA LEU A 1194 5.36 1.73 -39.01
C LEU A 1194 4.15 0.76 -38.96
N GLU A 1195 3.23 0.85 -39.91
CA GLU A 1195 2.05 -0.03 -39.96
C GLU A 1195 2.45 -1.50 -40.14
N GLN A 1196 3.41 -1.76 -41.02
CA GLN A 1196 3.84 -3.10 -41.39
C GLN A 1196 4.57 -3.77 -40.20
N ILE A 1197 5.38 -3.05 -39.42
CA ILE A 1197 5.95 -3.61 -38.19
C ILE A 1197 4.85 -3.87 -37.14
N ILE A 1198 3.89 -2.95 -36.96
CA ILE A 1198 2.76 -3.13 -36.03
C ILE A 1198 1.94 -4.38 -36.39
N ASN A 1199 1.57 -4.53 -37.66
CA ASN A 1199 0.78 -5.66 -38.14
C ASN A 1199 1.56 -6.98 -38.06
N LEU A 1200 2.87 -6.99 -38.35
CA LEU A 1200 3.72 -8.17 -38.20
C LEU A 1200 3.86 -8.62 -36.74
N VAL A 1201 4.09 -7.68 -35.81
CA VAL A 1201 4.23 -7.98 -34.37
C VAL A 1201 2.89 -8.42 -33.77
N GLY A 1202 1.78 -7.80 -34.18
CA GLY A 1202 0.41 -8.22 -33.84
C GLY A 1202 0.07 -9.62 -34.32
N ALA A 1203 0.21 -9.86 -35.63
CA ALA A 1203 -0.09 -11.13 -36.27
C ALA A 1203 0.76 -12.27 -35.69
N LEU A 1204 2.09 -12.11 -35.69
CA LEU A 1204 3.00 -13.20 -35.31
C LEU A 1204 3.05 -13.41 -33.79
N PHE A 1205 3.56 -12.43 -33.04
CA PHE A 1205 3.95 -12.65 -31.65
C PHE A 1205 2.79 -12.53 -30.67
N TYR A 1206 1.92 -11.52 -30.85
CA TYR A 1206 0.78 -11.34 -29.97
C TYR A 1206 -0.33 -12.37 -30.19
N SER A 1207 -0.57 -12.88 -31.40
CA SER A 1207 -1.47 -14.05 -31.58
C SER A 1207 -0.93 -15.30 -30.86
N ILE A 1208 0.39 -15.51 -30.82
CA ILE A 1208 1.01 -16.62 -30.09
C ILE A 1208 0.79 -16.47 -28.57
N LEU A 1209 1.20 -15.32 -27.99
CA LEU A 1209 1.18 -15.12 -26.54
C LEU A 1209 -0.21 -14.81 -25.96
N GLY A 1210 -1.02 -14.04 -26.68
CA GLY A 1210 -2.32 -13.55 -26.25
C GLY A 1210 -3.46 -14.54 -26.47
N LEU A 1211 -3.40 -15.35 -27.53
CA LEU A 1211 -4.50 -16.24 -27.93
C LEU A 1211 -4.13 -17.73 -27.89
N ILE A 1212 -3.10 -18.13 -28.63
CA ILE A 1212 -2.76 -19.55 -28.83
C ILE A 1212 -2.29 -20.21 -27.53
N ILE A 1213 -1.30 -19.60 -26.84
CA ILE A 1213 -0.72 -20.18 -25.63
C ILE A 1213 -1.74 -20.30 -24.48
N PRO A 1214 -2.58 -19.29 -24.14
CA PRO A 1214 -3.63 -19.43 -23.12
C PRO A 1214 -4.63 -20.56 -23.41
N GLY A 1215 -5.11 -20.67 -24.66
CA GLY A 1215 -6.05 -21.73 -25.05
C GLY A 1215 -5.45 -23.14 -24.96
N ILE A 1216 -4.17 -23.30 -25.33
CA ILE A 1216 -3.45 -24.57 -25.16
C ILE A 1216 -3.25 -24.89 -23.67
N ILE A 1217 -2.80 -23.91 -22.87
CA ILE A 1217 -2.43 -24.12 -21.46
C ILE A 1217 -3.62 -24.50 -20.58
N GLU A 1218 -4.77 -23.83 -20.71
CA GLU A 1218 -5.96 -24.23 -19.94
C GLU A 1218 -6.42 -25.64 -20.34
N THR A 1219 -6.34 -26.00 -21.62
CA THR A 1219 -6.70 -27.34 -22.13
C THR A 1219 -5.76 -28.44 -21.61
N VAL A 1220 -4.46 -28.17 -21.56
CA VAL A 1220 -3.43 -29.08 -21.03
C VAL A 1220 -3.56 -29.23 -19.51
N PHE A 1221 -3.83 -28.14 -18.79
CA PHE A 1221 -4.01 -28.15 -17.33
C PHE A 1221 -5.32 -28.82 -16.89
N ARG A 1222 -6.42 -28.62 -17.63
CA ARG A 1222 -7.75 -29.19 -17.33
C ARG A 1222 -8.05 -30.51 -18.03
N TRP A 1223 -7.04 -31.23 -18.53
CA TRP A 1223 -7.26 -32.44 -19.33
C TRP A 1223 -8.11 -33.52 -18.64
N GLU A 1224 -8.05 -33.62 -17.31
CA GLU A 1224 -8.84 -34.60 -16.52
C GLU A 1224 -10.26 -34.11 -16.18
N ASP A 1225 -10.55 -32.81 -16.34
CA ASP A 1225 -11.88 -32.19 -16.15
C ASP A 1225 -12.08 -31.02 -17.12
N LEU A 1226 -12.54 -31.35 -18.32
CA LEU A 1226 -12.89 -30.41 -19.40
C LEU A 1226 -14.31 -29.83 -19.26
N GLY A 1227 -14.99 -30.08 -18.13
CA GLY A 1227 -16.36 -29.67 -17.85
C GLY A 1227 -17.43 -30.46 -18.63
N GLU A 1228 -18.69 -30.19 -18.32
CA GLU A 1228 -19.84 -30.84 -18.97
C GLU A 1228 -19.78 -30.68 -20.51
N PHE A 1229 -20.03 -31.77 -21.22
CA PHE A 1229 -19.93 -31.85 -22.69
C PHE A 1229 -18.57 -31.42 -23.29
N ASN A 1230 -17.49 -31.40 -22.49
CA ASN A 1230 -16.15 -30.93 -22.87
C ASN A 1230 -16.15 -29.48 -23.41
N TRP A 1231 -17.05 -28.61 -22.93
CA TRP A 1231 -17.21 -27.25 -23.48
C TRP A 1231 -15.92 -26.42 -23.49
N ILE A 1232 -15.02 -26.66 -22.53
CA ILE A 1232 -13.71 -25.98 -22.43
C ILE A 1232 -12.83 -26.30 -23.64
N LEU A 1233 -12.83 -27.56 -24.09
CA LEU A 1233 -12.07 -28.00 -25.25
C LEU A 1233 -12.55 -27.30 -26.52
N TYR A 1234 -13.86 -27.28 -26.78
CA TYR A 1234 -14.43 -26.60 -27.95
C TYR A 1234 -14.17 -25.09 -27.92
N LYS A 1235 -14.36 -24.45 -26.77
CA LYS A 1235 -14.03 -23.03 -26.55
C LYS A 1235 -12.56 -22.73 -26.89
N ASN A 1236 -11.63 -23.56 -26.42
CA ASN A 1236 -10.21 -23.35 -26.63
C ASN A 1236 -9.75 -23.70 -28.05
N ILE A 1237 -10.38 -24.67 -28.72
CA ILE A 1237 -10.18 -24.92 -30.15
C ILE A 1237 -10.58 -23.68 -30.96
N ILE A 1238 -11.69 -23.02 -30.63
CA ILE A 1238 -12.12 -21.77 -31.30
C ILE A 1238 -11.10 -20.64 -31.06
N ILE A 1239 -10.64 -20.45 -29.82
CA ILE A 1239 -9.63 -19.43 -29.48
C ILE A 1239 -8.31 -19.67 -30.24
N VAL A 1240 -7.80 -20.90 -30.24
CA VAL A 1240 -6.57 -21.28 -30.95
C VAL A 1240 -6.74 -21.14 -32.46
N PHE A 1241 -7.92 -21.49 -33.01
CA PHE A 1241 -8.23 -21.28 -34.43
C PHE A 1241 -8.23 -19.80 -34.80
N CYS A 1242 -8.85 -18.93 -33.99
CA CYS A 1242 -8.82 -17.48 -34.20
C CYS A 1242 -7.38 -16.92 -34.13
N GLY A 1243 -6.56 -17.40 -33.19
CA GLY A 1243 -5.15 -17.02 -33.10
C GLY A 1243 -4.33 -17.49 -34.30
N MET A 1244 -4.53 -18.71 -34.78
CA MET A 1244 -3.87 -19.24 -35.99
C MET A 1244 -4.32 -18.53 -37.26
N PHE A 1245 -5.61 -18.18 -37.37
CA PHE A 1245 -6.15 -17.39 -38.48
C PHE A 1245 -5.53 -15.98 -38.50
N SER A 1246 -5.47 -15.31 -37.34
CA SER A 1246 -4.80 -14.01 -37.17
C SER A 1246 -3.34 -14.07 -37.61
N LEU A 1247 -2.59 -15.07 -37.11
CA LEU A 1247 -1.19 -15.29 -37.44
C LEU A 1247 -0.97 -15.47 -38.94
N VAL A 1248 -1.63 -16.46 -39.55
CA VAL A 1248 -1.40 -16.79 -40.96
C VAL A 1248 -1.85 -15.64 -41.87
N SER A 1249 -3.09 -15.15 -41.71
CA SER A 1249 -3.63 -14.12 -42.61
C SER A 1249 -2.94 -12.75 -42.43
N GLY A 1250 -2.66 -12.36 -41.18
CA GLY A 1250 -1.96 -11.12 -40.85
C GLY A 1250 -0.52 -11.10 -41.37
N CYS A 1251 0.24 -12.18 -41.18
CA CYS A 1251 1.59 -12.28 -41.72
C CYS A 1251 1.61 -12.29 -43.25
N THR A 1252 0.70 -13.02 -43.92
CA THR A 1252 0.69 -13.06 -45.40
C THR A 1252 0.38 -11.70 -46.02
N VAL A 1253 -0.62 -10.97 -45.51
CA VAL A 1253 -0.95 -9.62 -46.00
C VAL A 1253 0.22 -8.67 -45.75
N THR A 1254 0.75 -8.65 -44.53
CA THR A 1254 1.83 -7.73 -44.15
C THR A 1254 3.12 -7.96 -44.95
N ILE A 1255 3.47 -9.21 -45.24
CA ILE A 1255 4.64 -9.54 -46.08
C ILE A 1255 4.40 -9.09 -47.53
N SER A 1256 3.20 -9.30 -48.08
CA SER A 1256 2.84 -8.84 -49.43
C SER A 1256 2.95 -7.32 -49.56
N ASP A 1257 2.33 -6.57 -48.65
CA ASP A 1257 2.39 -5.10 -48.62
C ASP A 1257 3.84 -4.60 -48.51
N THR A 1258 4.68 -5.27 -47.71
CA THR A 1258 6.08 -4.89 -47.52
C THR A 1258 6.91 -5.13 -48.78
N ILE A 1259 6.68 -6.23 -49.51
CA ILE A 1259 7.36 -6.51 -50.78
C ILE A 1259 6.96 -5.49 -51.86
N GLU A 1260 5.68 -5.16 -51.96
CA GLU A 1260 5.16 -4.18 -52.92
C GLU A 1260 5.75 -2.77 -52.67
N MET A 1261 5.75 -2.29 -51.41
CA MET A 1261 6.36 -1.00 -51.07
C MET A 1261 7.89 -0.97 -51.22
N ILE A 1262 8.59 -2.10 -51.08
CA ILE A 1262 10.02 -2.17 -51.37
C ILE A 1262 10.27 -2.06 -52.88
N HIS A 1263 9.43 -2.68 -53.72
CA HIS A 1263 9.50 -2.53 -55.18
C HIS A 1263 9.33 -1.06 -55.58
N GLN A 1264 8.28 -0.40 -55.09
CA GLN A 1264 7.99 1.03 -55.32
C GLN A 1264 9.02 2.02 -54.73
N LYS A 1265 9.99 1.56 -53.93
CA LYS A 1265 11.12 2.35 -53.41
C LYS A 1265 12.46 1.97 -54.09
N THR A 1266 12.43 1.04 -55.04
CA THR A 1266 13.61 0.54 -55.79
C THR A 1266 13.52 0.86 -57.29
N GLU A 1267 12.29 1.02 -57.82
CA GLU A 1267 11.99 1.75 -59.06
C GLU A 1267 12.15 3.27 -58.91
#